data_AF-A0A3M1GAR8-F1
#
_entry.id   AF-A0A3M1GAR8-F1
#
_cell.length_a   1.000
_cell.length_b   1.000
_cell.length_c   1.000
_cell.angle_alpha   90.00
_cell.angle_beta   90.00
_cell.angle_gamma   90.00
#
_symmetry.space_group_name_H-M   'P 1'
#
loop_
_entity.id
_entity.type
_entity.pdbx_description
1 polymer ?
#
loop_
_entity_poly.entity_id
_entity_poly.type
_entity_poly.pdbx_seq_one_letter_code
_entity_poly.pdbx_strand_id
1 'polypeptide(L)'
;MGPLLSATELYSQTKGLNLRGLVRAVEDKPGLKKKAESLVVQALSARKNWENFERELFSFAKSLYWSDRQAFSQYLGFIIPFMVYSINALKEAKKPLTDLEELLELVSETDDPSLASKTLTLLEENLKEQEITVSQRFVPLMKVLIKLSDIGNDSKAGPWFSLIKNLRRELDLYRAVPETILKELNFPESLRPYTEAFLQNQSKLVDELQKALQKDQKHRAIETLEKLNLHFLDQRNLIKDCFTFIKKNPFPPETLKITIETITGLIQENPEAIPLMAEELLYLVLSEETGFSIKEMLSYLKDLDRKTKAGILFRDNLLERVFNEQSRDTEQTYLSTVSTLRCPPSQFRGYDRDTWEPEYNPQHTDHLKNLFKVLSFGGYRHKWFLYRAVATLYITDLFIPDDAIFQRHITNYLNSVDLKESLLEHLVLLRRLPVYYNEIGATGTIRDLSTRLDSWGNDPVLYFLRKQVHVNSGPHNLNLTEAVIRAWATGSRKPLSGLVPEDLLFELSDETLNHISEAMALLLQKLSLKEPLEVIQKNEPELKKTLDEMSLTDEMRGKLYCLFGLYRELKRKYTHRDTQKNMENITLVINKMKAQKDVFTSPEKTSPQEDLYHKRHIAFGIPSVLGTYREKKFDALCEFFKEEENLSGLLEETIQKKTASITETLKLFNEVFSLYGLRTPTLRDNISVLENYKGLYLSQMVDLFKLVQKELITIVEGFYRQYLSFIDELLKDTPEEHLAGYLRDSLRTGTPKEDLSDLVMRNILALQPGILQFDRFLNETLRSMLEELEKGGDRPFSERPEINTDAYIVLSRVTGDEAGALWPSLGTKAKNLIILKNKGLPVPEGVILPSEWTFSVPSSLKELLREAIGELERATGKLFGHPERPLLLSVRSGSYVSMPGILDSILFCGINKTVMMGISKEYGDTVAWDCYQRFLSHYLSVVHGLRVKVEGKTPEELAQGYLDLAKDRGIIVPEEPFEQLYQSVIGVWRSWSSEKAISYRRVMNISEHWGTAVILMPMVIANAPGSGASVFFTRDPRSFEVVPYGDTLFNSTGDDIVSGRKTPIKISKSQTTEQEESLEDIEPALYRAHCKIARAIEQIMDGFPQEVELAYKRKGTAWHLTILQTRNLEFSRTLIDRFHESCRMASNILTRGVGVNGGALSGLATFETRPDRLKRLKETLNMPLILFRTQTSTEDAHLMRYVDGLVTTTGGVTSHASILAKKFGITAVVGCGELKIMEHEHRAVVGDFVIEEGSPVSIDGATGLLYRGTCPLLVKER
;
A
#
# COMPACT_ATOMS: atom_id res chain seq x y z
N MET A 1 -35.81 7.55 10.35
CA MET A 1 -37.01 7.24 11.18
C MET A 1 -38.18 8.01 10.59
N GLY A 2 -39.06 7.35 9.83
CA GLY A 2 -40.27 7.95 9.23
C GLY A 2 -41.39 8.15 10.26
N PRO A 3 -42.56 8.71 9.88
CA PRO A 3 -43.64 8.97 10.83
C PRO A 3 -44.25 7.63 11.27
N LEU A 4 -44.10 7.34 12.56
CA LEU A 4 -44.54 6.10 13.19
C LEU A 4 -45.88 6.33 13.88
N LEU A 5 -46.94 5.71 13.36
CA LEU A 5 -48.29 5.72 13.95
C LEU A 5 -48.24 5.53 15.47
N SER A 6 -49.00 6.32 16.22
CA SER A 6 -49.19 6.10 17.65
C SER A 6 -50.14 4.92 17.90
N ALA A 7 -50.00 4.24 19.05
CA ALA A 7 -50.92 3.17 19.46
C ALA A 7 -52.39 3.65 19.53
N THR A 8 -52.59 4.94 19.80
CA THR A 8 -53.88 5.65 19.76
C THR A 8 -54.43 5.82 18.35
N GLU A 9 -53.59 6.12 17.36
CA GLU A 9 -54.00 6.20 15.95
C GLU A 9 -54.26 4.80 15.37
N LEU A 10 -53.50 3.78 15.81
CA LEU A 10 -53.78 2.39 15.46
C LEU A 10 -55.13 1.92 16.02
N TYR A 11 -55.42 2.26 17.28
CA TYR A 11 -56.67 1.90 17.93
C TYR A 11 -57.89 2.59 17.32
N SER A 12 -57.75 3.86 16.88
CA SER A 12 -58.83 4.60 16.21
C SER A 12 -59.09 4.09 14.77
N GLN A 13 -58.03 3.73 14.04
CA GLN A 13 -58.12 3.23 12.66
C GLN A 13 -58.62 1.78 12.57
N THR A 14 -58.42 0.95 13.61
CA THR A 14 -58.73 -0.48 13.59
C THR A 14 -60.09 -0.86 14.18
N LYS A 15 -60.97 0.12 14.41
CA LYS A 15 -62.37 -0.06 14.90
C LYS A 15 -62.52 -1.11 16.02
N GLY A 16 -61.62 -1.12 17.00
CA GLY A 16 -61.77 -1.91 18.23
C GLY A 16 -61.37 -3.38 18.15
N LEU A 17 -60.38 -3.76 17.33
CA LEU A 17 -59.84 -5.12 17.34
C LEU A 17 -59.18 -5.45 18.70
N ASN A 18 -59.78 -6.40 19.41
CA ASN A 18 -59.32 -6.83 20.72
C ASN A 18 -58.19 -7.87 20.57
N LEU A 19 -56.93 -7.41 20.55
CA LEU A 19 -55.75 -8.30 20.51
C LEU A 19 -55.74 -9.31 21.68
N ARG A 20 -56.32 -8.98 22.84
CA ARG A 20 -56.50 -9.93 23.96
C ARG A 20 -57.53 -11.02 23.65
N GLY A 21 -58.52 -10.74 22.81
CA GLY A 21 -59.48 -11.72 22.31
C GLY A 21 -58.82 -12.72 21.34
N LEU A 22 -57.83 -12.27 20.56
CA LEU A 22 -57.05 -13.14 19.68
C LEU A 22 -56.15 -14.10 20.47
N VAL A 23 -55.53 -13.64 21.57
CA VAL A 23 -54.76 -14.51 22.50
C VAL A 23 -55.64 -15.62 23.07
N ARG A 24 -56.92 -15.33 23.40
CA ARG A 24 -57.91 -16.35 23.80
C ARG A 24 -58.25 -17.33 22.68
N ALA A 25 -58.38 -16.86 21.44
CA ALA A 25 -58.72 -17.72 20.30
C ALA A 25 -57.60 -18.72 19.93
N VAL A 26 -56.36 -18.44 20.31
CA VAL A 26 -55.20 -19.34 20.10
C VAL A 26 -54.64 -19.90 21.42
N GLU A 27 -55.43 -19.87 22.50
CA GLU A 27 -54.98 -20.21 23.86
C GLU A 27 -54.47 -21.65 23.98
N ASP A 28 -55.04 -22.58 23.22
CA ASP A 28 -54.66 -23.99 23.17
C ASP A 28 -53.42 -24.27 22.27
N LYS A 29 -52.83 -23.23 21.67
CA LYS A 29 -51.66 -23.34 20.75
C LYS A 29 -50.46 -22.58 21.34
N PRO A 30 -49.58 -23.22 22.14
CA PRO A 30 -48.57 -22.53 22.95
C PRO A 30 -47.58 -21.66 22.15
N GLY A 31 -47.21 -22.07 20.93
CA GLY A 31 -46.33 -21.29 20.05
C GLY A 31 -46.98 -20.01 19.50
N LEU A 32 -48.27 -20.08 19.13
CA LEU A 32 -49.03 -18.93 18.62
C LEU A 32 -49.47 -18.01 19.76
N LYS A 33 -49.82 -18.57 20.92
CA LYS A 33 -50.10 -17.82 22.14
C LYS A 33 -48.93 -16.93 22.53
N LYS A 34 -47.71 -17.47 22.55
CA LYS A 34 -46.49 -16.72 22.88
C LYS A 34 -46.20 -15.59 21.88
N LYS A 35 -46.45 -15.82 20.58
CA LYS A 35 -46.35 -14.77 19.54
C LYS A 35 -47.42 -13.70 19.71
N ALA A 36 -48.67 -14.08 19.96
CA ALA A 36 -49.78 -13.16 20.18
C ALA A 36 -49.59 -12.31 21.45
N GLU A 37 -49.10 -12.91 22.55
CA GLU A 37 -48.70 -12.19 23.76
C GLU A 37 -47.55 -11.21 23.50
N SER A 38 -46.55 -11.61 22.71
CA SER A 38 -45.45 -10.72 22.30
C SER A 38 -45.97 -9.52 21.50
N LEU A 39 -46.87 -9.73 20.53
CA LEU A 39 -47.49 -8.66 19.76
C LEU A 39 -48.28 -7.69 20.64
N VAL A 40 -49.00 -8.20 21.65
CA VAL A 40 -49.72 -7.37 22.63
C VAL A 40 -48.74 -6.52 23.46
N VAL A 41 -47.64 -7.11 23.93
CA VAL A 41 -46.60 -6.39 24.68
C VAL A 41 -45.91 -5.33 23.80
N GLN A 42 -45.61 -5.65 22.55
CA GLN A 42 -44.99 -4.73 21.61
C GLN A 42 -45.92 -3.56 21.26
N ALA A 43 -47.23 -3.82 21.07
CA ALA A 43 -48.23 -2.79 20.82
C ALA A 43 -48.43 -1.84 22.02
N LEU A 44 -48.15 -2.30 23.25
CA LEU A 44 -48.27 -1.53 24.50
C LEU A 44 -46.95 -0.92 25.00
N SER A 45 -45.82 -1.20 24.34
CA SER A 45 -44.48 -0.74 24.75
C SER A 45 -44.29 0.77 24.52
N ALA A 46 -43.67 1.46 25.49
CA ALA A 46 -43.29 2.87 25.35
C ALA A 46 -42.08 3.09 24.41
N ARG A 47 -41.24 2.07 24.17
CA ARG A 47 -40.13 2.10 23.19
C ARG A 47 -40.62 1.53 21.86
N LYS A 48 -40.79 2.41 20.87
CA LYS A 48 -41.36 2.15 19.54
C LYS A 48 -40.32 1.53 18.59
N ASN A 49 -40.41 0.24 18.27
CA ASN A 49 -39.66 -0.42 17.17
C ASN A 49 -40.63 -1.06 16.16
N TRP A 50 -41.12 -0.26 15.22
CA TRP A 50 -42.25 -0.61 14.35
C TRP A 50 -41.90 -1.52 13.19
N GLU A 51 -40.68 -1.44 12.65
CA GLU A 51 -40.26 -2.32 11.56
C GLU A 51 -40.17 -3.78 12.03
N ASN A 52 -39.79 -3.98 13.30
CA ASN A 52 -39.83 -5.29 13.91
C ASN A 52 -41.27 -5.74 14.23
N PHE A 53 -42.12 -4.81 14.68
CA PHE A 53 -43.53 -5.08 14.95
C PHE A 53 -44.27 -5.51 13.68
N GLU A 54 -44.12 -4.78 12.56
CA GLU A 54 -44.72 -5.10 11.25
C GLU A 54 -44.28 -6.49 10.74
N ARG A 55 -42.99 -6.80 10.86
CA ARG A 55 -42.45 -8.10 10.46
C ARG A 55 -43.02 -9.26 11.28
N GLU A 56 -43.14 -9.07 12.60
CA GLU A 56 -43.76 -10.04 13.50
C GLU A 56 -45.28 -10.15 13.25
N LEU A 57 -45.95 -9.05 12.92
CA LEU A 57 -47.37 -8.98 12.55
C LEU A 57 -47.66 -9.84 11.32
N PHE A 58 -46.86 -9.67 10.27
CA PHE A 58 -46.99 -10.42 9.03
C PHE A 58 -46.63 -11.91 9.20
N SER A 59 -45.55 -12.20 9.92
CA SER A 59 -45.17 -13.58 10.29
C SER A 59 -46.29 -14.29 11.06
N PHE A 60 -46.92 -13.58 12.00
CA PHE A 60 -48.06 -14.08 12.74
C PHE A 60 -49.28 -14.32 11.85
N ALA A 61 -49.58 -13.42 10.90
CA ALA A 61 -50.67 -13.59 9.93
C ALA A 61 -50.51 -14.88 9.10
N LYS A 62 -49.31 -15.13 8.54
CA LYS A 62 -48.99 -16.38 7.83
C LYS A 62 -49.14 -17.61 8.73
N SER A 63 -48.61 -17.54 9.95
CA SER A 63 -48.70 -18.64 10.91
C SER A 63 -50.16 -18.95 11.28
N LEU A 64 -50.99 -17.91 11.43
CA LEU A 64 -52.41 -18.01 11.78
C LEU A 64 -53.23 -18.60 10.63
N TYR A 65 -52.95 -18.20 9.40
CA TYR A 65 -53.60 -18.74 8.19
C TYR A 65 -53.46 -20.26 8.07
N TRP A 66 -52.24 -20.80 8.24
CA TRP A 66 -51.99 -22.23 8.13
C TRP A 66 -52.50 -23.05 9.33
N SER A 67 -52.69 -22.42 10.49
CA SER A 67 -53.02 -23.12 11.74
C SER A 67 -54.48 -22.99 12.16
N ASP A 68 -55.18 -21.91 11.79
CA ASP A 68 -56.58 -21.65 12.14
C ASP A 68 -57.24 -20.66 11.17
N ARG A 69 -57.88 -21.19 10.13
CA ARG A 69 -58.52 -20.35 9.08
C ARG A 69 -59.66 -19.48 9.61
N GLN A 70 -60.36 -19.91 10.65
CA GLN A 70 -61.46 -19.14 11.24
C GLN A 70 -60.93 -17.95 12.03
N ALA A 71 -59.88 -18.16 12.84
CA ALA A 71 -59.20 -17.07 13.55
C ALA A 71 -58.49 -16.11 12.56
N PHE A 72 -57.88 -16.64 11.49
CA PHE A 72 -57.30 -15.82 10.43
C PHE A 72 -58.35 -14.95 9.72
N SER A 73 -59.52 -15.51 9.40
CA SER A 73 -60.64 -14.74 8.82
C SER A 73 -61.07 -13.58 9.71
N GLN A 74 -61.02 -13.72 11.04
CA GLN A 74 -61.28 -12.62 11.97
C GLN A 74 -60.13 -11.60 12.00
N TYR A 75 -58.89 -12.05 11.83
CA TYR A 75 -57.69 -11.22 11.78
C TYR A 75 -57.58 -10.35 10.52
N LEU A 76 -58.18 -10.77 9.40
CA LEU A 76 -58.20 -10.00 8.14
C LEU A 76 -58.69 -8.56 8.31
N GLY A 77 -59.69 -8.35 9.18
CA GLY A 77 -60.25 -7.03 9.47
C GLY A 77 -59.27 -6.06 10.13
N PHE A 78 -58.11 -6.55 10.57
CA PHE A 78 -57.04 -5.75 11.14
C PHE A 78 -55.88 -5.58 10.16
N ILE A 79 -55.38 -6.70 9.63
CA ILE A 79 -54.12 -6.71 8.88
C ILE A 79 -54.27 -6.01 7.51
N ILE A 80 -55.40 -6.17 6.82
CA ILE A 80 -55.61 -5.53 5.51
C ILE A 80 -55.63 -3.99 5.63
N PRO A 81 -56.46 -3.37 6.50
CA PRO A 81 -56.41 -1.92 6.73
C PRO A 81 -55.01 -1.42 7.10
N PHE A 82 -54.33 -2.13 8.00
CA PHE A 82 -53.01 -1.75 8.47
C PHE A 82 -51.99 -1.72 7.32
N MET A 83 -51.97 -2.74 6.46
CA MET A 83 -51.04 -2.82 5.33
C MET A 83 -51.35 -1.77 4.27
N VAL A 84 -52.61 -1.58 3.89
CA VAL A 84 -53.03 -0.55 2.92
C VAL A 84 -52.64 0.86 3.39
N TYR A 85 -52.87 1.17 4.67
CA TYR A 85 -52.43 2.43 5.25
C TYR A 85 -50.90 2.57 5.22
N SER A 86 -50.17 1.52 5.61
CA SER A 86 -48.71 1.52 5.69
C SER A 86 -48.07 1.76 4.32
N ILE A 87 -48.65 1.22 3.24
CA ILE A 87 -48.21 1.44 1.86
C ILE A 87 -48.25 2.92 1.47
N ASN A 88 -49.32 3.65 1.83
CA ASN A 88 -49.44 5.08 1.50
C ASN A 88 -48.60 5.97 2.42
N ALA A 89 -48.48 5.63 3.70
CA ALA A 89 -47.67 6.39 4.65
C ALA A 89 -46.15 6.28 4.37
N LEU A 90 -45.70 5.19 3.76
CA LEU A 90 -44.28 4.86 3.54
C LEU A 90 -43.92 4.94 2.05
N LYS A 91 -43.85 6.17 1.51
CA LYS A 91 -43.58 6.45 0.08
C LYS A 91 -42.37 5.72 -0.52
N GLU A 92 -41.40 5.24 0.28
CA GLU A 92 -40.17 4.59 -0.20
C GLU A 92 -40.00 3.09 0.16
N ALA A 93 -40.92 2.46 0.91
CA ALA A 93 -40.77 1.05 1.30
C ALA A 93 -41.45 0.08 0.30
N LYS A 94 -40.68 -0.84 -0.32
CA LYS A 94 -41.24 -1.92 -1.17
C LYS A 94 -41.93 -3.04 -0.37
N LYS A 95 -41.51 -3.24 0.89
CA LYS A 95 -41.85 -4.41 1.69
C LYS A 95 -43.33 -4.52 2.12
N PRO A 96 -44.02 -3.47 2.61
CA PRO A 96 -45.43 -3.57 3.01
C PRO A 96 -46.33 -4.00 1.85
N LEU A 97 -45.96 -3.61 0.63
CA LEU A 97 -46.67 -3.97 -0.58
C LEU A 97 -46.41 -5.42 -1.00
N THR A 98 -45.15 -5.86 -0.95
CA THR A 98 -44.80 -7.27 -1.18
C THR A 98 -45.43 -8.20 -0.14
N ASP A 99 -45.45 -7.80 1.13
CA ASP A 99 -46.09 -8.57 2.20
C ASP A 99 -47.62 -8.62 2.01
N LEU A 100 -48.25 -7.54 1.53
CA LEU A 100 -49.67 -7.55 1.15
C LEU A 100 -49.94 -8.45 -0.07
N GLU A 101 -49.09 -8.38 -1.10
CA GLU A 101 -49.17 -9.25 -2.28
C GLU A 101 -49.10 -10.73 -1.88
N GLU A 102 -48.13 -11.11 -1.06
CA GLU A 102 -47.99 -12.48 -0.56
C GLU A 102 -49.19 -12.92 0.31
N LEU A 103 -49.78 -12.03 1.11
CA LEU A 103 -50.98 -12.35 1.89
C LEU A 103 -52.19 -12.62 0.97
N LEU A 104 -52.31 -11.87 -0.12
CA LEU A 104 -53.38 -12.02 -1.09
C LEU A 104 -53.17 -13.24 -1.98
N GLU A 105 -51.93 -13.57 -2.32
CA GLU A 105 -51.58 -14.83 -2.99
C GLU A 105 -51.95 -16.03 -2.11
N LEU A 106 -51.64 -16.00 -0.80
CA LEU A 106 -52.03 -17.07 0.13
C LEU A 106 -53.55 -17.28 0.17
N VAL A 107 -54.36 -16.22 0.11
CA VAL A 107 -55.82 -16.33 0.03
C VAL A 107 -56.27 -16.80 -1.36
N SER A 108 -55.56 -16.42 -2.43
CA SER A 108 -55.83 -16.85 -3.81
C SER A 108 -55.64 -18.35 -4.03
N GLU A 109 -54.70 -18.95 -3.29
CA GLU A 109 -54.42 -20.39 -3.34
C GLU A 109 -55.45 -21.23 -2.57
N THR A 110 -56.49 -20.61 -1.98
CA THR A 110 -57.56 -21.34 -1.29
C THR A 110 -58.80 -21.56 -2.14
N ASP A 111 -59.37 -22.77 -2.03
CA ASP A 111 -60.72 -23.08 -2.50
C ASP A 111 -61.84 -22.61 -1.53
N ASP A 112 -61.59 -21.63 -0.62
CA ASP A 112 -62.61 -21.11 0.32
C ASP A 112 -63.18 -19.75 -0.15
N PRO A 113 -64.39 -19.73 -0.75
CA PRO A 113 -64.97 -18.51 -1.33
C PRO A 113 -65.34 -17.46 -0.27
N SER A 114 -65.58 -17.87 0.98
CA SER A 114 -65.95 -16.99 2.10
C SER A 114 -64.77 -16.10 2.50
N LEU A 115 -63.58 -16.69 2.57
CA LEU A 115 -62.35 -15.99 2.94
C LEU A 115 -61.93 -14.99 1.86
N ALA A 116 -62.01 -15.38 0.59
CA ALA A 116 -61.75 -14.50 -0.55
C ALA A 116 -62.73 -13.31 -0.58
N SER A 117 -64.03 -13.58 -0.40
CA SER A 117 -65.06 -12.54 -0.38
C SER A 117 -64.90 -11.55 0.77
N LYS A 118 -64.40 -11.98 1.94
CA LYS A 118 -64.18 -11.09 3.09
C LYS A 118 -62.91 -10.24 2.94
N THR A 119 -61.83 -10.85 2.45
CA THR A 119 -60.55 -10.19 2.14
C THR A 119 -60.78 -9.01 1.19
N LEU A 120 -61.60 -9.24 0.19
CA LEU A 120 -62.07 -8.24 -0.75
C LEU A 120 -62.78 -7.03 -0.17
N THR A 121 -63.82 -7.29 0.62
CA THR A 121 -64.68 -6.22 1.13
C THR A 121 -63.84 -5.25 1.95
N LEU A 122 -62.90 -5.81 2.73
CA LEU A 122 -61.92 -5.04 3.48
C LEU A 122 -60.97 -4.26 2.57
N LEU A 123 -60.46 -4.84 1.48
CA LEU A 123 -59.64 -4.11 0.51
C LEU A 123 -60.42 -2.97 -0.16
N GLU A 124 -61.64 -3.21 -0.64
CA GLU A 124 -62.47 -2.20 -1.31
C GLU A 124 -62.81 -1.02 -0.40
N GLU A 125 -63.14 -1.29 0.87
CA GLU A 125 -63.41 -0.22 1.85
C GLU A 125 -62.17 0.63 2.14
N ASN A 126 -61.01 -0.01 2.32
CA ASN A 126 -59.78 0.70 2.72
C ASN A 126 -59.09 1.43 1.55
N LEU A 127 -59.19 0.89 0.32
CA LEU A 127 -58.66 1.55 -0.87
C LEU A 127 -59.50 2.78 -1.26
N LYS A 128 -60.82 2.79 -1.00
CA LYS A 128 -61.69 3.96 -1.25
C LYS A 128 -61.41 5.15 -0.32
N GLU A 129 -60.90 4.89 0.89
CA GLU A 129 -60.65 5.93 1.89
C GLU A 129 -59.25 6.58 1.77
N GLN A 130 -58.40 6.15 0.82
CA GLN A 130 -57.01 6.60 0.70
C GLN A 130 -56.65 7.00 -0.74
N GLU A 131 -56.02 8.17 -0.94
CA GLU A 131 -55.45 8.56 -2.25
C GLU A 131 -54.19 7.74 -2.55
N ILE A 132 -54.24 6.88 -3.57
CA ILE A 132 -53.12 5.98 -3.92
C ILE A 132 -52.40 6.51 -5.16
N THR A 133 -51.10 6.74 -5.06
CA THR A 133 -50.26 7.14 -6.20
C THR A 133 -49.83 5.91 -7.01
N VAL A 134 -50.10 5.91 -8.31
CA VAL A 134 -49.73 4.81 -9.23
C VAL A 134 -48.22 4.84 -9.48
N SER A 135 -47.48 4.05 -8.71
CA SER A 135 -46.04 3.85 -8.87
C SER A 135 -45.75 2.46 -9.46
N GLN A 136 -44.52 2.23 -9.97
CA GLN A 136 -44.06 0.90 -10.41
C GLN A 136 -44.25 -0.19 -9.36
N ARG A 137 -44.36 0.20 -8.08
CA ARG A 137 -44.58 -0.71 -6.96
C ARG A 137 -46.01 -1.25 -6.93
N PHE A 138 -47.03 -0.49 -7.35
CA PHE A 138 -48.45 -0.89 -7.27
C PHE A 138 -48.91 -1.82 -8.41
N VAL A 139 -48.07 -1.98 -9.44
CA VAL A 139 -48.34 -2.81 -10.62
C VAL A 139 -48.44 -4.32 -10.31
N PRO A 140 -47.60 -4.93 -9.45
CA PRO A 140 -47.71 -6.35 -9.13
C PRO A 140 -48.96 -6.67 -8.28
N LEU A 141 -49.34 -5.81 -7.33
CA LEU A 141 -50.64 -5.90 -6.62
C LEU A 141 -51.82 -5.93 -7.60
N MET A 142 -51.80 -5.08 -8.65
CA MET A 142 -52.81 -5.12 -9.71
C MET A 142 -52.81 -6.45 -10.47
N LYS A 143 -51.63 -7.05 -10.71
CA LYS A 143 -51.53 -8.39 -11.34
C LYS A 143 -52.12 -9.48 -10.45
N VAL A 144 -51.89 -9.45 -9.14
CA VAL A 144 -52.46 -10.42 -8.18
C VAL A 144 -53.98 -10.27 -8.08
N LEU A 145 -54.49 -9.03 -8.04
CA LEU A 145 -55.94 -8.76 -8.04
C LEU A 145 -56.62 -9.23 -9.34
N ILE A 146 -55.93 -9.14 -10.48
CA ILE A 146 -56.41 -9.70 -11.76
C ILE A 146 -56.40 -11.24 -11.71
N LYS A 147 -55.34 -11.87 -11.22
CA LYS A 147 -55.30 -13.34 -11.04
C LYS A 147 -56.40 -13.84 -10.12
N LEU A 148 -56.66 -13.15 -9.01
CA LEU A 148 -57.77 -13.44 -8.10
C LEU A 148 -59.14 -13.33 -8.79
N SER A 149 -59.29 -12.43 -9.76
CA SER A 149 -60.51 -12.30 -10.56
C SER A 149 -60.73 -13.46 -11.53
N ASP A 150 -59.65 -14.11 -11.99
CA ASP A 150 -59.72 -15.26 -12.91
C ASP A 150 -60.09 -16.57 -12.21
N ILE A 151 -59.86 -16.68 -10.89
CA ILE A 151 -60.12 -17.90 -10.09
C ILE A 151 -61.62 -18.05 -9.72
N GLY A 152 -62.40 -16.96 -9.74
CA GLY A 152 -63.80 -16.94 -9.31
C GLY A 152 -64.82 -16.90 -10.45
N ASN A 153 -65.05 -18.00 -11.15
CA ASN A 153 -66.00 -18.05 -12.29
C ASN A 153 -67.47 -18.31 -11.89
N ASP A 154 -67.82 -18.08 -10.62
CA ASP A 154 -69.19 -18.24 -10.15
C ASP A 154 -69.75 -16.91 -9.62
N SER A 155 -71.05 -16.72 -9.86
CA SER A 155 -71.90 -15.52 -9.85
C SER A 155 -71.87 -14.57 -8.62
N LYS A 156 -70.90 -14.72 -7.70
CA LYS A 156 -70.63 -13.81 -6.57
C LYS A 156 -69.47 -12.84 -6.82
N ALA A 157 -68.90 -12.81 -8.03
CA ALA A 157 -67.74 -11.98 -8.38
C ALA A 157 -68.05 -10.52 -8.83
N GLY A 158 -69.33 -10.10 -8.86
CA GLY A 158 -69.75 -8.76 -9.32
C GLY A 158 -69.03 -7.56 -8.65
N PRO A 159 -68.75 -7.59 -7.33
CA PRO A 159 -68.00 -6.52 -6.66
C PRO A 159 -66.53 -6.41 -7.11
N TRP A 160 -65.87 -7.53 -7.46
CA TRP A 160 -64.49 -7.52 -7.99
C TRP A 160 -64.38 -6.70 -9.27
N PHE A 161 -65.33 -6.89 -10.18
CA PHE A 161 -65.40 -6.12 -11.42
C PHE A 161 -65.71 -4.64 -11.17
N SER A 162 -66.48 -4.31 -10.13
CA SER A 162 -66.77 -2.93 -9.74
C SER A 162 -65.53 -2.21 -9.19
N LEU A 163 -64.76 -2.85 -8.30
CA LEU A 163 -63.54 -2.29 -7.73
C LEU A 163 -62.47 -2.07 -8.82
N ILE A 164 -62.22 -3.08 -9.66
CA ILE A 164 -61.28 -2.99 -10.79
C ILE A 164 -61.74 -1.91 -11.79
N LYS A 165 -63.05 -1.77 -12.02
CA LYS A 165 -63.62 -0.75 -12.91
C LYS A 165 -63.57 0.67 -12.31
N ASN A 166 -63.61 0.82 -10.99
CA ASN A 166 -63.40 2.11 -10.32
C ASN A 166 -61.92 2.51 -10.26
N LEU A 167 -61.00 1.58 -9.95
CA LEU A 167 -59.55 1.78 -10.05
C LEU A 167 -59.13 2.11 -11.49
N ARG A 168 -59.73 1.46 -12.48
CA ARG A 168 -59.58 1.80 -13.91
C ARG A 168 -60.04 3.22 -14.22
N ARG A 169 -61.13 3.68 -13.59
CA ARG A 169 -61.67 5.03 -13.77
C ARG A 169 -60.82 6.11 -13.08
N GLU A 170 -60.12 5.78 -12.00
CA GLU A 170 -59.10 6.65 -11.41
C GLU A 170 -57.79 6.65 -12.21
N LEU A 171 -57.38 5.51 -12.79
CA LEU A 171 -56.30 5.44 -13.77
C LEU A 171 -56.62 6.26 -15.04
N ASP A 172 -57.88 6.31 -15.47
CA ASP A 172 -58.36 7.17 -16.55
C ASP A 172 -58.23 8.68 -16.22
N LEU A 173 -58.16 9.06 -14.93
CA LEU A 173 -57.93 10.43 -14.46
C LEU A 173 -56.45 10.81 -14.42
N TYR A 174 -55.54 9.84 -14.27
CA TYR A 174 -54.07 10.05 -14.25
C TYR A 174 -53.42 9.60 -15.57
N ARG A 175 -53.46 10.47 -16.58
CA ARG A 175 -52.89 10.27 -17.92
C ARG A 175 -51.36 10.24 -17.92
N ALA A 176 -50.74 9.05 -17.86
CA ALA A 176 -49.44 8.75 -18.46
C ALA A 176 -49.08 7.27 -18.22
N VAL A 177 -49.50 6.37 -19.10
CA VAL A 177 -49.05 4.96 -19.07
C VAL A 177 -48.16 4.71 -20.30
N PRO A 178 -46.91 4.23 -20.13
CA PRO A 178 -46.01 3.88 -21.23
C PRO A 178 -46.62 2.85 -22.21
N GLU A 179 -46.29 2.98 -23.49
CA GLU A 179 -46.84 2.13 -24.56
C GLU A 179 -46.52 0.64 -24.38
N THR A 180 -45.40 0.32 -23.73
CA THR A 180 -44.97 -1.04 -23.37
C THR A 180 -45.92 -1.68 -22.35
N ILE A 181 -46.31 -0.95 -21.31
CA ILE A 181 -47.27 -1.41 -20.29
C ILE A 181 -48.67 -1.60 -20.90
N LEU A 182 -49.07 -0.73 -21.84
CA LEU A 182 -50.36 -0.87 -22.53
C LEU A 182 -50.42 -2.09 -23.46
N LYS A 183 -49.28 -2.48 -24.07
CA LYS A 183 -49.17 -3.69 -24.91
C LYS A 183 -49.17 -4.97 -24.09
N GLU A 184 -48.51 -4.98 -22.93
CA GLU A 184 -48.54 -6.12 -22.00
C GLU A 184 -49.93 -6.37 -21.41
N LEU A 185 -50.77 -5.32 -21.31
CA LEU A 185 -52.11 -5.38 -20.73
C LEU A 185 -53.26 -5.50 -21.77
N ASN A 186 -52.94 -5.53 -23.07
CA ASN A 186 -53.88 -5.82 -24.17
C ASN A 186 -55.15 -4.91 -24.24
N PHE A 187 -54.98 -3.58 -24.22
CA PHE A 187 -56.07 -2.58 -24.21
C PHE A 187 -56.73 -2.29 -25.61
N PRO A 188 -57.97 -1.73 -25.69
CA PRO A 188 -58.69 -1.45 -26.95
C PRO A 188 -58.23 -0.20 -27.74
N GLU A 189 -58.45 -0.18 -29.07
CA GLU A 189 -58.03 0.89 -30.03
C GLU A 189 -58.55 2.33 -29.72
N SER A 190 -59.54 2.50 -28.85
CA SER A 190 -60.16 3.79 -28.54
C SER A 190 -59.29 4.75 -27.73
N LEU A 191 -58.11 4.33 -27.25
CA LEU A 191 -57.17 5.16 -26.48
C LEU A 191 -56.04 5.77 -27.33
N ARG A 192 -55.90 5.38 -28.61
CA ARG A 192 -54.85 5.84 -29.55
C ARG A 192 -54.73 7.38 -29.70
N PRO A 193 -55.82 8.18 -29.75
CA PRO A 193 -55.73 9.63 -29.94
C PRO A 193 -55.07 10.38 -28.78
N TYR A 194 -55.14 9.84 -27.56
CA TYR A 194 -54.57 10.45 -26.36
C TYR A 194 -53.08 10.16 -26.23
N THR A 195 -52.64 8.99 -26.67
CA THR A 195 -51.22 8.65 -26.82
C THR A 195 -50.56 9.52 -27.90
N GLU A 196 -51.24 9.73 -29.03
CA GLU A 196 -50.77 10.61 -30.12
C GLU A 196 -50.66 12.10 -29.70
N ALA A 197 -51.60 12.61 -28.89
CA ALA A 197 -51.55 13.99 -28.39
C ALA A 197 -50.41 14.23 -27.38
N PHE A 198 -50.13 13.27 -26.50
CA PHE A 198 -48.98 13.32 -25.59
C PHE A 198 -47.66 13.26 -26.36
N LEU A 199 -47.56 12.37 -27.36
CA LEU A 199 -46.43 12.26 -28.29
C LEU A 199 -46.18 13.58 -29.05
N GLN A 200 -47.24 14.24 -29.54
CA GLN A 200 -47.13 15.55 -30.19
C GLN A 200 -46.65 16.65 -29.25
N ASN A 201 -47.02 16.61 -27.97
CA ASN A 201 -46.60 17.61 -26.99
C ASN A 201 -45.12 17.44 -26.58
N GLN A 202 -44.65 16.19 -26.41
CA GLN A 202 -43.24 15.91 -26.21
C GLN A 202 -42.40 16.30 -27.43
N SER A 203 -42.88 16.03 -28.65
CA SER A 203 -42.20 16.46 -29.89
C SER A 203 -42.08 17.98 -30.00
N LYS A 204 -43.07 18.75 -29.53
CA LYS A 204 -43.00 20.22 -29.47
C LYS A 204 -41.96 20.74 -28.47
N LEU A 205 -41.86 20.11 -27.30
CA LEU A 205 -40.85 20.46 -26.30
C LEU A 205 -39.43 20.22 -26.83
N VAL A 206 -39.23 19.18 -27.64
CA VAL A 206 -37.95 18.92 -28.31
C VAL A 206 -37.62 20.00 -29.35
N ASP A 207 -38.60 20.41 -30.18
CA ASP A 207 -38.42 21.51 -31.13
C ASP A 207 -38.15 22.85 -30.42
N GLU A 208 -38.77 23.08 -29.26
CA GLU A 208 -38.53 24.26 -28.43
C GLU A 208 -37.15 24.25 -27.79
N LEU A 209 -36.67 23.08 -27.34
CA LEU A 209 -35.32 22.90 -26.82
C LEU A 209 -34.29 23.19 -27.92
N GLN A 210 -34.49 22.68 -29.13
CA GLN A 210 -33.63 22.96 -30.28
C GLN A 210 -33.60 24.46 -30.60
N LYS A 211 -34.75 25.14 -30.60
CA LYS A 211 -34.83 26.59 -30.85
C LYS A 211 -34.22 27.43 -29.74
N ALA A 212 -34.39 27.03 -28.48
CA ALA A 212 -33.83 27.72 -27.32
C ALA A 212 -32.30 27.65 -27.33
N LEU A 213 -31.74 26.47 -27.62
CA LEU A 213 -30.30 26.29 -27.72
C LEU A 213 -29.71 26.98 -28.97
N GLN A 214 -30.38 26.96 -30.13
CA GLN A 214 -29.93 27.71 -31.33
C GLN A 214 -29.85 29.23 -31.13
N LYS A 215 -30.63 29.76 -30.17
CA LYS A 215 -30.70 31.20 -29.86
C LYS A 215 -29.92 31.59 -28.59
N ASP A 216 -29.12 30.68 -28.04
CA ASP A 216 -28.36 30.86 -26.79
C ASP A 216 -29.23 31.29 -25.58
N GLN A 217 -30.47 30.79 -25.51
CA GLN A 217 -31.42 31.14 -24.44
C GLN A 217 -31.30 30.17 -23.26
N LYS A 218 -30.25 30.34 -22.46
CA LYS A 218 -29.89 29.50 -21.30
C LYS A 218 -31.08 29.15 -20.38
N HIS A 219 -31.80 30.17 -19.91
CA HIS A 219 -32.93 29.96 -18.98
C HIS A 219 -34.06 29.15 -19.63
N ARG A 220 -34.28 29.35 -20.94
CA ARG A 220 -35.36 28.70 -21.68
C ARG A 220 -35.02 27.25 -22.02
N ALA A 221 -33.74 26.95 -22.31
CA ALA A 221 -33.29 25.58 -22.51
C ALA A 221 -33.42 24.74 -21.24
N ILE A 222 -33.02 25.28 -20.08
CA ILE A 222 -33.19 24.62 -18.77
C ILE A 222 -34.67 24.40 -18.47
N GLU A 223 -35.50 25.44 -18.62
CA GLU A 223 -36.95 25.36 -18.41
C GLU A 223 -37.64 24.35 -19.33
N THR A 224 -37.16 24.19 -20.57
CA THR A 224 -37.69 23.19 -21.51
C THR A 224 -37.20 21.78 -21.19
N LEU A 225 -35.95 21.61 -20.74
CA LEU A 225 -35.40 20.33 -20.27
C LEU A 225 -36.15 19.79 -19.04
N GLU A 226 -36.48 20.65 -18.08
CA GLU A 226 -37.26 20.29 -16.88
C GLU A 226 -38.70 19.84 -17.20
N LYS A 227 -39.21 20.17 -18.39
CA LYS A 227 -40.57 19.82 -18.84
C LYS A 227 -40.63 18.53 -19.66
N LEU A 228 -39.49 17.95 -20.04
CA LEU A 228 -39.41 16.69 -20.80
C LEU A 228 -39.69 15.48 -19.89
N ASN A 229 -40.49 14.53 -20.38
CA ASN A 229 -40.72 13.30 -19.64
C ASN A 229 -39.51 12.35 -19.78
N LEU A 230 -38.84 12.06 -18.66
CA LEU A 230 -37.63 11.25 -18.61
C LEU A 230 -37.78 9.83 -19.17
N HIS A 231 -38.99 9.25 -19.12
CA HIS A 231 -39.28 7.91 -19.63
C HIS A 231 -39.30 7.85 -21.17
N PHE A 232 -39.39 9.01 -21.84
CA PHE A 232 -39.49 9.13 -23.30
C PHE A 232 -38.15 9.45 -23.99
N LEU A 233 -37.08 9.70 -23.23
CA LEU A 233 -35.79 10.14 -23.73
C LEU A 233 -35.06 9.08 -24.59
N ASP A 234 -35.28 7.79 -24.32
CA ASP A 234 -34.58 6.68 -24.99
C ASP A 234 -35.38 6.13 -26.20
N GLN A 235 -36.70 5.94 -26.08
CA GLN A 235 -37.54 5.31 -27.10
C GLN A 235 -37.62 6.06 -28.46
N ARG A 236 -37.19 7.32 -28.52
CA ARG A 236 -37.20 8.17 -29.73
C ARG A 236 -35.82 8.73 -30.10
N ASN A 237 -34.72 8.24 -29.53
CA ASN A 237 -33.36 8.76 -29.74
C ASN A 237 -33.17 10.25 -29.35
N LEU A 238 -33.96 10.79 -28.42
CA LEU A 238 -33.89 12.21 -28.04
C LEU A 238 -32.57 12.57 -27.36
N ILE A 239 -31.98 11.63 -26.61
CA ILE A 239 -30.61 11.76 -26.10
C ILE A 239 -29.65 11.98 -27.26
N LYS A 240 -29.67 11.09 -28.25
CA LYS A 240 -28.85 11.20 -29.45
C LYS A 240 -29.10 12.50 -30.21
N ASP A 241 -30.33 12.99 -30.29
CA ASP A 241 -30.62 14.29 -30.92
C ASP A 241 -30.05 15.47 -30.12
N CYS A 242 -30.14 15.45 -28.79
CA CYS A 242 -29.54 16.47 -27.93
C CYS A 242 -28.01 16.49 -28.07
N PHE A 243 -27.38 15.32 -28.02
CA PHE A 243 -25.92 15.18 -28.21
C PHE A 243 -25.49 15.49 -29.65
N THR A 244 -26.26 15.11 -30.67
CA THR A 244 -26.01 15.46 -32.08
C THR A 244 -26.14 16.95 -32.32
N PHE A 245 -27.06 17.61 -31.62
CA PHE A 245 -27.22 19.05 -31.66
C PHE A 245 -26.03 19.78 -31.00
N ILE A 246 -25.53 19.28 -29.86
CA ILE A 246 -24.28 19.73 -29.24
C ILE A 246 -23.11 19.58 -30.21
N LYS A 247 -23.04 18.47 -30.96
CA LYS A 247 -21.99 18.24 -31.99
C LYS A 247 -22.05 19.25 -33.14
N LYS A 248 -23.24 19.64 -33.58
CA LYS A 248 -23.45 20.44 -34.80
C LYS A 248 -23.35 21.96 -34.60
N ASN A 249 -23.28 22.45 -33.37
CA ASN A 249 -23.31 23.89 -33.08
C ASN A 249 -22.19 24.26 -32.09
N PRO A 250 -21.38 25.29 -32.37
CA PRO A 250 -20.34 25.74 -31.45
C PRO A 250 -20.95 26.56 -30.30
N PHE A 251 -20.80 26.10 -29.06
CA PHE A 251 -21.27 26.79 -27.84
C PHE A 251 -20.11 27.29 -26.99
N PRO A 252 -20.30 28.36 -26.18
CA PRO A 252 -19.35 28.73 -25.13
C PRO A 252 -19.16 27.60 -24.11
N PRO A 253 -17.94 27.37 -23.58
CA PRO A 253 -17.65 26.26 -22.67
C PRO A 253 -18.56 26.19 -21.43
N GLU A 254 -18.95 27.34 -20.86
CA GLU A 254 -19.84 27.41 -19.70
C GLU A 254 -21.28 26.96 -20.02
N THR A 255 -21.79 27.30 -21.21
CA THR A 255 -23.13 26.89 -21.65
C THR A 255 -23.17 25.39 -21.91
N LEU A 256 -22.11 24.85 -22.52
CA LEU A 256 -22.01 23.43 -22.84
C LEU A 256 -21.80 22.58 -21.57
N LYS A 257 -21.02 23.07 -20.60
CA LYS A 257 -20.86 22.48 -19.26
C LYS A 257 -22.20 22.31 -18.54
N ILE A 258 -22.97 23.39 -18.42
CA ILE A 258 -24.26 23.37 -17.73
C ILE A 258 -25.25 22.46 -18.46
N THR A 259 -25.20 22.44 -19.80
CA THR A 259 -26.04 21.57 -20.62
C THR A 259 -25.73 20.09 -20.37
N ILE A 260 -24.45 19.71 -20.33
CA ILE A 260 -24.02 18.33 -20.00
C ILE A 260 -24.39 17.98 -18.55
N GLU A 261 -24.17 18.87 -17.57
CA GLU A 261 -24.52 18.65 -16.16
C GLU A 261 -26.03 18.43 -15.99
N THR A 262 -26.85 19.25 -16.67
CA THR A 262 -28.31 19.14 -16.63
C THR A 262 -28.79 17.84 -17.30
N ILE A 263 -28.26 17.50 -18.48
CA ILE A 263 -28.58 16.25 -19.19
C ILE A 263 -28.17 15.02 -18.35
N THR A 264 -26.99 15.06 -17.73
CA THR A 264 -26.47 13.97 -16.90
C THR A 264 -27.32 13.78 -15.65
N GLY A 265 -27.68 14.87 -14.97
CA GLY A 265 -28.55 14.83 -13.79
C GLY A 265 -29.95 14.28 -14.10
N LEU A 266 -30.55 14.69 -15.22
CA LEU A 266 -31.85 14.19 -15.66
C LEU A 266 -31.82 12.71 -16.06
N ILE A 267 -30.73 12.23 -16.66
CA ILE A 267 -30.60 10.82 -17.10
C ILE A 267 -30.28 9.86 -15.94
N GLN A 268 -29.64 10.33 -14.85
CA GLN A 268 -29.38 9.51 -13.66
C GLN A 268 -30.66 8.93 -13.02
N GLU A 269 -31.81 9.56 -13.21
CA GLU A 269 -33.11 9.08 -12.73
C GLU A 269 -33.73 7.99 -13.61
N ASN A 270 -33.15 7.69 -14.79
CA ASN A 270 -33.65 6.66 -15.72
C ASN A 270 -32.56 5.65 -16.15
N PRO A 271 -32.49 4.46 -15.51
CA PRO A 271 -31.46 3.45 -15.76
C PRO A 271 -31.38 2.91 -17.20
N GLU A 272 -32.47 2.95 -17.97
CA GLU A 272 -32.49 2.41 -19.34
C GLU A 272 -31.84 3.36 -20.36
N ALA A 273 -31.82 4.67 -20.07
CA ALA A 273 -31.29 5.70 -20.97
C ALA A 273 -29.76 5.93 -20.80
N ILE A 274 -29.20 5.36 -19.74
CA ILE A 274 -27.78 5.45 -19.35
C ILE A 274 -26.82 4.90 -20.43
N PRO A 275 -27.06 3.73 -21.06
CA PRO A 275 -26.14 3.19 -22.07
C PRO A 275 -26.04 4.07 -23.32
N LEU A 276 -27.16 4.64 -23.78
CA LEU A 276 -27.19 5.54 -24.95
C LEU A 276 -26.49 6.87 -24.63
N MET A 277 -26.71 7.42 -23.43
CA MET A 277 -25.97 8.59 -22.94
C MET A 277 -24.47 8.33 -22.89
N ALA A 278 -24.07 7.16 -22.38
CA ALA A 278 -22.67 6.76 -22.29
C ALA A 278 -22.01 6.69 -23.66
N GLU A 279 -22.69 6.17 -24.69
CA GLU A 279 -22.19 6.14 -26.07
C GLU A 279 -22.04 7.54 -26.67
N GLU A 280 -23.02 8.42 -26.46
CA GLU A 280 -23.00 9.78 -27.00
C GLU A 280 -22.01 10.71 -26.28
N LEU A 281 -21.89 10.58 -24.94
CA LEU A 281 -20.82 11.21 -24.16
C LEU A 281 -19.46 10.71 -24.59
N LEU A 282 -19.28 9.40 -24.73
CA LEU A 282 -18.02 8.82 -25.22
C LEU A 282 -17.69 9.36 -26.62
N TYR A 283 -18.67 9.50 -27.51
CA TYR A 283 -18.44 10.11 -28.82
C TYR A 283 -17.99 11.58 -28.70
N LEU A 284 -18.64 12.40 -27.86
CA LEU A 284 -18.20 13.78 -27.61
C LEU A 284 -16.78 13.81 -27.05
N VAL A 285 -16.47 12.88 -26.14
CA VAL A 285 -15.13 12.67 -25.55
C VAL A 285 -14.11 12.22 -26.56
N LEU A 286 -14.50 11.67 -27.72
CA LEU A 286 -13.64 11.22 -28.80
C LEU A 286 -13.60 12.18 -30.00
N SER A 287 -14.52 13.16 -30.07
CA SER A 287 -14.51 14.22 -31.08
C SER A 287 -13.49 15.31 -30.74
N GLU A 288 -12.74 15.80 -31.74
CA GLU A 288 -11.84 16.97 -31.61
C GLU A 288 -12.58 18.31 -31.82
N GLU A 289 -13.82 18.27 -32.30
CA GLU A 289 -14.56 19.44 -32.79
C GLU A 289 -15.26 20.26 -31.68
N THR A 290 -15.27 19.77 -30.44
CA THR A 290 -16.09 20.30 -29.33
C THR A 290 -15.35 21.27 -28.41
N GLY A 291 -14.02 21.33 -28.46
CA GLY A 291 -13.19 22.22 -27.65
C GLY A 291 -13.01 21.84 -26.17
N PHE A 292 -13.55 20.70 -25.71
CA PHE A 292 -13.33 20.19 -24.35
C PHE A 292 -12.00 19.46 -24.21
N SER A 293 -11.28 19.69 -23.11
CA SER A 293 -10.16 18.83 -22.75
C SER A 293 -10.66 17.48 -22.25
N ILE A 294 -9.89 16.41 -22.49
CA ILE A 294 -10.21 15.06 -21.96
C ILE A 294 -10.32 15.10 -20.43
N LYS A 295 -9.47 15.89 -19.77
CA LYS A 295 -9.49 16.09 -18.31
C LYS A 295 -10.83 16.62 -17.80
N GLU A 296 -11.38 17.65 -18.43
CA GLU A 296 -12.69 18.20 -18.05
C GLU A 296 -13.78 17.15 -18.20
N MET A 297 -13.75 16.39 -19.30
CA MET A 297 -14.77 15.37 -19.53
C MET A 297 -14.68 14.20 -18.54
N LEU A 298 -13.47 13.78 -18.17
CA LEU A 298 -13.25 12.77 -17.12
C LEU A 298 -13.72 13.25 -15.73
N SER A 299 -13.74 14.56 -15.49
CA SER A 299 -14.22 15.11 -14.23
C SER A 299 -15.73 14.90 -14.04
N TYR A 300 -16.53 14.99 -15.11
CA TYR A 300 -17.98 14.74 -15.05
C TYR A 300 -18.33 13.26 -14.83
N LEU A 301 -17.43 12.34 -15.17
CA LEU A 301 -17.64 10.92 -14.89
C LEU A 301 -17.54 10.59 -13.39
N LYS A 302 -16.97 11.48 -12.55
CA LYS A 302 -16.79 11.23 -11.12
C LYS A 302 -18.12 11.07 -10.38
N ASP A 303 -19.16 11.78 -10.81
CA ASP A 303 -20.45 11.85 -10.10
C ASP A 303 -21.47 10.82 -10.60
N LEU A 304 -21.14 10.04 -11.63
CA LEU A 304 -21.98 8.94 -12.10
C LEU A 304 -22.04 7.78 -11.09
N ASP A 305 -22.94 6.82 -11.28
CA ASP A 305 -22.90 5.56 -10.53
C ASP A 305 -21.76 4.65 -11.03
N ARG A 306 -21.40 3.63 -10.24
CA ARG A 306 -20.26 2.74 -10.53
C ARG A 306 -20.44 1.93 -11.82
N LYS A 307 -21.65 1.45 -12.11
CA LYS A 307 -21.93 0.57 -13.26
C LYS A 307 -21.76 1.35 -14.55
N THR A 308 -22.28 2.58 -14.59
CA THR A 308 -22.14 3.48 -15.73
C THR A 308 -20.70 3.89 -15.97
N LYS A 309 -19.97 4.28 -14.91
CA LYS A 309 -18.53 4.60 -15.01
C LYS A 309 -17.73 3.46 -15.64
N ALA A 310 -17.95 2.22 -15.17
CA ALA A 310 -17.24 1.06 -15.72
C ALA A 310 -17.53 0.84 -17.21
N GLY A 311 -18.78 1.06 -17.65
CA GLY A 311 -19.18 0.95 -19.06
C GLY A 311 -18.53 1.97 -20.02
N ILE A 312 -18.05 3.10 -19.48
CA ILE A 312 -17.38 4.17 -20.23
C ILE A 312 -15.86 4.04 -20.13
N LEU A 313 -15.33 3.96 -18.90
CA LEU A 313 -13.91 4.10 -18.62
C LEU A 313 -13.05 3.02 -19.28
N PHE A 314 -13.59 1.81 -19.51
CA PHE A 314 -12.83 0.69 -20.07
C PHE A 314 -12.93 0.52 -21.59
N ARG A 315 -13.56 1.45 -22.31
CA ARG A 315 -13.68 1.43 -23.77
C ARG A 315 -12.33 1.70 -24.44
N ASP A 316 -11.98 0.91 -25.47
CA ASP A 316 -10.69 0.97 -26.19
C ASP A 316 -10.36 2.38 -26.68
N ASN A 317 -11.32 3.00 -27.37
CA ASN A 317 -11.13 4.32 -27.97
C ASN A 317 -10.78 5.40 -26.91
N LEU A 318 -11.37 5.33 -25.72
CA LEU A 318 -11.08 6.28 -24.63
C LEU A 318 -9.68 6.06 -24.07
N LEU A 319 -9.33 4.79 -23.81
CA LEU A 319 -8.00 4.42 -23.35
C LEU A 319 -6.92 4.88 -24.34
N GLU A 320 -7.10 4.58 -25.62
CA GLU A 320 -6.21 5.04 -26.68
C GLU A 320 -6.07 6.56 -26.68
N ARG A 321 -7.18 7.30 -26.63
CA ARG A 321 -7.13 8.77 -26.64
C ARG A 321 -6.42 9.34 -25.41
N VAL A 322 -6.75 8.85 -24.21
CA VAL A 322 -6.15 9.29 -22.93
C VAL A 322 -4.64 9.09 -22.93
N PHE A 323 -4.16 7.91 -23.34
CA PHE A 323 -2.74 7.57 -23.25
C PHE A 323 -1.91 8.03 -24.46
N ASN A 324 -2.55 8.34 -25.61
CA ASN A 324 -1.91 8.95 -26.78
C ASN A 324 -1.70 10.46 -26.64
N GLU A 325 -2.52 11.17 -25.85
CA GLU A 325 -2.37 12.61 -25.60
C GLU A 325 -1.04 12.93 -24.86
N GLN A 326 -0.42 11.93 -24.21
CA GLN A 326 0.82 12.06 -23.42
C GLN A 326 0.77 13.13 -22.32
N SER A 327 -0.43 13.55 -21.92
CA SER A 327 -0.66 14.49 -20.82
C SER A 327 -0.71 13.74 -19.48
N ARG A 328 0.32 13.92 -18.64
CA ARG A 328 0.37 13.29 -17.30
C ARG A 328 -0.83 13.63 -16.42
N ASP A 329 -1.35 14.85 -16.54
CA ASP A 329 -2.49 15.35 -15.76
C ASP A 329 -3.82 14.72 -16.23
N THR A 330 -3.99 14.52 -17.55
CA THR A 330 -5.11 13.76 -18.11
C THR A 330 -5.08 12.31 -17.63
N GLU A 331 -3.93 11.65 -17.75
CA GLU A 331 -3.74 10.25 -17.32
C GLU A 331 -3.98 10.08 -15.82
N GLN A 332 -3.44 10.98 -14.98
CA GLN A 332 -3.64 10.94 -13.54
C GLN A 332 -5.12 11.13 -13.18
N THR A 333 -5.81 12.05 -13.85
CA THR A 333 -7.26 12.25 -13.67
C THR A 333 -8.02 10.98 -14.04
N TYR A 334 -7.73 10.39 -15.21
CA TYR A 334 -8.34 9.13 -15.65
C TYR A 334 -8.14 8.00 -14.63
N LEU A 335 -6.88 7.74 -14.25
CA LEU A 335 -6.52 6.69 -13.30
C LEU A 335 -7.13 6.92 -11.92
N SER A 336 -7.21 8.18 -11.47
CA SER A 336 -7.90 8.51 -10.22
C SER A 336 -9.38 8.14 -10.29
N THR A 337 -10.06 8.43 -11.41
CA THR A 337 -11.46 8.06 -11.62
C THR A 337 -11.62 6.54 -11.70
N VAL A 338 -10.76 5.83 -12.44
CA VAL A 338 -10.77 4.36 -12.52
C VAL A 338 -10.51 3.73 -11.15
N SER A 339 -9.65 4.31 -10.32
CA SER A 339 -9.33 3.77 -8.99
C SER A 339 -10.50 3.79 -8.00
N THR A 340 -11.55 4.56 -8.31
CA THR A 340 -12.83 4.53 -7.58
C THR A 340 -13.68 3.31 -7.93
N LEU A 341 -13.43 2.70 -9.09
CA LEU A 341 -14.01 1.42 -9.48
C LEU A 341 -13.26 0.31 -8.76
N ARG A 342 -13.97 -0.40 -7.87
CA ARG A 342 -13.41 -1.55 -7.17
C ARG A 342 -13.55 -2.78 -8.04
N CYS A 343 -12.50 -3.61 -8.07
CA CYS A 343 -12.66 -4.97 -8.55
C CYS A 343 -13.61 -5.68 -7.58
N PRO A 344 -14.80 -6.13 -8.03
CA PRO A 344 -15.68 -6.85 -7.14
C PRO A 344 -15.03 -8.18 -6.74
N PRO A 345 -15.28 -8.69 -5.54
CA PRO A 345 -14.76 -10.00 -5.12
C PRO A 345 -15.32 -11.11 -6.02
N SER A 346 -14.60 -12.22 -6.13
CA SER A 346 -15.06 -13.37 -6.91
C SER A 346 -16.38 -13.95 -6.40
N GLN A 347 -16.61 -13.91 -5.09
CA GLN A 347 -17.78 -14.51 -4.43
C GLN A 347 -18.03 -15.96 -4.86
N PHE A 348 -16.96 -16.74 -5.06
CA PHE A 348 -17.10 -18.16 -5.38
C PHE A 348 -17.77 -18.89 -4.19
N ARG A 349 -18.91 -19.53 -4.42
CA ARG A 349 -19.75 -20.19 -3.38
C ARG A 349 -19.87 -21.70 -3.53
N GLY A 350 -19.16 -22.29 -4.48
CA GLY A 350 -19.31 -23.69 -4.85
C GLY A 350 -19.97 -23.81 -6.20
N TYR A 351 -20.93 -24.72 -6.33
CA TYR A 351 -21.57 -25.07 -7.60
C TYR A 351 -23.08 -25.11 -7.46
N ASP A 352 -23.76 -24.69 -8.52
CA ASP A 352 -25.22 -24.72 -8.62
C ASP A 352 -25.74 -26.17 -8.56
N ARG A 353 -26.88 -26.35 -7.90
CA ARG A 353 -27.44 -27.70 -7.64
C ARG A 353 -27.90 -28.39 -8.93
N ASP A 354 -28.50 -27.65 -9.85
CA ASP A 354 -29.17 -28.21 -11.03
C ASP A 354 -28.23 -28.28 -12.25
N THR A 355 -27.34 -27.30 -12.39
CA THR A 355 -26.46 -27.13 -13.56
C THR A 355 -25.01 -27.53 -13.28
N TRP A 356 -24.60 -27.62 -12.01
CA TRP A 356 -23.20 -27.86 -11.60
C TRP A 356 -22.22 -26.80 -12.11
N GLU A 357 -22.71 -25.65 -12.57
CA GLU A 357 -21.89 -24.50 -12.92
C GLU A 357 -21.29 -23.88 -11.65
N PRO A 358 -20.05 -23.36 -11.71
CA PRO A 358 -19.48 -22.64 -10.59
C PRO A 358 -20.30 -21.38 -10.30
N GLU A 359 -20.72 -21.21 -9.05
CA GLU A 359 -21.39 -20.00 -8.60
C GLU A 359 -20.35 -18.94 -8.21
N TYR A 360 -20.18 -17.92 -9.04
CA TYR A 360 -19.27 -16.80 -8.79
C TYR A 360 -19.81 -15.51 -9.42
N ASN A 361 -19.20 -14.38 -9.09
CA ASN A 361 -19.53 -13.08 -9.67
C ASN A 361 -18.80 -12.89 -11.02
N PRO A 362 -19.50 -12.93 -12.17
CA PRO A 362 -18.86 -12.79 -13.49
C PRO A 362 -18.19 -11.41 -13.68
N GLN A 363 -18.68 -10.37 -13.00
CA GLN A 363 -18.09 -9.05 -13.06
C GLN A 363 -16.67 -8.99 -12.50
N HIS A 364 -16.28 -9.95 -11.64
CA HIS A 364 -14.93 -10.08 -11.13
C HIS A 364 -13.92 -10.28 -12.27
N THR A 365 -14.15 -11.30 -13.09
CA THR A 365 -13.30 -11.63 -14.23
C THR A 365 -13.26 -10.49 -15.25
N ASP A 366 -14.40 -9.85 -15.54
CA ASP A 366 -14.47 -8.72 -16.46
C ASP A 366 -13.68 -7.50 -15.96
N HIS A 367 -13.77 -7.17 -14.67
CA HIS A 367 -12.99 -6.09 -14.08
C HIS A 367 -11.50 -6.39 -14.09
N LEU A 368 -11.09 -7.64 -13.84
CA LEU A 368 -9.68 -8.04 -13.94
C LEU A 368 -9.16 -7.87 -15.38
N LYS A 369 -9.92 -8.29 -16.39
CA LYS A 369 -9.58 -8.08 -17.81
C LYS A 369 -9.40 -6.59 -18.13
N ASN A 370 -10.33 -5.77 -17.67
CA ASN A 370 -10.31 -4.32 -17.86
C ASN A 370 -9.16 -3.63 -17.10
N LEU A 371 -8.82 -4.09 -15.90
CA LEU A 371 -7.67 -3.62 -15.14
C LEU A 371 -6.37 -3.88 -15.90
N PHE A 372 -6.18 -5.10 -16.42
CA PHE A 372 -5.03 -5.45 -17.25
C PHE A 372 -4.96 -4.65 -18.55
N LYS A 373 -6.12 -4.34 -19.12
CA LYS A 373 -6.22 -3.45 -20.29
C LYS A 373 -5.71 -2.05 -19.96
N VAL A 374 -6.21 -1.42 -18.89
CA VAL A 374 -5.72 -0.10 -18.42
C VAL A 374 -4.22 -0.13 -18.14
N LEU A 375 -3.76 -1.17 -17.45
CA LEU A 375 -2.34 -1.37 -17.17
C LEU A 375 -1.51 -1.60 -18.45
N SER A 376 -2.08 -2.15 -19.52
CA SER A 376 -1.36 -2.33 -20.79
C SER A 376 -1.18 -1.02 -21.56
N PHE A 377 -2.16 -0.10 -21.50
CA PHE A 377 -2.08 1.21 -22.13
C PHE A 377 -1.21 2.22 -21.34
N GLY A 378 -1.42 2.29 -20.03
CA GLY A 378 -0.70 3.22 -19.14
C GLY A 378 0.62 2.68 -18.60
N GLY A 379 0.76 1.35 -18.57
CA GLY A 379 1.99 0.58 -18.37
C GLY A 379 2.65 0.71 -17.00
N TYR A 380 3.29 1.86 -16.82
CA TYR A 380 4.32 2.11 -15.82
C TYR A 380 4.48 3.60 -15.51
N ARG A 381 3.84 4.50 -16.30
CA ARG A 381 3.91 5.96 -16.09
C ARG A 381 3.37 6.36 -14.71
N HIS A 382 2.52 5.52 -14.11
CA HIS A 382 1.85 5.73 -12.83
C HIS A 382 1.98 4.50 -11.91
N LYS A 383 3.15 4.32 -11.28
CA LYS A 383 3.44 3.18 -10.37
C LYS A 383 2.41 2.98 -9.26
N TRP A 384 1.84 4.08 -8.75
CA TRP A 384 0.83 4.04 -7.69
C TRP A 384 -0.42 3.24 -8.07
N PHE A 385 -0.82 3.25 -9.35
CA PHE A 385 -1.98 2.49 -9.82
C PHE A 385 -1.68 0.99 -9.89
N LEU A 386 -0.45 0.62 -10.28
CA LEU A 386 0.03 -0.76 -10.21
C LEU A 386 0.05 -1.27 -8.75
N TYR A 387 0.52 -0.46 -7.79
CA TYR A 387 0.52 -0.83 -6.38
C TYR A 387 -0.91 -1.08 -5.85
N ARG A 388 -1.85 -0.21 -6.22
CA ARG A 388 -3.27 -0.38 -5.87
C ARG A 388 -3.88 -1.64 -6.49
N ALA A 389 -3.55 -1.94 -7.75
CA ALA A 389 -3.98 -3.15 -8.43
C ALA A 389 -3.52 -4.40 -7.68
N VAL A 390 -2.22 -4.47 -7.33
CA VAL A 390 -1.66 -5.56 -6.51
C VAL A 390 -2.38 -5.66 -5.16
N ALA A 391 -2.51 -4.56 -4.41
CA ALA A 391 -3.19 -4.56 -3.11
C ALA A 391 -4.61 -5.15 -3.21
N THR A 392 -5.34 -4.80 -4.28
CA THR A 392 -6.69 -5.34 -4.54
C THR A 392 -6.71 -6.87 -4.69
N LEU A 393 -5.73 -7.44 -5.41
CA LEU A 393 -5.61 -8.89 -5.63
C LEU A 393 -5.21 -9.68 -4.37
N TYR A 394 -4.57 -9.03 -3.41
CA TYR A 394 -4.17 -9.65 -2.15
C TYR A 394 -5.24 -9.55 -1.06
N ILE A 395 -6.13 -8.56 -1.15
CA ILE A 395 -7.22 -8.35 -0.18
C ILE A 395 -8.47 -9.13 -0.55
N THR A 396 -8.74 -9.33 -1.84
CA THR A 396 -9.95 -10.01 -2.32
C THR A 396 -9.68 -11.45 -2.74
N ASP A 397 -10.71 -12.31 -2.64
CA ASP A 397 -10.68 -13.64 -3.24
C ASP A 397 -10.65 -13.53 -4.78
N LEU A 398 -9.85 -14.39 -5.41
CA LEU A 398 -9.67 -14.47 -6.86
C LEU A 398 -10.24 -15.77 -7.41
N PHE A 399 -11.03 -15.67 -8.48
CA PHE A 399 -11.49 -16.81 -9.25
C PHE A 399 -11.49 -16.44 -10.72
N ILE A 400 -10.68 -17.14 -11.52
CA ILE A 400 -10.66 -16.99 -12.98
C ILE A 400 -10.96 -18.37 -13.55
N PRO A 401 -12.09 -18.57 -14.24
CA PRO A 401 -12.38 -19.86 -14.86
C PRO A 401 -11.51 -20.04 -16.11
N ASP A 402 -11.12 -21.28 -16.40
CA ASP A 402 -10.20 -21.61 -17.51
C ASP A 402 -10.73 -21.17 -18.88
N ASP A 403 -12.04 -21.24 -19.09
CA ASP A 403 -12.73 -20.89 -20.33
C ASP A 403 -12.73 -19.37 -20.61
N ALA A 404 -12.35 -18.55 -19.62
CA ALA A 404 -12.13 -17.11 -19.83
C ALA A 404 -10.88 -16.80 -20.64
N ILE A 405 -9.99 -17.78 -20.85
CA ILE A 405 -8.73 -17.69 -21.64
C ILE A 405 -7.94 -16.44 -21.24
N PHE A 406 -7.71 -16.26 -19.93
CA PHE A 406 -7.06 -15.07 -19.39
C PHE A 406 -5.58 -14.93 -19.83
N GLN A 407 -4.97 -16.02 -20.32
CA GLN A 407 -3.64 -16.05 -20.90
C GLN A 407 -3.45 -15.01 -22.02
N ARG A 408 -4.51 -14.72 -22.79
CA ARG A 408 -4.52 -13.64 -23.81
C ARG A 408 -4.26 -12.26 -23.20
N HIS A 409 -4.86 -11.97 -22.05
CA HIS A 409 -4.70 -10.68 -21.37
C HIS A 409 -3.29 -10.54 -20.78
N ILE A 410 -2.71 -11.63 -20.27
CA ILE A 410 -1.30 -11.63 -19.83
C ILE A 410 -0.37 -11.42 -21.01
N THR A 411 -0.59 -12.12 -22.12
CA THR A 411 0.21 -11.93 -23.35
C THR A 411 0.16 -10.49 -23.83
N ASN A 412 -1.03 -9.88 -23.90
CA ASN A 412 -1.19 -8.48 -24.28
C ASN A 412 -0.43 -7.55 -23.33
N TYR A 413 -0.46 -7.83 -22.03
CA TYR A 413 0.27 -7.08 -21.03
C TYR A 413 1.80 -7.19 -21.22
N LEU A 414 2.34 -8.41 -21.36
CA LEU A 414 3.77 -8.66 -21.60
C LEU A 414 4.28 -8.06 -22.93
N ASN A 415 3.39 -7.86 -23.90
CA ASN A 415 3.71 -7.22 -25.18
C ASN A 415 3.58 -5.69 -25.17
N SER A 416 2.91 -5.12 -24.16
CA SER A 416 2.59 -3.68 -24.12
C SER A 416 3.41 -2.91 -23.09
N VAL A 417 3.93 -3.57 -22.06
CA VAL A 417 4.62 -2.94 -20.93
C VAL A 417 6.12 -3.22 -20.95
N ASP A 418 6.93 -2.19 -20.71
CA ASP A 418 8.37 -2.37 -20.45
C ASP A 418 8.58 -2.85 -19.01
N LEU A 419 8.78 -4.16 -18.87
CA LEU A 419 8.97 -4.80 -17.57
C LEU A 419 10.31 -4.45 -16.90
N LYS A 420 11.29 -3.86 -17.62
CA LYS A 420 12.64 -3.64 -17.07
C LYS A 420 12.69 -2.54 -16.02
N GLU A 421 11.90 -1.47 -16.17
CA GLU A 421 11.94 -0.30 -15.28
C GLU A 421 11.30 -0.54 -13.90
N SER A 422 10.56 -1.65 -13.69
CA SER A 422 9.89 -2.02 -12.42
C SER A 422 9.55 -3.51 -12.36
N LEU A 423 10.54 -4.37 -12.67
CA LEU A 423 10.35 -5.81 -12.84
C LEU A 423 9.67 -6.47 -11.63
N LEU A 424 10.11 -6.13 -10.43
CA LEU A 424 9.61 -6.71 -9.19
C LEU A 424 8.12 -6.45 -9.01
N GLU A 425 7.70 -5.20 -9.21
CA GLU A 425 6.32 -4.77 -9.09
C GLU A 425 5.39 -5.52 -10.05
N HIS A 426 5.85 -5.71 -11.29
CA HIS A 426 5.14 -6.50 -12.30
C HIS A 426 5.07 -7.99 -11.94
N LEU A 427 6.16 -8.56 -11.45
CA LEU A 427 6.17 -9.96 -10.99
C LEU A 427 5.25 -10.17 -9.79
N VAL A 428 5.18 -9.24 -8.84
CA VAL A 428 4.25 -9.30 -7.70
C VAL A 428 2.80 -9.32 -8.17
N LEU A 429 2.45 -8.48 -9.16
CA LEU A 429 1.12 -8.50 -9.79
C LEU A 429 0.84 -9.83 -10.46
N LEU A 430 1.75 -10.26 -11.34
CA LEU A 430 1.55 -11.43 -12.17
C LEU A 430 1.46 -12.69 -11.32
N ARG A 431 2.31 -12.84 -10.29
CA ARG A 431 2.41 -13.98 -9.35
C ARG A 431 1.10 -14.30 -8.62
N ARG A 432 0.22 -13.32 -8.46
CA ARG A 432 -1.06 -13.53 -7.76
C ARG A 432 -2.13 -14.18 -8.65
N LEU A 433 -1.96 -14.24 -9.97
CA LEU A 433 -2.98 -14.73 -10.90
C LEU A 433 -2.96 -16.27 -11.07
N PRO A 434 -4.10 -16.96 -11.11
CA PRO A 434 -4.13 -18.43 -11.18
C PRO A 434 -3.96 -19.04 -12.60
N VAL A 435 -3.16 -18.43 -13.49
CA VAL A 435 -3.19 -18.72 -14.95
C VAL A 435 -1.81 -19.01 -15.56
N TYR A 436 -1.04 -19.89 -14.93
CA TYR A 436 0.32 -20.24 -15.38
C TYR A 436 0.42 -21.49 -16.23
N TYR A 437 -0.69 -21.94 -16.80
CA TYR A 437 -0.73 -23.20 -17.53
C TYR A 437 -1.23 -22.99 -18.94
N ASN A 438 -0.56 -23.69 -19.84
CA ASN A 438 -0.79 -23.63 -21.27
C ASN A 438 -1.98 -24.52 -21.64
N GLU A 439 -2.28 -25.54 -20.83
CA GLU A 439 -3.39 -26.45 -21.04
C GLU A 439 -4.69 -25.92 -20.43
N ILE A 440 -5.68 -25.69 -21.29
CA ILE A 440 -7.05 -25.30 -20.91
C ILE A 440 -7.88 -26.58 -20.75
N GLY A 441 -8.47 -26.77 -19.56
CA GLY A 441 -9.22 -27.98 -19.22
C GLY A 441 -8.33 -29.18 -18.83
N ALA A 442 -8.93 -30.35 -18.63
CA ALA A 442 -8.21 -31.59 -18.33
C ALA A 442 -7.80 -32.34 -19.61
N THR A 443 -6.49 -32.43 -19.85
CA THR A 443 -5.88 -33.23 -20.93
C THR A 443 -5.00 -34.35 -20.37
N GLY A 444 -4.62 -35.32 -21.21
CA GLY A 444 -3.69 -36.40 -20.86
C GLY A 444 -4.05 -37.18 -19.58
N THR A 445 -3.05 -37.37 -18.71
CA THR A 445 -3.13 -38.20 -17.50
C THR A 445 -4.22 -37.76 -16.52
N ILE A 446 -4.49 -36.45 -16.37
CA ILE A 446 -5.56 -35.95 -15.50
C ILE A 446 -6.93 -36.44 -15.98
N ARG A 447 -7.14 -36.42 -17.30
CA ARG A 447 -8.37 -36.89 -17.94
C ARG A 447 -8.53 -38.40 -17.78
N ASP A 448 -7.44 -39.15 -17.97
CA ASP A 448 -7.44 -40.61 -17.86
C ASP A 448 -7.70 -41.08 -16.42
N LEU A 449 -7.02 -40.48 -15.44
CA LEU A 449 -7.17 -40.83 -14.02
C LEU A 449 -8.57 -40.49 -13.49
N SER A 450 -9.08 -39.30 -13.79
CA SER A 450 -10.45 -38.91 -13.38
C SER A 450 -11.53 -39.78 -14.05
N THR A 451 -11.32 -40.20 -15.30
CA THR A 451 -12.25 -41.10 -16.00
C THR A 451 -12.20 -42.51 -15.43
N ARG A 452 -11.01 -43.03 -15.13
CA ARG A 452 -10.85 -44.33 -14.49
C ARG A 452 -11.41 -44.32 -13.07
N LEU A 453 -11.21 -43.26 -12.30
CA LEU A 453 -11.72 -43.11 -10.94
C LEU A 453 -13.25 -43.24 -10.88
N ASP A 454 -13.95 -42.59 -11.80
CA ASP A 454 -15.42 -42.66 -11.96
C ASP A 454 -15.91 -44.02 -12.50
N SER A 455 -15.09 -44.76 -13.25
CA SER A 455 -15.53 -46.00 -13.92
C SER A 455 -15.78 -47.20 -13.00
N TRP A 456 -15.32 -47.15 -11.74
CA TRP A 456 -15.36 -48.29 -10.83
C TRP A 456 -16.65 -48.38 -9.98
N GLY A 457 -17.62 -47.48 -10.13
CA GLY A 457 -18.92 -47.58 -9.45
C GLY A 457 -19.77 -46.31 -9.56
N ASN A 458 -21.03 -46.35 -9.07
CA ASN A 458 -21.93 -45.19 -9.03
C ASN A 458 -21.68 -44.35 -7.76
N ASP A 459 -20.52 -43.71 -7.64
CA ASP A 459 -20.27 -42.72 -6.60
C ASP A 459 -20.64 -41.32 -7.12
N PRO A 460 -21.70 -40.67 -6.60
CA PRO A 460 -22.17 -39.37 -7.10
C PRO A 460 -21.12 -38.27 -6.92
N VAL A 461 -20.27 -38.35 -5.89
CA VAL A 461 -19.22 -37.36 -5.62
C VAL A 461 -18.03 -37.55 -6.56
N LEU A 462 -17.65 -38.78 -6.91
CA LEU A 462 -16.61 -39.04 -7.91
C LEU A 462 -17.05 -38.66 -9.32
N TYR A 463 -18.32 -38.92 -9.66
CA TYR A 463 -18.90 -38.49 -10.93
C TYR A 463 -18.88 -36.96 -11.06
N PHE A 464 -19.29 -36.27 -10.00
CA PHE A 464 -19.21 -34.81 -9.90
C PHE A 464 -17.76 -34.30 -10.04
N LEU A 465 -16.82 -34.85 -9.27
CA LEU A 465 -15.40 -34.50 -9.35
C LEU A 465 -14.85 -34.66 -10.78
N ARG A 466 -15.17 -35.75 -11.47
CA ARG A 466 -14.75 -35.95 -12.87
C ARG A 466 -15.31 -34.85 -13.77
N LYS A 467 -16.60 -34.52 -13.64
CA LYS A 467 -17.22 -33.47 -14.47
C LYS A 467 -16.56 -32.11 -14.23
N GLN A 468 -16.33 -31.74 -12.97
CA GLN A 468 -15.67 -30.47 -12.64
C GLN A 468 -14.26 -30.41 -13.22
N VAL A 469 -13.45 -31.45 -13.01
CA VAL A 469 -12.09 -31.53 -13.56
C VAL A 469 -12.07 -31.45 -15.10
N HIS A 470 -13.06 -32.03 -15.78
CA HIS A 470 -13.13 -32.04 -17.26
C HIS A 470 -13.61 -30.72 -17.86
N VAL A 471 -14.38 -29.94 -17.11
CA VAL A 471 -15.07 -28.75 -17.60
C VAL A 471 -14.29 -27.49 -17.26
N ASN A 472 -13.84 -27.34 -16.01
CA ASN A 472 -13.08 -26.18 -15.55
C ASN A 472 -11.90 -26.69 -14.76
N SER A 473 -10.71 -26.78 -15.37
CA SER A 473 -9.51 -27.27 -14.69
C SER A 473 -8.83 -26.12 -13.96
N GLY A 474 -9.46 -25.59 -12.90
CA GLY A 474 -8.84 -24.55 -12.09
C GLY A 474 -8.18 -25.10 -10.81
N PRO A 475 -7.38 -24.27 -10.10
CA PRO A 475 -6.81 -24.63 -8.79
C PRO A 475 -7.84 -25.05 -7.74
N HIS A 476 -9.11 -24.65 -7.88
CA HIS A 476 -10.20 -25.07 -7.00
C HIS A 476 -10.46 -26.59 -7.03
N ASN A 477 -10.15 -27.27 -8.13
CA ASN A 477 -10.25 -28.73 -8.20
C ASN A 477 -9.27 -29.43 -7.27
N LEU A 478 -8.14 -28.78 -6.96
CA LEU A 478 -7.22 -29.28 -5.94
C LEU A 478 -7.94 -29.32 -4.59
N ASN A 479 -8.58 -28.22 -4.20
CA ASN A 479 -9.34 -28.13 -2.94
C ASN A 479 -10.49 -29.13 -2.90
N LEU A 480 -11.22 -29.30 -4.01
CA LEU A 480 -12.28 -30.30 -4.12
C LEU A 480 -11.73 -31.73 -3.97
N THR A 481 -10.61 -32.05 -4.61
CA THR A 481 -9.98 -33.37 -4.50
C THR A 481 -9.44 -33.62 -3.09
N GLU A 482 -8.86 -32.61 -2.44
CA GLU A 482 -8.43 -32.70 -1.03
C GLU A 482 -9.61 -32.94 -0.10
N ALA A 483 -10.73 -32.26 -0.32
CA ALA A 483 -11.96 -32.45 0.44
C ALA A 483 -12.48 -33.89 0.29
N VAL A 484 -12.43 -34.47 -0.92
CA VAL A 484 -12.76 -35.89 -1.16
C VAL A 484 -11.82 -36.81 -0.38
N ILE A 485 -10.50 -36.59 -0.45
CA ILE A 485 -9.51 -37.39 0.29
C ILE A 485 -9.76 -37.30 1.81
N ARG A 486 -10.01 -36.10 2.35
CA ARG A 486 -10.27 -35.92 3.78
C ARG A 486 -11.61 -36.51 4.21
N ALA A 487 -12.65 -36.42 3.37
CA ALA A 487 -13.93 -37.05 3.64
C ALA A 487 -13.79 -38.58 3.70
N TRP A 488 -13.05 -39.16 2.75
CA TRP A 488 -12.73 -40.58 2.71
C TRP A 488 -11.91 -41.01 3.93
N ALA A 489 -10.89 -40.24 4.33
CA ALA A 489 -10.06 -40.56 5.49
C ALA A 489 -10.76 -40.41 6.84
N THR A 490 -11.78 -39.55 6.93
CA THR A 490 -12.53 -39.31 8.18
C THR A 490 -13.86 -40.06 8.25
N GLY A 491 -14.29 -40.69 7.16
CA GLY A 491 -15.63 -41.26 7.03
C GLY A 491 -16.75 -40.22 7.19
N SER A 492 -16.46 -38.93 6.94
CA SER A 492 -17.39 -37.83 7.20
C SER A 492 -17.69 -37.02 5.94
N ARG A 493 -18.95 -36.63 5.75
CA ARG A 493 -19.37 -35.70 4.69
C ARG A 493 -18.94 -34.25 4.95
N LYS A 494 -18.58 -33.91 6.19
CA LYS A 494 -18.29 -32.53 6.62
C LYS A 494 -17.22 -31.81 5.76
N PRO A 495 -16.11 -32.44 5.34
CA PRO A 495 -15.11 -31.79 4.49
C PRO A 495 -15.63 -31.39 3.10
N LEU A 496 -16.70 -32.01 2.60
CA LEU A 496 -17.28 -31.73 1.28
C LEU A 496 -18.36 -30.63 1.30
N SER A 497 -18.80 -30.21 2.48
CA SER A 497 -19.86 -29.21 2.64
C SER A 497 -19.46 -27.87 2.01
N GLY A 498 -20.30 -27.36 1.10
CA GLY A 498 -20.05 -26.12 0.35
C GLY A 498 -19.12 -26.26 -0.87
N LEU A 499 -18.58 -27.45 -1.14
CA LEU A 499 -17.75 -27.73 -2.33
C LEU A 499 -18.43 -28.70 -3.31
N VAL A 500 -19.45 -29.41 -2.86
CA VAL A 500 -20.29 -30.33 -3.64
C VAL A 500 -21.75 -29.97 -3.38
N PRO A 501 -22.64 -30.04 -4.39
CA PRO A 501 -24.09 -29.90 -4.21
C PRO A 501 -24.64 -30.78 -3.07
N GLU A 502 -25.54 -30.22 -2.25
CA GLU A 502 -26.03 -30.89 -1.03
C GLU A 502 -26.79 -32.20 -1.32
N ASP A 503 -27.55 -32.23 -2.41
CA ASP A 503 -28.27 -33.41 -2.91
C ASP A 503 -27.33 -34.59 -3.16
N LEU A 504 -26.19 -34.37 -3.83
CA LEU A 504 -25.18 -35.41 -4.05
C LEU A 504 -24.53 -35.89 -2.74
N LEU A 505 -24.41 -35.00 -1.74
CA LEU A 505 -23.93 -35.38 -0.41
C LEU A 505 -24.94 -36.26 0.33
N PHE A 506 -26.25 -36.07 0.12
CA PHE A 506 -27.28 -36.93 0.71
C PHE A 506 -27.33 -38.32 0.05
N GLU A 507 -27.01 -38.41 -1.25
CA GLU A 507 -26.94 -39.68 -1.99
C GLU A 507 -25.73 -40.55 -1.60
N LEU A 508 -24.68 -39.96 -1.03
CA LEU A 508 -23.48 -40.68 -0.61
C LEU A 508 -23.74 -41.52 0.66
N SER A 509 -23.83 -42.85 0.54
CA SER A 509 -24.18 -43.73 1.67
C SER A 509 -23.09 -43.79 2.77
N ASP A 510 -23.52 -43.81 4.04
CA ASP A 510 -22.61 -43.89 5.19
C ASP A 510 -21.83 -45.21 5.21
N GLU A 511 -22.44 -46.30 4.73
CA GLU A 511 -21.79 -47.61 4.59
C GLU A 511 -20.60 -47.55 3.61
N THR A 512 -20.76 -46.86 2.48
CA THR A 512 -19.68 -46.68 1.49
C THR A 512 -18.55 -45.83 2.08
N LEU A 513 -18.89 -44.73 2.77
CA LEU A 513 -17.92 -43.86 3.44
C LEU A 513 -17.12 -44.60 4.52
N ASN A 514 -17.79 -45.42 5.35
CA ASN A 514 -17.13 -46.20 6.39
C ASN A 514 -16.20 -47.25 5.78
N HIS A 515 -16.63 -47.96 4.73
CA HIS A 515 -15.80 -48.97 4.07
C HIS A 515 -14.55 -48.35 3.41
N ILE A 516 -14.69 -47.18 2.78
CA ILE A 516 -13.57 -46.42 2.23
C ILE A 516 -12.64 -45.91 3.34
N SER A 517 -13.20 -45.42 4.44
CA SER A 517 -12.44 -44.92 5.59
C SER A 517 -11.59 -46.00 6.25
N GLU A 518 -12.13 -47.22 6.40
CA GLU A 518 -11.38 -48.38 6.87
C GLU A 518 -10.20 -48.72 5.95
N ALA A 519 -10.43 -48.75 4.63
CA ALA A 519 -9.36 -48.98 3.65
C ALA A 519 -8.29 -47.88 3.71
N MET A 520 -8.69 -46.63 3.96
CA MET A 520 -7.78 -45.49 4.08
C MET A 520 -6.97 -45.49 5.36
N ALA A 521 -7.60 -45.81 6.49
CA ALA A 521 -6.88 -46.02 7.76
C ALA A 521 -5.83 -47.12 7.63
N LEU A 522 -6.16 -48.23 6.96
CA LEU A 522 -5.24 -49.33 6.66
C LEU A 522 -4.07 -48.89 5.77
N LEU A 523 -4.33 -48.07 4.74
CA LEU A 523 -3.29 -47.52 3.87
C LEU A 523 -2.32 -46.62 4.66
N LEU A 524 -2.85 -45.69 5.46
CA LEU A 524 -2.04 -44.78 6.28
C LEU A 524 -1.21 -45.52 7.32
N GLN A 525 -1.79 -46.55 7.94
CA GLN A 525 -1.07 -47.42 8.87
C GLN A 525 0.09 -48.15 8.18
N LYS A 526 -0.14 -48.76 7.01
CA LYS A 526 0.93 -49.45 6.26
C LYS A 526 2.05 -48.50 5.80
N LEU A 527 1.70 -47.26 5.45
CA LEU A 527 2.67 -46.24 5.04
C LEU A 527 3.31 -45.48 6.21
N SER A 528 2.88 -45.72 7.45
CA SER A 528 3.31 -45.00 8.65
C SER A 528 3.09 -43.48 8.57
N LEU A 529 1.96 -43.06 8.00
CA LEU A 529 1.58 -41.66 7.82
C LEU A 529 0.46 -41.26 8.79
N LYS A 530 0.42 -40.00 9.20
CA LYS A 530 -0.64 -39.47 10.08
C LYS A 530 -1.66 -38.64 9.32
N GLU A 531 -1.23 -37.93 8.27
CA GLU A 531 -2.12 -37.10 7.46
C GLU A 531 -2.39 -37.77 6.11
N PRO A 532 -3.66 -37.85 5.65
CA PRO A 532 -4.00 -38.53 4.40
C PRO A 532 -3.38 -37.90 3.16
N LEU A 533 -3.15 -36.58 3.19
CA LEU A 533 -2.49 -35.88 2.09
C LEU A 533 -0.99 -36.17 2.00
N GLU A 534 -0.36 -36.80 3.01
CA GLU A 534 1.07 -37.16 2.96
C GLU A 534 1.35 -38.35 2.04
N VAL A 535 0.32 -39.10 1.62
CA VAL A 535 0.46 -40.27 0.74
C VAL A 535 1.16 -39.92 -0.58
N ILE A 536 0.99 -38.69 -1.08
CA ILE A 536 1.65 -38.22 -2.31
C ILE A 536 3.19 -38.08 -2.18
N GLN A 537 3.72 -38.06 -0.96
CA GLN A 537 5.17 -37.99 -0.72
C GLN A 537 5.85 -39.33 -1.04
N LYS A 538 5.07 -40.42 -1.11
CA LYS A 538 5.53 -41.73 -1.52
C LYS A 538 5.55 -41.82 -3.04
N ASN A 539 6.56 -42.51 -3.59
CA ASN A 539 6.64 -42.69 -5.02
C ASN A 539 5.52 -43.63 -5.53
N GLU A 540 5.20 -43.54 -6.81
CA GLU A 540 4.11 -44.32 -7.41
C GLU A 540 4.30 -45.85 -7.31
N PRO A 541 5.52 -46.40 -7.50
CA PRO A 541 5.76 -47.82 -7.31
C PRO A 541 5.52 -48.30 -5.88
N GLU A 542 5.92 -47.51 -4.87
CA GLU A 542 5.71 -47.82 -3.45
C GLU A 542 4.23 -47.82 -3.10
N LEU A 543 3.48 -46.79 -3.52
CA LEU A 543 2.02 -46.75 -3.32
C LEU A 543 1.32 -47.94 -3.98
N LYS A 544 1.68 -48.26 -5.24
CA LYS A 544 1.11 -49.40 -5.96
C LYS A 544 1.42 -50.72 -5.26
N LYS A 545 2.67 -50.93 -4.85
CA LYS A 545 3.08 -52.13 -4.10
C LYS A 545 2.31 -52.26 -2.79
N THR A 546 2.18 -51.19 -2.01
CA THR A 546 1.42 -51.22 -0.76
C THR A 546 -0.04 -51.56 -0.99
N LEU A 547 -0.67 -50.98 -2.01
CA LEU A 547 -2.06 -51.27 -2.40
C LEU A 547 -2.26 -52.71 -2.89
N ASP A 548 -1.28 -53.27 -3.61
CA ASP A 548 -1.28 -54.68 -4.05
C ASP A 548 -1.12 -55.66 -2.88
N GLU A 549 -0.39 -55.26 -1.83
CA GLU A 549 -0.20 -56.04 -0.58
C GLU A 549 -1.38 -55.92 0.41
N MET A 550 -2.38 -55.08 0.14
CA MET A 550 -3.57 -54.94 0.97
C MET A 550 -4.68 -55.86 0.48
N SER A 551 -5.41 -56.46 1.43
CA SER A 551 -6.61 -57.26 1.15
C SER A 551 -7.81 -56.37 0.80
N LEU A 552 -7.72 -55.67 -0.34
CA LEU A 552 -8.76 -54.79 -0.89
C LEU A 552 -9.44 -55.43 -2.11
N THR A 553 -10.67 -55.02 -2.40
CA THR A 553 -11.32 -55.31 -3.69
C THR A 553 -10.59 -54.58 -4.82
N ASP A 554 -10.67 -55.10 -6.05
CA ASP A 554 -10.05 -54.47 -7.22
C ASP A 554 -10.59 -53.04 -7.45
N GLU A 555 -11.88 -52.82 -7.18
CA GLU A 555 -12.52 -51.51 -7.18
C GLU A 555 -11.85 -50.55 -6.19
N MET A 556 -11.74 -50.93 -4.91
CA MET A 556 -11.18 -50.05 -3.88
C MET A 556 -9.72 -49.74 -4.17
N ARG A 557 -8.94 -50.75 -4.56
CA ARG A 557 -7.54 -50.59 -4.95
C ARG A 557 -7.39 -49.58 -6.10
N GLY A 558 -8.23 -49.73 -7.12
CA GLY A 558 -8.29 -48.85 -8.29
C GLY A 558 -8.67 -47.41 -7.92
N LYS A 559 -9.69 -47.22 -7.09
CA LYS A 559 -10.15 -45.92 -6.61
C LYS A 559 -9.07 -45.18 -5.83
N LEU A 560 -8.42 -45.83 -4.86
CA LEU A 560 -7.34 -45.20 -4.08
C LEU A 560 -6.15 -44.80 -4.95
N TYR A 561 -5.73 -45.68 -5.86
CA TYR A 561 -4.64 -45.38 -6.79
C TYR A 561 -4.99 -44.20 -7.71
N CYS A 562 -6.18 -44.19 -8.31
CA CYS A 562 -6.59 -43.12 -9.22
C CYS A 562 -6.83 -41.79 -8.51
N LEU A 563 -7.37 -41.79 -7.27
CA LEU A 563 -7.62 -40.57 -6.51
C LEU A 563 -6.32 -39.88 -6.11
N PHE A 564 -5.35 -40.61 -5.53
CA PHE A 564 -4.05 -40.04 -5.19
C PHE A 564 -3.22 -39.70 -6.42
N GLY A 565 -3.36 -40.46 -7.51
CA GLY A 565 -2.79 -40.12 -8.81
C GLY A 565 -3.38 -38.81 -9.35
N LEU A 566 -4.71 -38.67 -9.34
CA LEU A 566 -5.40 -37.46 -9.81
C LEU A 566 -5.00 -36.26 -8.96
N TYR A 567 -5.01 -36.40 -7.64
CA TYR A 567 -4.56 -35.34 -6.73
C TYR A 567 -3.10 -34.96 -7.01
N ARG A 568 -2.21 -35.92 -7.25
CA ARG A 568 -0.81 -35.66 -7.61
C ARG A 568 -0.65 -34.91 -8.92
N GLU A 569 -1.40 -35.29 -9.96
CA GLU A 569 -1.33 -34.64 -11.27
C GLU A 569 -1.97 -33.24 -11.23
N LEU A 570 -3.09 -33.06 -10.54
CA LEU A 570 -3.68 -31.74 -10.27
C LEU A 570 -2.74 -30.89 -9.43
N LYS A 571 -2.09 -31.47 -8.43
CA LYS A 571 -1.09 -30.79 -7.61
C LYS A 571 0.10 -30.37 -8.47
N ARG A 572 0.66 -31.25 -9.32
CA ARG A 572 1.72 -30.90 -10.28
C ARG A 572 1.27 -29.82 -11.26
N LYS A 573 0.01 -29.85 -11.68
CA LYS A 573 -0.59 -28.88 -12.61
C LYS A 573 -0.97 -27.56 -11.93
N TYR A 574 -1.19 -27.45 -10.62
CA TYR A 574 -1.65 -26.18 -10.00
C TYR A 574 -0.76 -25.68 -8.87
N THR A 575 0.17 -26.50 -8.40
CA THR A 575 1.17 -26.16 -7.39
C THR A 575 2.54 -26.63 -7.90
N HIS A 576 3.56 -25.78 -7.88
CA HIS A 576 4.83 -26.10 -8.55
C HIS A 576 5.75 -27.01 -7.69
N ARG A 577 5.17 -27.80 -6.77
CA ARG A 577 5.88 -28.84 -6.02
C ARG A 577 5.92 -30.15 -6.81
N ASP A 578 6.92 -30.29 -7.67
CA ASP A 578 7.29 -31.62 -8.14
C ASP A 578 7.91 -32.39 -6.96
N THR A 579 7.30 -33.51 -6.55
CA THR A 579 7.81 -34.32 -5.41
C THR A 579 9.08 -35.10 -5.78
N GLN A 580 9.51 -35.07 -7.04
CA GLN A 580 10.83 -35.54 -7.43
C GLN A 580 11.87 -34.44 -7.20
N LYS A 581 12.56 -34.51 -6.05
CA LYS A 581 13.82 -33.80 -5.80
C LYS A 581 14.87 -34.26 -6.82
N ASN A 582 14.84 -33.72 -8.03
CA ASN A 582 16.03 -33.71 -8.85
C ASN A 582 16.99 -32.72 -8.19
N MET A 583 18.16 -33.22 -7.75
CA MET A 583 19.27 -32.38 -7.27
C MET A 583 19.84 -31.59 -8.46
N GLU A 584 19.08 -30.65 -8.99
CA GLU A 584 19.62 -29.68 -9.94
C GLU A 584 20.52 -28.70 -9.19
N ASN A 585 21.66 -28.35 -9.81
CA ASN A 585 22.57 -27.36 -9.27
C ASN A 585 21.87 -25.99 -9.27
N ILE A 586 21.87 -25.29 -8.13
CA ILE A 586 21.25 -23.96 -7.99
C ILE A 586 21.73 -22.94 -9.04
N THR A 587 22.97 -23.06 -9.50
CA THR A 587 23.55 -22.21 -10.56
C THR A 587 22.88 -22.46 -11.90
N LEU A 588 22.53 -23.71 -12.21
CA LEU A 588 21.83 -24.08 -13.44
C LEU A 588 20.41 -23.49 -13.44
N VAL A 589 19.71 -23.59 -12.31
CA VAL A 589 18.37 -23.02 -12.11
C VAL A 589 18.40 -21.49 -12.32
N ILE A 590 19.34 -20.79 -11.66
CA ILE A 590 19.52 -19.34 -11.84
C ILE A 590 19.78 -18.98 -13.32
N ASN A 591 20.61 -19.74 -14.03
CA ASN A 591 20.90 -19.48 -15.44
C ASN A 591 19.69 -19.70 -16.35
N LYS A 592 18.89 -20.75 -16.10
CA LYS A 592 17.61 -20.97 -16.80
C LYS A 592 16.67 -19.79 -16.58
N MET A 593 16.55 -19.33 -15.33
CA MET A 593 15.72 -18.17 -14.97
C MET A 593 16.18 -16.87 -15.63
N LYS A 594 17.50 -16.64 -15.73
CA LYS A 594 18.04 -15.50 -16.50
C LYS A 594 17.60 -15.55 -17.97
N ALA A 595 17.74 -16.70 -18.61
CA ALA A 595 17.32 -16.87 -20.01
C ALA A 595 15.82 -16.63 -20.19
N GLN A 596 14.98 -17.13 -19.28
CA GLN A 596 13.52 -16.90 -19.32
C GLN A 596 13.18 -15.42 -19.10
N LYS A 597 13.82 -14.78 -18.12
CA LYS A 597 13.71 -13.34 -17.85
C LYS A 597 14.02 -12.51 -19.09
N ASP A 598 15.11 -12.81 -19.79
CA ASP A 598 15.48 -12.08 -21.00
C ASP A 598 14.43 -12.22 -22.11
N VAL A 599 13.74 -13.36 -22.19
CA VAL A 599 12.65 -13.58 -23.15
C VAL A 599 11.42 -12.76 -22.81
N PHE A 600 10.87 -12.88 -21.58
CA PHE A 600 9.61 -12.20 -21.26
C PHE A 600 9.78 -10.69 -21.03
N THR A 601 10.99 -10.21 -20.70
CA THR A 601 11.30 -8.76 -20.61
C THR A 601 11.80 -8.15 -21.93
N SER A 602 11.85 -8.93 -23.02
CA SER A 602 12.25 -8.43 -24.34
C SER A 602 11.26 -7.37 -24.84
N PRO A 603 11.72 -6.27 -25.47
CA PRO A 603 10.83 -5.32 -26.13
C PRO A 603 10.18 -5.90 -27.40
N GLU A 604 10.67 -7.03 -27.93
CA GLU A 604 10.12 -7.70 -29.10
C GLU A 604 8.70 -8.21 -28.81
N LYS A 605 7.72 -7.88 -29.67
CA LYS A 605 6.36 -8.40 -29.56
C LYS A 605 6.26 -9.79 -30.17
N THR A 606 5.54 -10.68 -29.49
CA THR A 606 5.39 -12.09 -29.87
C THR A 606 3.92 -12.45 -30.01
N SER A 607 3.60 -13.37 -30.92
CA SER A 607 2.22 -13.78 -31.24
C SER A 607 1.87 -15.13 -30.61
N PRO A 608 0.63 -15.29 -30.09
CA PRO A 608 0.18 -16.58 -29.55
C PRO A 608 -0.16 -17.58 -30.64
N GLN A 609 -0.06 -18.87 -30.29
CA GLN A 609 -0.57 -20.02 -31.02
C GLN A 609 -1.65 -20.68 -30.15
N GLU A 610 -2.85 -20.85 -30.72
CA GLU A 610 -4.03 -21.34 -30.00
C GLU A 610 -4.61 -22.56 -30.70
N ASP A 611 -4.54 -23.72 -30.04
CA ASP A 611 -5.16 -24.97 -30.48
C ASP A 611 -6.35 -25.28 -29.55
N LEU A 612 -7.43 -24.49 -29.66
CA LEU A 612 -8.61 -24.56 -28.79
C LEU A 612 -9.80 -25.24 -29.48
N TYR A 613 -10.37 -26.23 -28.80
CA TYR A 613 -11.53 -27.00 -29.25
C TYR A 613 -12.75 -26.67 -28.39
N HIS A 614 -13.80 -26.15 -29.02
CA HIS A 614 -15.10 -25.93 -28.40
C HIS A 614 -16.01 -27.15 -28.62
N LYS A 615 -16.47 -27.80 -27.55
CA LYS A 615 -17.41 -28.94 -27.70
C LYS A 615 -18.78 -28.44 -28.19
N ARG A 616 -19.36 -29.16 -29.17
CA ARG A 616 -20.69 -28.87 -29.75
C ARG A 616 -21.86 -29.19 -28.82
N HIS A 617 -21.64 -30.02 -27.79
CA HIS A 617 -22.67 -30.40 -26.82
C HIS A 617 -22.33 -29.82 -25.46
N ILE A 618 -23.24 -29.00 -24.94
CA ILE A 618 -23.26 -28.53 -23.57
C ILE A 618 -23.74 -29.70 -22.72
N ALA A 619 -22.86 -30.33 -21.93
CA ALA A 619 -23.28 -31.33 -20.96
C ALA A 619 -23.67 -30.61 -19.67
N PHE A 620 -24.95 -30.66 -19.29
CA PHE A 620 -25.47 -29.99 -18.07
C PHE A 620 -25.18 -28.48 -18.01
N GLY A 621 -25.44 -27.71 -19.08
CA GLY A 621 -25.27 -26.24 -19.05
C GLY A 621 -23.84 -25.72 -19.28
N ILE A 622 -22.79 -26.49 -18.97
CA ILE A 622 -21.43 -25.94 -18.93
C ILE A 622 -20.70 -25.93 -20.30
N PRO A 623 -20.28 -24.76 -20.82
CA PRO A 623 -19.41 -24.67 -21.99
C PRO A 623 -18.04 -25.31 -21.71
N SER A 624 -17.57 -26.19 -22.60
CA SER A 624 -16.26 -26.85 -22.44
C SER A 624 -15.34 -26.44 -23.58
N VAL A 625 -14.32 -25.66 -23.23
CA VAL A 625 -13.15 -25.37 -24.07
C VAL A 625 -12.02 -26.29 -23.63
N LEU A 626 -11.34 -26.93 -24.57
CA LEU A 626 -10.18 -27.76 -24.28
C LEU A 626 -9.09 -27.49 -25.31
N GLY A 627 -7.84 -27.42 -24.89
CA GLY A 627 -6.76 -27.18 -25.84
C GLY A 627 -5.50 -26.63 -25.20
N THR A 628 -4.62 -26.11 -26.04
CA THR A 628 -3.37 -25.49 -25.60
C THR A 628 -3.24 -24.06 -26.11
N TYR A 629 -2.84 -23.17 -25.20
CA TYR A 629 -2.42 -21.81 -25.46
C TYR A 629 -0.89 -21.73 -25.32
N ARG A 630 -0.20 -21.29 -26.38
CA ARG A 630 1.26 -21.18 -26.41
C ARG A 630 1.66 -19.79 -26.86
N GLU A 631 2.48 -19.12 -26.08
CA GLU A 631 3.06 -17.84 -26.49
C GLU A 631 4.45 -17.70 -25.87
N LYS A 632 5.45 -17.27 -26.65
CA LYS A 632 6.87 -17.29 -26.25
C LYS A 632 7.15 -16.56 -24.93
N LYS A 633 6.60 -15.36 -24.72
CA LYS A 633 6.81 -14.58 -23.48
C LYS A 633 6.03 -15.16 -22.30
N PHE A 634 4.78 -15.53 -22.52
CA PHE A 634 3.94 -16.19 -21.53
C PHE A 634 4.55 -17.52 -21.06
N ASP A 635 4.95 -18.38 -21.99
CA ASP A 635 5.63 -19.66 -21.71
C ASP A 635 6.91 -19.42 -20.90
N ALA A 636 7.72 -18.42 -21.27
CA ALA A 636 8.93 -18.07 -20.52
C ALA A 636 8.62 -17.58 -19.09
N LEU A 637 7.57 -16.77 -18.90
CA LEU A 637 7.11 -16.35 -17.57
C LEU A 637 6.63 -17.54 -16.72
N CYS A 638 5.87 -18.45 -17.32
CA CYS A 638 5.40 -19.67 -16.67
C CYS A 638 6.56 -20.55 -16.20
N GLU A 639 7.54 -20.78 -17.07
CA GLU A 639 8.75 -21.55 -16.70
C GLU A 639 9.60 -20.81 -15.65
N PHE A 640 9.63 -19.48 -15.69
CA PHE A 640 10.30 -18.67 -14.66
C PHE A 640 9.69 -18.86 -13.27
N PHE A 641 8.36 -18.83 -13.15
CA PHE A 641 7.70 -19.06 -11.85
C PHE A 641 7.85 -20.51 -11.35
N LYS A 642 7.96 -21.50 -12.25
CA LYS A 642 8.27 -22.88 -11.86
C LYS A 642 9.68 -23.00 -11.26
N GLU A 643 10.67 -22.43 -11.94
CA GLU A 643 12.06 -22.45 -11.48
C GLU A 643 12.28 -21.61 -10.20
N GLU A 644 11.44 -20.58 -9.98
CA GLU A 644 11.43 -19.78 -8.74
C GLU A 644 11.07 -20.59 -7.49
N GLU A 645 10.07 -21.49 -7.56
CA GLU A 645 9.71 -22.37 -6.45
C GLU A 645 10.83 -23.41 -6.18
N ASN A 646 11.41 -23.96 -7.26
CA ASN A 646 12.57 -24.86 -7.19
C ASN A 646 13.77 -24.18 -6.49
N LEU A 647 14.10 -22.95 -6.92
CA LEU A 647 15.14 -22.12 -6.33
C LEU A 647 14.91 -21.89 -4.82
N SER A 648 13.67 -21.61 -4.43
CA SER A 648 13.31 -21.39 -3.02
C SER A 648 13.59 -22.63 -2.14
N GLY A 649 13.31 -23.83 -2.66
CA GLY A 649 13.62 -25.10 -1.99
C GLY A 649 15.13 -25.36 -1.91
N LEU A 650 15.89 -25.08 -2.98
CA LEU A 650 17.34 -25.24 -3.02
C LEU A 650 18.07 -24.26 -2.08
N LEU A 651 17.57 -23.01 -1.97
CA LEU A 651 18.07 -22.03 -1.01
C LEU A 651 17.90 -22.51 0.43
N GLU A 652 16.72 -23.06 0.74
CA GLU A 652 16.43 -23.62 2.06
C GLU A 652 17.39 -24.75 2.43
N GLU A 653 17.61 -25.68 1.50
CA GLU A 653 18.53 -26.80 1.68
C GLU A 653 19.98 -26.33 1.86
N THR A 654 20.39 -25.30 1.12
CA THR A 654 21.73 -24.70 1.22
C THR A 654 21.99 -24.09 2.60
N ILE A 655 21.02 -23.35 3.16
CA ILE A 655 21.13 -22.77 4.50
C ILE A 655 21.18 -23.86 5.57
N GLN A 656 20.24 -24.82 5.52
CA GLN A 656 20.12 -25.85 6.55
C GLN A 656 21.35 -26.78 6.62
N LYS A 657 21.92 -27.15 5.46
CA LYS A 657 23.09 -28.03 5.41
C LYS A 657 24.42 -27.31 5.66
N LYS A 658 24.43 -25.96 5.66
CA LYS A 658 25.65 -25.14 5.77
C LYS A 658 26.76 -25.58 4.80
N THR A 659 26.38 -25.96 3.57
CA THR A 659 27.29 -26.56 2.59
C THR A 659 28.24 -25.55 1.94
N ALA A 660 27.83 -24.28 1.88
CA ALA A 660 28.60 -23.19 1.30
C ALA A 660 29.21 -22.29 2.38
N SER A 661 30.33 -21.64 2.08
CA SER A 661 30.88 -20.60 2.94
C SER A 661 29.92 -19.40 3.04
N ILE A 662 30.12 -18.57 4.06
CA ILE A 662 29.37 -17.32 4.24
C ILE A 662 29.42 -16.44 2.97
N THR A 663 30.62 -16.26 2.40
CA THR A 663 30.82 -15.42 1.21
C THR A 663 30.13 -15.99 -0.02
N GLU A 664 30.19 -17.32 -0.22
CA GLU A 664 29.47 -17.99 -1.32
C GLU A 664 27.95 -17.88 -1.17
N THR A 665 27.44 -17.97 0.07
CA THR A 665 26.01 -17.83 0.36
C THR A 665 25.54 -16.40 0.09
N LEU A 666 26.31 -15.38 0.49
CA LEU A 666 26.00 -13.97 0.17
C LEU A 666 26.03 -13.70 -1.34
N LYS A 667 26.99 -14.27 -2.08
CA LYS A 667 27.04 -14.20 -3.55
C LYS A 667 25.81 -14.81 -4.19
N LEU A 668 25.42 -15.99 -3.73
CA LEU A 668 24.21 -16.66 -4.18
C LEU A 668 22.98 -15.76 -3.99
N PHE A 669 22.79 -15.18 -2.81
CA PHE A 669 21.70 -14.23 -2.58
C PHE A 669 21.80 -12.97 -3.43
N ASN A 670 22.99 -12.42 -3.64
CA ASN A 670 23.19 -11.29 -4.54
C ASN A 670 22.78 -11.62 -5.99
N GLU A 671 23.08 -12.83 -6.47
CA GLU A 671 22.62 -13.29 -7.79
C GLU A 671 21.10 -13.47 -7.85
N VAL A 672 20.50 -14.06 -6.81
CA VAL A 672 19.04 -14.21 -6.69
C VAL A 672 18.37 -12.84 -6.69
N PHE A 673 18.81 -11.89 -5.86
CA PHE A 673 18.27 -10.54 -5.84
C PHE A 673 18.46 -9.80 -7.17
N SER A 674 19.53 -10.08 -7.92
CA SER A 674 19.72 -9.54 -9.27
C SER A 674 18.68 -10.05 -10.28
N LEU A 675 18.12 -11.25 -10.12
CA LEU A 675 17.01 -11.74 -10.97
C LEU A 675 15.79 -10.85 -10.83
N TYR A 676 15.51 -10.38 -9.61
CA TYR A 676 14.28 -9.65 -9.26
C TYR A 676 14.42 -8.14 -9.26
N GLY A 677 15.63 -7.59 -9.43
CA GLY A 677 15.87 -6.15 -9.30
C GLY A 677 15.95 -5.68 -7.84
N LEU A 678 16.27 -6.58 -6.91
CA LEU A 678 16.45 -6.34 -5.48
C LEU A 678 17.92 -6.14 -5.08
N ARG A 679 18.83 -6.10 -6.05
CA ARG A 679 20.27 -5.98 -5.79
C ARG A 679 20.58 -4.63 -5.17
N THR A 680 21.33 -4.63 -4.06
CA THR A 680 21.76 -3.39 -3.39
C THR A 680 23.28 -3.17 -3.57
N PRO A 681 23.74 -1.92 -3.73
CA PRO A 681 25.17 -1.60 -3.81
C PRO A 681 25.91 -2.09 -2.57
N THR A 682 25.31 -1.91 -1.39
CA THR A 682 25.87 -2.29 -0.11
C THR A 682 26.12 -3.80 -0.03
N LEU A 683 25.19 -4.67 -0.47
CA LEU A 683 25.40 -6.11 -0.46
C LEU A 683 26.59 -6.50 -1.35
N ARG A 684 26.63 -5.96 -2.58
CA ARG A 684 27.75 -6.17 -3.51
C ARG A 684 29.08 -5.74 -2.90
N ASP A 685 29.13 -4.54 -2.33
CA ASP A 685 30.37 -3.98 -1.78
C ASP A 685 30.84 -4.79 -0.55
N ASN A 686 29.93 -5.21 0.33
CA ASN A 686 30.28 -6.08 1.47
C ASN A 686 30.79 -7.46 1.01
N ILE A 687 30.23 -8.03 -0.05
CA ILE A 687 30.78 -9.26 -0.66
C ILE A 687 32.21 -9.01 -1.14
N SER A 688 32.44 -7.89 -1.84
CA SER A 688 33.78 -7.51 -2.31
C SER A 688 34.78 -7.34 -1.16
N VAL A 689 34.35 -6.76 -0.03
CA VAL A 689 35.17 -6.67 1.19
C VAL A 689 35.54 -8.06 1.72
N LEU A 690 34.59 -9.00 1.79
CA LEU A 690 34.85 -10.36 2.25
C LEU A 690 35.81 -11.14 1.35
N GLU A 691 35.82 -10.84 0.04
CA GLU A 691 36.71 -11.49 -0.92
C GLU A 691 38.12 -10.91 -0.91
N ASN A 692 38.22 -9.58 -0.80
CA ASN A 692 39.46 -8.86 -1.08
C ASN A 692 40.18 -8.36 0.18
N TYR A 693 39.44 -8.13 1.27
CA TYR A 693 39.99 -7.55 2.50
C TYR A 693 40.28 -8.65 3.54
N LYS A 694 41.57 -8.94 3.74
CA LYS A 694 42.04 -9.97 4.69
C LYS A 694 42.23 -9.41 6.10
N GLY A 695 42.16 -10.28 7.10
CA GLY A 695 42.39 -9.89 8.50
C GLY A 695 41.21 -9.22 9.21
N LEU A 696 39.98 -9.43 8.73
CA LEU A 696 38.77 -8.96 9.43
C LEU A 696 38.60 -9.67 10.77
N TYR A 697 38.40 -8.87 11.81
CA TYR A 697 38.04 -9.35 13.14
C TYR A 697 36.59 -9.81 13.19
N LEU A 698 36.27 -10.71 14.13
CA LEU A 698 34.90 -11.18 14.33
C LEU A 698 33.92 -10.04 14.62
N SER A 699 34.33 -9.02 15.39
CA SER A 699 33.51 -7.83 15.62
C SER A 699 33.27 -7.01 14.34
N GLN A 700 34.23 -6.95 13.41
CA GLN A 700 34.07 -6.29 12.11
C GLN A 700 33.12 -7.07 11.19
N MET A 701 33.19 -8.40 11.23
CA MET A 701 32.26 -9.27 10.51
C MET A 701 30.82 -9.06 11.00
N VAL A 702 30.61 -8.93 12.30
CA VAL A 702 29.31 -8.58 12.87
C VAL A 702 28.80 -7.23 12.36
N ASP A 703 29.65 -6.20 12.33
CA ASP A 703 29.27 -4.89 11.77
C ASP A 703 28.89 -4.96 10.30
N LEU A 704 29.66 -5.70 9.51
CA LEU A 704 29.39 -5.97 8.09
C LEU A 704 28.00 -6.60 7.92
N PHE A 705 27.70 -7.64 8.70
CA PHE A 705 26.40 -8.31 8.64
C PHE A 705 25.24 -7.44 9.12
N LYS A 706 25.44 -6.58 10.13
CA LYS A 706 24.43 -5.58 10.55
C LYS A 706 24.14 -4.59 9.42
N LEU A 707 25.14 -4.18 8.65
CA LEU A 707 24.93 -3.34 7.46
C LEU A 707 24.09 -4.07 6.41
N VAL A 708 24.39 -5.34 6.14
CA VAL A 708 23.60 -6.17 5.21
C VAL A 708 22.16 -6.38 5.71
N GLN A 709 21.96 -6.59 7.02
CA GLN A 709 20.62 -6.69 7.63
C GLN A 709 19.83 -5.39 7.48
N LYS A 710 20.49 -4.24 7.64
CA LYS A 710 19.86 -2.92 7.44
C LYS A 710 19.38 -2.71 5.99
N GLU A 711 20.11 -3.25 5.01
CA GLU A 711 19.69 -3.23 3.61
C GLU A 711 18.45 -4.08 3.38
N LEU A 712 18.40 -5.28 3.99
CA LEU A 712 17.20 -6.12 3.93
C LEU A 712 15.97 -5.41 4.52
N ILE A 713 16.14 -4.74 5.67
CA ILE A 713 15.08 -3.90 6.26
C ILE A 713 14.67 -2.80 5.28
N THR A 714 15.62 -2.17 4.60
CA THR A 714 15.34 -1.11 3.61
C THR A 714 14.52 -1.63 2.43
N ILE A 715 14.80 -2.85 1.94
CA ILE A 715 14.00 -3.54 0.92
C ILE A 715 12.57 -3.77 1.42
N VAL A 716 12.42 -4.38 2.60
CA VAL A 716 11.11 -4.67 3.22
C VAL A 716 10.29 -3.39 3.40
N GLU A 717 10.91 -2.34 3.94
CA GLU A 717 10.30 -1.01 4.09
C GLU A 717 9.90 -0.39 2.75
N GLY A 718 10.61 -0.71 1.66
CA GLY A 718 10.23 -0.35 0.30
C GLY A 718 8.84 -0.88 -0.06
N PHE A 719 8.58 -2.17 0.16
CA PHE A 719 7.25 -2.76 -0.05
C PHE A 719 6.19 -2.09 0.83
N TYR A 720 6.47 -1.92 2.12
CA TYR A 720 5.54 -1.26 3.03
C TYR A 720 5.21 0.17 2.58
N ARG A 721 6.15 0.92 2.02
CA ARG A 721 5.89 2.25 1.45
C ARG A 721 5.01 2.21 0.21
N GLN A 722 5.22 1.21 -0.65
CA GLN A 722 4.48 1.08 -1.91
C GLN A 722 3.03 0.64 -1.71
N TYR A 723 2.77 -0.29 -0.79
CA TYR A 723 1.47 -0.99 -0.70
C TYR A 723 0.62 -0.63 0.53
N LEU A 724 1.22 -0.27 1.68
CA LEU A 724 0.49 -0.18 2.95
C LEU A 724 -0.70 0.79 2.91
N SER A 725 -0.52 2.00 2.37
CA SER A 725 -1.61 3.00 2.32
C SER A 725 -2.80 2.52 1.51
N PHE A 726 -2.56 1.84 0.39
CA PHE A 726 -3.61 1.27 -0.43
C PHE A 726 -4.28 0.08 0.26
N ILE A 727 -3.51 -0.72 0.99
CA ILE A 727 -4.04 -1.84 1.76
C ILE A 727 -4.96 -1.34 2.87
N ASP A 728 -4.53 -0.34 3.64
CA ASP A 728 -5.32 0.27 4.72
C ASP A 728 -6.62 0.89 4.17
N GLU A 729 -6.53 1.63 3.06
CA GLU A 729 -7.70 2.20 2.39
C GLU A 729 -8.69 1.11 1.95
N LEU A 730 -8.20 0.07 1.28
CA LEU A 730 -9.03 -1.01 0.75
C LEU A 730 -9.65 -1.86 1.87
N LEU A 731 -8.92 -2.16 2.95
CA LEU A 731 -9.41 -2.96 4.08
C LEU A 731 -10.48 -2.24 4.91
N LYS A 732 -10.36 -0.92 5.09
CA LYS A 732 -11.37 -0.12 5.79
C LYS A 732 -12.75 -0.29 5.17
N ASP A 733 -12.79 -0.30 3.84
CA ASP A 733 -14.03 -0.26 3.10
C ASP A 733 -14.47 -1.61 2.51
N THR A 734 -13.71 -2.69 2.74
CA THR A 734 -14.06 -4.04 2.27
C THR A 734 -14.80 -4.81 3.38
N PRO A 735 -16.04 -5.28 3.13
CA PRO A 735 -16.77 -6.15 4.05
C PRO A 735 -16.03 -7.46 4.31
N GLU A 736 -16.22 -8.05 5.50
CA GLU A 736 -15.52 -9.27 5.91
C GLU A 736 -15.77 -10.44 4.96
N GLU A 737 -17.00 -10.60 4.47
CA GLU A 737 -17.40 -11.63 3.53
C GLU A 737 -16.67 -11.55 2.18
N HIS A 738 -16.12 -10.39 1.84
CA HIS A 738 -15.42 -10.12 0.58
C HIS A 738 -13.89 -10.22 0.70
N LEU A 739 -13.37 -10.37 1.92
CA LEU A 739 -11.94 -10.57 2.15
C LEU A 739 -11.50 -11.95 1.67
N ALA A 740 -10.23 -12.03 1.27
CA ALA A 740 -9.60 -13.28 0.89
C ALA A 740 -9.68 -14.33 2.01
N GLY A 741 -9.76 -15.61 1.66
CA GLY A 741 -9.90 -16.72 2.62
C GLY A 741 -8.96 -16.64 3.83
N TYR A 742 -7.66 -16.42 3.60
CA TYR A 742 -6.66 -16.33 4.66
C TYR A 742 -6.88 -15.15 5.63
N LEU A 743 -7.48 -14.04 5.17
CA LEU A 743 -7.84 -12.89 6.00
C LEU A 743 -9.09 -13.19 6.84
N ARG A 744 -10.10 -13.81 6.23
CA ARG A 744 -11.32 -14.25 6.94
C ARG A 744 -11.01 -15.27 8.03
N ASP A 745 -10.15 -16.25 7.73
CA ASP A 745 -9.75 -17.25 8.71
C ASP A 745 -8.99 -16.61 9.88
N SER A 746 -8.14 -15.63 9.60
CA SER A 746 -7.40 -14.89 10.64
C SER A 746 -8.33 -14.08 11.56
N LEU A 747 -9.35 -13.42 10.99
CA LEU A 747 -10.40 -12.75 11.77
C LEU A 747 -11.18 -13.73 12.65
N ARG A 748 -11.58 -14.89 12.11
CA ARG A 748 -12.26 -15.95 12.87
C ARG A 748 -11.43 -16.49 14.03
N THR A 749 -10.10 -16.52 13.87
CA THR A 749 -9.17 -16.93 14.93
C THR A 749 -8.85 -15.81 15.94
N GLY A 750 -9.46 -14.64 15.81
CA GLY A 750 -9.36 -13.55 16.80
C GLY A 750 -8.34 -12.45 16.49
N THR A 751 -7.81 -12.36 15.25
CA THR A 751 -6.91 -11.27 14.85
C THR A 751 -7.68 -9.94 14.76
N PRO A 752 -7.23 -8.85 15.39
CA PRO A 752 -7.85 -7.53 15.23
C PRO A 752 -7.86 -7.06 13.76
N LYS A 753 -8.90 -6.34 13.33
CA LYS A 753 -9.01 -5.83 11.96
C LYS A 753 -7.84 -4.90 11.58
N GLU A 754 -7.31 -4.17 12.57
CA GLU A 754 -6.17 -3.26 12.43
C GLU A 754 -4.86 -3.97 12.07
N ASP A 755 -4.73 -5.26 12.42
CA ASP A 755 -3.55 -6.06 12.14
C ASP A 755 -3.60 -6.78 10.78
N LEU A 756 -4.74 -6.73 10.07
CA LEU A 756 -4.89 -7.36 8.76
C LEU A 756 -3.96 -6.78 7.71
N SER A 757 -3.68 -5.47 7.77
CA SER A 757 -2.77 -4.82 6.83
C SER A 757 -1.37 -5.43 6.89
N ASP A 758 -0.89 -5.75 8.10
CA ASP A 758 0.37 -6.46 8.28
C ASP A 758 0.33 -7.88 7.74
N LEU A 759 -0.79 -8.57 7.90
CA LEU A 759 -0.94 -9.92 7.36
C LEU A 759 -0.85 -9.92 5.82
N VAL A 760 -1.50 -8.95 5.17
CA VAL A 760 -1.41 -8.75 3.72
C VAL A 760 0.03 -8.45 3.31
N MET A 761 0.71 -7.53 4.00
CA MET A 761 2.10 -7.17 3.73
C MET A 761 3.05 -8.37 3.89
N ARG A 762 2.89 -9.14 4.97
CA ARG A 762 3.65 -10.37 5.20
C ARG A 762 3.42 -11.40 4.09
N ASN A 763 2.19 -11.52 3.59
CA ASN A 763 1.87 -12.42 2.48
C ASN A 763 2.57 -11.96 1.17
N ILE A 764 2.50 -10.67 0.85
CA ILE A 764 3.23 -10.09 -0.29
C ILE A 764 4.74 -10.39 -0.18
N LEU A 765 5.34 -10.16 0.99
CA LEU A 765 6.76 -10.38 1.23
C LEU A 765 7.16 -11.86 1.24
N ALA A 766 6.33 -12.74 1.81
CA ALA A 766 6.60 -14.17 1.90
C ALA A 766 6.62 -14.85 0.53
N LEU A 767 5.89 -14.30 -0.44
CA LEU A 767 5.91 -14.75 -1.83
C LEU A 767 7.09 -14.19 -2.63
N GLN A 768 7.95 -13.35 -2.02
CA GLN A 768 9.16 -12.86 -2.70
C GLN A 768 10.32 -13.84 -2.51
N PRO A 769 10.94 -14.30 -3.60
CA PRO A 769 12.01 -15.30 -3.52
C PRO A 769 13.24 -14.80 -2.79
N GLY A 770 13.76 -15.64 -1.90
CA GLY A 770 15.02 -15.40 -1.21
C GLY A 770 14.96 -14.42 -0.04
N ILE A 771 13.92 -13.59 0.13
CA ILE A 771 13.84 -12.62 1.24
C ILE A 771 13.82 -13.33 2.61
N LEU A 772 12.91 -14.28 2.80
CA LEU A 772 12.77 -15.01 4.08
C LEU A 772 13.95 -15.95 4.36
N GLN A 773 14.51 -16.56 3.31
CA GLN A 773 15.70 -17.39 3.42
C GLN A 773 16.92 -16.53 3.80
N PHE A 774 17.05 -15.36 3.19
CA PHE A 774 18.13 -14.43 3.48
C PHE A 774 18.05 -13.88 4.91
N ASP A 775 16.87 -13.46 5.37
CA ASP A 775 16.66 -13.00 6.74
C ASP A 775 17.09 -14.06 7.77
N ARG A 776 16.64 -15.31 7.58
CA ARG A 776 17.03 -16.43 8.46
C ARG A 776 18.53 -16.69 8.42
N PHE A 777 19.13 -16.74 7.24
CA PHE A 777 20.58 -16.89 7.09
C PHE A 777 21.35 -15.79 7.84
N LEU A 778 20.95 -14.53 7.68
CA LEU A 778 21.58 -13.40 8.38
C LEU A 778 21.42 -13.52 9.90
N ASN A 779 20.21 -13.79 10.38
CA ASN A 779 19.92 -13.88 11.81
C ASN A 779 20.65 -15.05 12.48
N GLU A 780 20.66 -16.24 11.87
CA GLU A 780 21.39 -17.40 12.37
C GLU A 780 22.91 -17.16 12.39
N THR A 781 23.44 -16.57 11.32
CA THR A 781 24.87 -16.28 11.20
C THR A 781 25.30 -15.21 12.22
N LEU A 782 24.56 -14.11 12.32
CA LEU A 782 24.80 -13.04 13.29
C LEU A 782 24.74 -13.55 14.72
N ARG A 783 23.72 -14.35 15.05
CA ARG A 783 23.59 -14.94 16.39
C ARG A 783 24.81 -15.82 16.72
N SER A 784 25.24 -16.67 15.79
CA SER A 784 26.43 -17.50 15.99
C SER A 784 27.69 -16.66 16.23
N MET A 785 27.88 -15.57 15.47
CA MET A 785 29.03 -14.67 15.64
C MET A 785 28.99 -13.92 16.98
N LEU A 786 27.81 -13.44 17.39
CA LEU A 786 27.63 -12.75 18.68
C LEU A 786 27.89 -13.69 19.86
N GLU A 787 27.40 -14.93 19.81
CA GLU A 787 27.65 -15.95 20.84
C GLU A 787 29.15 -16.30 20.96
N GLU A 788 29.90 -16.22 19.86
CA GLU A 788 31.36 -16.41 19.86
C GLU A 788 32.12 -15.19 20.41
N LEU A 789 31.67 -13.96 20.08
CA LEU A 789 32.20 -12.73 20.68
C LEU A 789 32.02 -12.70 22.20
N GLU A 790 30.85 -13.09 22.69
CA GLU A 790 30.55 -13.15 24.14
C GLU A 790 31.48 -14.12 24.90
N LYS A 791 31.97 -15.17 24.24
CA LYS A 791 32.97 -16.11 24.80
C LYS A 791 34.40 -15.55 24.80
N GLY A 792 34.61 -14.30 24.39
CA GLY A 792 35.91 -13.63 24.32
C GLY A 792 36.68 -13.88 23.03
N GLY A 793 36.00 -14.27 21.94
CA GLY A 793 36.58 -14.71 20.68
C GLY A 793 36.84 -13.63 19.63
N ASP A 794 37.16 -12.38 19.97
CA ASP A 794 37.40 -11.35 18.94
C ASP A 794 38.79 -11.52 18.29
N ARG A 795 38.86 -12.41 17.30
CA ARG A 795 40.08 -12.78 16.57
C ARG A 795 39.89 -12.54 15.07
N PRO A 796 40.97 -12.29 14.32
CA PRO A 796 40.88 -12.17 12.87
C PRO A 796 40.58 -13.53 12.22
N PHE A 797 39.71 -13.56 11.21
CA PHE A 797 39.36 -14.76 10.44
C PHE A 797 40.48 -15.26 9.51
N SER A 798 41.44 -14.39 9.19
CA SER A 798 42.60 -14.68 8.34
C SER A 798 43.81 -13.87 8.80
N GLU A 799 45.01 -14.32 8.45
CA GLU A 799 46.20 -13.49 8.66
C GLU A 799 46.11 -12.20 7.85
N ARG A 800 46.36 -11.07 8.52
CA ARG A 800 46.40 -9.77 7.88
C ARG A 800 47.71 -9.69 7.08
N PRO A 801 47.68 -9.44 5.75
CA PRO A 801 48.91 -9.20 5.00
C PRO A 801 49.65 -8.00 5.58
N GLU A 802 50.98 -7.98 5.45
CA GLU A 802 51.78 -6.79 5.78
C GLU A 802 51.18 -5.60 5.02
N ILE A 803 50.67 -4.63 5.78
CA ILE A 803 50.03 -3.45 5.24
C ILE A 803 51.14 -2.66 4.55
N ASN A 804 50.96 -2.35 3.27
CA ASN A 804 51.83 -1.37 2.61
C ASN A 804 51.59 -0.01 3.28
N THR A 805 52.44 0.34 4.23
CA THR A 805 52.34 1.56 5.04
C THR A 805 52.68 2.82 4.26
N ASP A 806 53.10 2.71 2.99
CA ASP A 806 53.81 3.78 2.30
C ASP A 806 53.01 4.40 1.16
N ALA A 807 51.67 4.22 1.11
CA ALA A 807 50.85 4.77 0.03
C ALA A 807 49.56 5.46 0.53
N TYR A 808 49.38 6.72 0.13
CA TYR A 808 48.10 7.42 0.17
C TYR A 808 47.29 7.12 -1.10
N ILE A 809 45.99 7.40 -1.07
CA ILE A 809 45.08 7.13 -2.19
C ILE A 809 44.54 8.44 -2.77
N VAL A 810 44.62 8.63 -4.09
CA VAL A 810 44.05 9.80 -4.77
C VAL A 810 42.65 9.46 -5.29
N LEU A 811 41.66 10.29 -4.96
CA LEU A 811 40.25 10.04 -5.22
C LEU A 811 39.96 9.76 -6.71
N SER A 812 40.58 10.50 -7.63
CA SER A 812 40.41 10.28 -9.08
C SER A 812 41.16 9.07 -9.67
N ARG A 813 42.07 8.44 -8.92
CA ARG A 813 42.82 7.26 -9.39
C ARG A 813 42.17 5.93 -9.03
N VAL A 814 41.07 5.96 -8.30
CA VAL A 814 40.31 4.78 -7.88
C VAL A 814 39.01 4.73 -8.66
N THR A 815 38.68 3.54 -9.17
CA THR A 815 37.39 3.26 -9.80
C THR A 815 36.32 2.94 -8.75
N GLY A 816 35.04 3.04 -9.13
CA GLY A 816 33.94 2.73 -8.22
C GLY A 816 33.98 1.30 -7.67
N ASP A 817 34.42 0.33 -8.48
CA ASP A 817 34.52 -1.08 -8.08
C ASP A 817 35.69 -1.30 -7.10
N GLU A 818 36.85 -0.69 -7.37
CA GLU A 818 38.00 -0.69 -6.45
C GLU A 818 37.65 -0.01 -5.11
N ALA A 819 36.85 1.06 -5.14
CA ALA A 819 36.41 1.74 -3.93
C ALA A 819 35.55 0.84 -3.04
N GLY A 820 34.76 -0.08 -3.63
CA GLY A 820 34.04 -1.12 -2.90
C GLY A 820 34.97 -2.12 -2.21
N ALA A 821 36.02 -2.57 -2.90
CA ALA A 821 37.01 -3.51 -2.35
C ALA A 821 37.86 -2.87 -1.24
N LEU A 822 38.24 -1.60 -1.40
CA LEU A 822 39.03 -0.83 -0.43
C LEU A 822 38.18 -0.13 0.63
N TRP A 823 36.89 -0.45 0.73
CA TRP A 823 35.95 0.27 1.60
C TRP A 823 36.41 0.36 3.07
N PRO A 824 36.91 -0.71 3.72
CA PRO A 824 37.48 -0.62 5.07
C PRO A 824 38.58 0.43 5.22
N SER A 825 39.48 0.53 4.24
CA SER A 825 40.61 1.45 4.21
C SER A 825 40.19 2.89 3.90
N LEU A 826 39.21 3.07 3.01
CA LEU A 826 38.73 4.37 2.56
C LEU A 826 37.73 5.03 3.52
N GLY A 827 36.93 4.21 4.19
CA GLY A 827 35.73 4.64 4.88
C GLY A 827 34.58 5.04 3.94
N THR A 828 33.37 5.11 4.48
CA THR A 828 32.14 5.32 3.68
C THR A 828 32.10 6.65 2.94
N LYS A 829 32.63 7.73 3.54
CA LYS A 829 32.62 9.07 2.93
C LYS A 829 33.43 9.09 1.63
N ALA A 830 34.67 8.60 1.67
CA ALA A 830 35.54 8.56 0.50
C ALA A 830 35.00 7.62 -0.57
N LYS A 831 34.55 6.41 -0.19
CA LYS A 831 33.94 5.46 -1.13
C LYS A 831 32.85 6.11 -1.97
N ASN A 832 31.89 6.76 -1.32
CA ASN A 832 30.76 7.36 -2.02
C ASN A 832 31.20 8.53 -2.91
N LEU A 833 32.14 9.36 -2.46
CA LEU A 833 32.68 10.45 -3.28
C LEU A 833 33.42 9.96 -4.53
N ILE A 834 34.16 8.85 -4.43
CA ILE A 834 34.82 8.20 -5.58
C ILE A 834 33.77 7.77 -6.61
N ILE A 835 32.74 7.05 -6.18
CA ILE A 835 31.64 6.60 -7.03
C ILE A 835 30.99 7.77 -7.78
N LEU A 836 30.64 8.85 -7.05
CA LEU A 836 30.02 10.03 -7.66
C LEU A 836 30.97 10.72 -8.66
N LYS A 837 32.26 10.87 -8.31
CA LYS A 837 33.25 11.53 -9.17
C LYS A 837 33.50 10.74 -10.45
N ASN A 838 33.64 9.42 -10.39
CA ASN A 838 33.84 8.59 -11.58
C ASN A 838 32.65 8.68 -12.56
N LYS A 839 31.46 9.01 -12.05
CA LYS A 839 30.24 9.25 -12.85
C LYS A 839 30.06 10.71 -13.29
N GLY A 840 31.05 11.56 -13.06
CA GLY A 840 31.08 12.94 -13.57
C GLY A 840 30.35 13.97 -12.71
N LEU A 841 29.98 13.64 -11.46
CA LEU A 841 29.42 14.63 -10.55
C LEU A 841 30.50 15.56 -9.98
N PRO A 842 30.13 16.80 -9.61
CA PRO A 842 31.08 17.83 -9.20
C PRO A 842 31.60 17.59 -7.77
N VAL A 843 32.55 16.68 -7.65
CA VAL A 843 33.25 16.32 -6.41
C VAL A 843 34.68 16.89 -6.48
N PRO A 844 35.18 17.60 -5.44
CA PRO A 844 36.56 18.06 -5.40
C PRO A 844 37.56 16.92 -5.55
N GLU A 845 38.79 17.23 -5.97
CA GLU A 845 39.88 16.25 -5.78
C GLU A 845 40.16 16.03 -4.30
N GLY A 846 40.59 14.83 -3.94
CA GLY A 846 40.93 14.51 -2.57
C GLY A 846 42.04 13.47 -2.49
N VAL A 847 42.75 13.48 -1.37
CA VAL A 847 43.69 12.43 -0.99
C VAL A 847 43.18 11.77 0.29
N ILE A 848 43.18 10.44 0.31
CA ILE A 848 42.75 9.61 1.43
C ILE A 848 43.98 8.98 2.06
N LEU A 849 44.14 9.21 3.35
CA LEU A 849 45.07 8.50 4.20
C LEU A 849 44.31 7.30 4.81
N PRO A 850 44.74 6.05 4.57
CA PRO A 850 43.97 4.86 4.92
C PRO A 850 43.63 4.73 6.41
N SER A 851 42.53 4.04 6.72
CA SER A 851 42.05 3.83 8.10
C SER A 851 43.01 3.03 8.96
N GLU A 852 43.80 2.17 8.36
CA GLU A 852 44.83 1.34 9.00
C GLU A 852 45.90 2.17 9.69
N TRP A 853 46.20 3.36 9.16
CA TRP A 853 47.17 4.28 9.75
C TRP A 853 46.70 4.87 11.08
N THR A 854 45.44 4.67 11.46
CA THR A 854 44.94 4.99 12.81
C THR A 854 45.70 4.22 13.89
N PHE A 855 46.11 2.97 13.59
CA PHE A 855 46.75 2.07 14.56
C PHE A 855 48.27 2.03 14.41
N SER A 856 48.78 2.27 13.21
CA SER A 856 50.22 2.28 12.90
C SER A 856 50.53 3.40 11.93
N VAL A 857 50.94 4.56 12.46
CA VAL A 857 51.27 5.73 11.65
C VAL A 857 52.57 5.49 10.88
N PRO A 858 52.64 5.76 9.56
CA PRO A 858 53.86 5.58 8.78
C PRO A 858 55.01 6.43 9.30
N SER A 859 56.22 5.86 9.34
CA SER A 859 57.42 6.60 9.73
C SER A 859 57.76 7.75 8.76
N SER A 860 57.38 7.59 7.48
CA SER A 860 57.53 8.54 6.36
C SER A 860 56.33 9.49 6.19
N LEU A 861 55.48 9.67 7.22
CA LEU A 861 54.24 10.43 7.08
C LEU A 861 54.48 11.87 6.59
N LYS A 862 55.55 12.54 7.02
CA LYS A 862 55.82 13.93 6.61
C LYS A 862 56.11 14.03 5.12
N GLU A 863 56.86 13.07 4.57
CA GLU A 863 57.17 12.95 3.14
C GLU A 863 55.89 12.63 2.35
N LEU A 864 55.11 11.64 2.79
CA LEU A 864 53.85 11.25 2.14
C LEU A 864 52.83 12.40 2.12
N LEU A 865 52.75 13.20 3.19
CA LEU A 865 51.90 14.39 3.21
C LEU A 865 52.34 15.42 2.17
N ARG A 866 53.65 15.62 1.93
CA ARG A 866 54.14 16.53 0.89
C ARG A 866 53.74 16.07 -0.50
N GLU A 867 53.88 14.78 -0.77
CA GLU A 867 53.46 14.18 -2.03
C GLU A 867 51.94 14.30 -2.24
N ALA A 868 51.15 13.99 -1.21
CA ALA A 868 49.71 14.15 -1.20
C ALA A 868 49.27 15.59 -1.49
N ILE A 869 49.93 16.58 -0.89
CA ILE A 869 49.66 17.98 -1.18
C ILE A 869 50.03 18.32 -2.63
N GLY A 870 51.16 17.83 -3.14
CA GLY A 870 51.54 18.03 -4.54
C GLY A 870 50.51 17.51 -5.55
N GLU A 871 49.77 16.44 -5.23
CA GLU A 871 48.63 15.99 -6.04
C GLU A 871 47.49 17.01 -6.05
N LEU A 872 47.13 17.55 -4.88
CA LEU A 872 46.06 18.54 -4.76
C LEU A 872 46.42 19.87 -5.40
N GLU A 873 47.67 20.29 -5.31
CA GLU A 873 48.18 21.50 -5.97
C GLU A 873 48.09 21.37 -7.50
N ARG A 874 48.51 20.23 -8.06
CA ARG A 874 48.36 19.94 -9.48
C ARG A 874 46.90 19.92 -9.93
N ALA A 875 46.01 19.31 -9.14
CA ALA A 875 44.59 19.20 -9.48
C ALA A 875 43.84 20.53 -9.40
N THR A 876 44.21 21.41 -8.46
CA THR A 876 43.50 22.67 -8.20
C THR A 876 44.13 23.89 -8.87
N GLY A 877 45.42 23.82 -9.23
CA GLY A 877 46.20 24.98 -9.63
C GLY A 877 46.39 25.99 -8.49
N LYS A 878 46.27 25.57 -7.23
CA LYS A 878 46.56 26.37 -6.03
C LYS A 878 47.80 25.81 -5.33
N LEU A 879 48.37 26.57 -4.40
CA LEU A 879 49.59 26.21 -3.67
C LEU A 879 49.35 26.29 -2.16
N PHE A 880 49.75 25.24 -1.43
CA PHE A 880 49.56 25.13 0.01
C PHE A 880 50.50 26.09 0.75
N GLY A 881 49.93 26.94 1.61
CA GLY A 881 50.70 27.98 2.30
C GLY A 881 51.04 29.23 1.48
N HIS A 882 50.63 29.32 0.21
CA HIS A 882 50.96 30.46 -0.66
C HIS A 882 49.94 31.61 -0.54
N PRO A 883 50.37 32.88 -0.39
CA PRO A 883 49.44 34.01 -0.21
C PRO A 883 48.61 34.34 -1.46
N GLU A 884 49.18 34.29 -2.66
CA GLU A 884 48.45 34.72 -3.88
C GLU A 884 47.55 33.64 -4.50
N ARG A 885 47.85 32.36 -4.24
CA ARG A 885 47.12 31.22 -4.80
C ARG A 885 46.81 30.21 -3.70
N PRO A 886 46.11 30.62 -2.63
CA PRO A 886 46.04 29.82 -1.41
C PRO A 886 45.23 28.53 -1.63
N LEU A 887 45.87 27.39 -1.37
CA LEU A 887 45.21 26.11 -1.16
C LEU A 887 44.96 25.92 0.34
N LEU A 888 43.69 25.91 0.73
CA LEU A 888 43.25 25.53 2.08
C LEU A 888 42.60 24.16 2.02
N LEU A 889 42.74 23.38 3.08
CA LEU A 889 42.26 22.00 3.14
C LEU A 889 41.25 21.79 4.26
N SER A 890 40.27 20.93 4.01
CA SER A 890 39.57 20.21 5.07
C SER A 890 40.25 18.88 5.32
N VAL A 891 40.49 18.58 6.60
CA VAL A 891 41.02 17.32 7.10
C VAL A 891 39.86 16.60 7.77
N ARG A 892 39.28 15.59 7.11
CA ARG A 892 38.01 14.97 7.52
C ARG A 892 38.19 13.51 7.89
N SER A 893 37.60 13.07 8.98
CA SER A 893 37.51 11.65 9.34
C SER A 893 36.55 10.88 8.43
N GLY A 894 36.86 9.63 8.11
CA GLY A 894 35.97 8.68 7.44
C GLY A 894 36.15 7.26 7.97
N SER A 895 35.14 6.71 8.64
CA SER A 895 35.13 5.32 9.12
C SER A 895 34.30 4.40 8.21
N TYR A 896 34.49 3.08 8.34
CA TYR A 896 33.67 2.07 7.67
C TYR A 896 32.20 2.20 8.09
N VAL A 897 31.90 2.01 9.37
CA VAL A 897 30.59 2.30 9.95
C VAL A 897 30.47 3.81 10.21
N SER A 898 29.44 4.45 9.66
CA SER A 898 29.24 5.91 9.82
C SER A 898 28.99 6.30 11.28
N MET A 899 29.83 7.20 11.82
CA MET A 899 29.71 7.75 13.18
C MET A 899 29.45 9.27 13.13
N PRO A 900 28.23 9.71 12.78
CA PRO A 900 27.97 11.12 12.47
C PRO A 900 28.10 12.05 13.66
N GLY A 901 28.86 13.12 13.48
CA GLY A 901 29.22 14.06 14.54
C GLY A 901 30.25 13.53 15.54
N ILE A 902 30.45 12.22 15.64
CA ILE A 902 31.33 11.67 16.69
C ILE A 902 32.80 11.88 16.37
N LEU A 903 33.22 11.60 15.14
CA LEU A 903 34.60 11.79 14.71
C LEU A 903 34.85 13.24 14.28
N ASP A 904 36.08 13.70 14.52
CA ASP A 904 36.43 15.11 14.38
C ASP A 904 36.89 15.47 12.96
N SER A 905 36.76 16.75 12.59
CA SER A 905 37.24 17.28 11.32
C SER A 905 37.77 18.70 11.53
N ILE A 906 38.81 19.06 10.79
CA ILE A 906 39.42 20.40 10.81
C ILE A 906 39.18 21.05 9.45
N LEU A 907 38.77 22.32 9.47
CA LEU A 907 38.52 23.10 8.26
C LEU A 907 39.59 24.19 8.14
N PHE A 908 39.82 24.67 6.92
CA PHE A 908 40.75 25.75 6.61
C PHE A 908 42.21 25.48 7.03
N CYS A 909 42.63 24.21 7.12
CA CYS A 909 44.02 23.85 7.38
C CYS A 909 44.95 24.44 6.30
N GLY A 910 46.09 24.99 6.72
CA GLY A 910 47.04 25.70 5.87
C GLY A 910 46.92 27.22 5.93
N ILE A 911 45.98 27.76 6.72
CA ILE A 911 45.86 29.20 6.94
C ILE A 911 46.86 29.67 8.00
N ASN A 912 47.54 30.76 7.71
CA ASN A 912 48.36 31.52 8.64
C ASN A 912 48.16 33.01 8.33
N LYS A 913 48.83 33.92 9.07
CA LYS A 913 48.65 35.37 8.84
C LYS A 913 48.94 35.79 7.41
N THR A 914 49.96 35.20 6.77
CA THR A 914 50.34 35.48 5.39
C THR A 914 49.29 35.02 4.38
N VAL A 915 48.80 33.80 4.53
CA VAL A 915 47.74 33.22 3.69
C VAL A 915 46.41 33.97 3.89
N MET A 916 46.10 34.33 5.14
CA MET A 916 44.91 35.10 5.49
C MET A 916 44.87 36.45 4.77
N MET A 917 45.99 37.19 4.70
CA MET A 917 46.08 38.42 3.91
C MET A 917 45.79 38.18 2.41
N GLY A 918 46.19 37.02 1.89
CA GLY A 918 45.85 36.58 0.54
C GLY A 918 44.35 36.37 0.33
N ILE A 919 43.71 35.66 1.26
CA ILE A 919 42.26 35.43 1.27
C ILE A 919 41.49 36.76 1.38
N SER A 920 41.98 37.68 2.21
CA SER A 920 41.39 39.02 2.38
C SER A 920 41.35 39.79 1.05
N LYS A 921 42.41 39.73 0.24
CA LYS A 921 42.44 40.39 -1.08
C LYS A 921 41.38 39.85 -2.05
N GLU A 922 41.06 38.55 -2.00
CA GLU A 922 40.10 37.92 -2.92
C GLU A 922 38.65 37.97 -2.39
N TYR A 923 38.45 37.82 -1.08
CA TYR A 923 37.13 37.60 -0.47
C TYR A 923 36.73 38.64 0.58
N GLY A 924 37.63 39.56 0.95
CA GLY A 924 37.44 40.58 1.99
C GLY A 924 37.90 40.13 3.39
N ASP A 925 38.21 41.11 4.24
CA ASP A 925 38.79 40.90 5.58
C ASP A 925 37.91 40.04 6.48
N THR A 926 36.60 40.31 6.51
CA THR A 926 35.66 39.56 7.36
C THR A 926 35.68 38.07 7.06
N VAL A 927 35.75 37.69 5.77
CA VAL A 927 35.81 36.27 5.35
C VAL A 927 37.15 35.66 5.74
N ALA A 928 38.25 36.39 5.56
CA ALA A 928 39.59 35.92 5.91
C ALA A 928 39.72 35.64 7.42
N TRP A 929 39.26 36.58 8.26
CA TRP A 929 39.22 36.42 9.70
C TRP A 929 38.28 35.29 10.13
N ASP A 930 37.13 35.12 9.48
CA ASP A 930 36.24 34.00 9.77
C ASP A 930 36.87 32.64 9.42
N CYS A 931 37.60 32.55 8.31
CA CYS A 931 38.37 31.33 7.99
C CYS A 931 39.44 31.04 9.06
N TYR A 932 40.14 32.08 9.51
CA TYR A 932 41.23 31.94 10.49
C TYR A 932 40.72 31.54 11.89
N GLN A 933 39.68 32.20 12.40
CA GLN A 933 39.09 31.85 13.70
C GLN A 933 38.51 30.43 13.69
N ARG A 934 37.90 29.99 12.58
CA ARG A 934 37.39 28.61 12.44
C ARG A 934 38.53 27.58 12.48
N PHE A 935 39.63 27.86 11.79
CA PHE A 935 40.82 27.00 11.87
C PHE A 935 41.32 26.91 13.31
N LEU A 936 41.50 28.04 14.01
CA LEU A 936 41.97 28.07 15.40
C LEU A 936 41.04 27.29 16.33
N SER A 937 39.73 27.53 16.23
CA SER A 937 38.71 26.83 17.00
C SER A 937 38.78 25.32 16.79
N HIS A 938 38.83 24.87 15.53
CA HIS A 938 38.91 23.44 15.20
C HIS A 938 40.26 22.83 15.62
N TYR A 939 41.36 23.53 15.40
CA TYR A 939 42.70 23.08 15.74
C TYR A 939 42.83 22.85 17.25
N LEU A 940 42.45 23.83 18.07
CA LEU A 940 42.50 23.73 19.54
C LEU A 940 41.57 22.61 20.05
N SER A 941 40.37 22.50 19.48
CA SER A 941 39.40 21.45 19.84
C SER A 941 39.91 20.04 19.49
N VAL A 942 40.44 19.84 18.29
CA VAL A 942 40.75 18.50 17.76
C VAL A 942 42.16 18.03 18.12
N VAL A 943 43.15 18.92 18.01
CA VAL A 943 44.56 18.56 18.27
C VAL A 943 44.87 18.59 19.77
N HIS A 944 44.29 19.54 20.51
CA HIS A 944 44.58 19.76 21.92
C HIS A 944 43.42 19.43 22.87
N GLY A 945 42.25 19.04 22.36
CA GLY A 945 41.08 18.73 23.19
C GLY A 945 40.46 19.95 23.89
N LEU A 946 40.81 21.17 23.48
CA LEU A 946 40.33 22.40 24.10
C LEU A 946 39.06 22.90 23.41
N ARG A 947 37.91 22.53 23.97
CA ARG A 947 36.58 22.90 23.46
C ARG A 947 35.95 24.04 24.26
N VAL A 948 36.59 25.20 24.22
CA VAL A 948 36.11 26.40 24.89
C VAL A 948 35.51 27.35 23.86
N LYS A 949 34.27 27.80 24.08
CA LYS A 949 33.72 28.91 23.30
C LYS A 949 34.34 30.21 23.78
N VAL A 950 34.93 30.95 22.85
CA VAL A 950 35.43 32.29 23.11
C VAL A 950 34.33 33.30 22.76
N GLU A 951 34.17 34.32 23.60
CA GLU A 951 33.25 35.44 23.34
C GLU A 951 33.89 36.44 22.38
N GLY A 952 33.12 36.92 21.40
CA GLY A 952 33.53 37.93 20.43
C GLY A 952 32.38 38.31 19.51
N LYS A 953 32.31 39.57 19.10
CA LYS A 953 31.29 40.11 18.19
C LYS A 953 31.73 40.04 16.73
N THR A 954 33.04 40.09 16.48
CA THR A 954 33.61 40.01 15.13
C THR A 954 34.47 38.75 14.98
N PRO A 955 34.67 38.25 13.75
CA PRO A 955 35.58 37.12 13.51
C PRO A 955 37.02 37.37 13.97
N GLU A 956 37.48 38.62 13.93
CA GLU A 956 38.80 39.03 14.42
C GLU A 956 38.90 38.93 15.95
N GLU A 957 37.90 39.44 16.68
CA GLU A 957 37.83 39.30 18.14
C GLU A 957 37.83 37.82 18.56
N LEU A 958 37.09 36.99 17.84
CA LEU A 958 37.07 35.54 18.07
C LEU A 958 38.44 34.90 17.81
N ALA A 959 39.09 35.24 16.69
CA ALA A 959 40.44 34.75 16.39
C ALA A 959 41.43 35.11 17.50
N GLN A 960 41.42 36.37 17.94
CA GLN A 960 42.30 36.86 18.99
C GLN A 960 42.04 36.12 20.31
N GLY A 961 40.78 35.94 20.68
CA GLY A 961 40.44 35.21 21.90
C GLY A 961 40.85 33.74 21.88
N TYR A 962 40.81 33.06 20.72
CA TYR A 962 41.37 31.72 20.59
C TYR A 962 42.91 31.69 20.69
N LEU A 963 43.59 32.71 20.15
CA LEU A 963 45.05 32.84 20.28
C LEU A 963 45.46 33.11 21.74
N ASP A 964 44.72 33.95 22.45
CA ASP A 964 44.94 34.23 23.87
C ASP A 964 44.71 32.97 24.70
N LEU A 965 43.62 32.22 24.44
CA LEU A 965 43.38 30.92 25.05
C LEU A 965 44.53 29.93 24.81
N ALA A 966 45.04 29.86 23.57
CA ALA A 966 46.18 28.99 23.24
C ALA A 966 47.41 29.39 24.05
N LYS A 967 47.71 30.69 24.11
CA LYS A 967 48.84 31.25 24.86
C LYS A 967 48.74 30.96 26.36
N ASP A 968 47.56 31.16 26.95
CA ASP A 968 47.30 30.89 28.37
C ASP A 968 47.48 29.42 28.74
N ARG A 969 47.23 28.52 27.78
CA ARG A 969 47.42 27.07 27.93
C ARG A 969 48.81 26.60 27.52
N GLY A 970 49.72 27.50 27.16
CA GLY A 970 51.07 27.17 26.69
C GLY A 970 51.08 26.41 25.36
N ILE A 971 50.02 26.53 24.56
CA ILE A 971 49.87 25.88 23.26
C ILE A 971 50.43 26.78 22.17
N ILE A 972 51.31 26.19 21.35
CA ILE A 972 51.85 26.85 20.17
C ILE A 972 51.05 26.38 18.96
N VAL A 973 50.26 27.28 18.39
CA VAL A 973 49.61 27.04 17.09
C VAL A 973 50.68 27.15 16.00
N PRO A 974 50.92 26.12 15.17
CA PRO A 974 51.96 26.17 14.14
C PRO A 974 51.63 27.23 13.09
N GLU A 975 52.59 28.10 12.76
CA GLU A 975 52.46 29.05 11.63
C GLU A 975 52.90 28.41 10.30
N GLU A 976 53.70 27.35 10.35
CA GLU A 976 54.15 26.59 9.18
C GLU A 976 53.03 25.63 8.72
N PRO A 977 52.49 25.80 7.50
CA PRO A 977 51.31 25.06 7.02
C PRO A 977 51.46 23.54 7.03
N PHE A 978 52.64 22.98 6.75
CA PHE A 978 52.82 21.52 6.76
C PHE A 978 52.84 20.94 8.18
N GLU A 979 53.40 21.64 9.15
CA GLU A 979 53.34 21.24 10.55
C GLU A 979 51.89 21.36 11.07
N GLN A 980 51.13 22.39 10.65
CA GLN A 980 49.68 22.46 10.91
C GLN A 980 48.97 21.21 10.37
N LEU A 981 49.26 20.82 9.12
CA LEU A 981 48.64 19.66 8.46
C LEU A 981 49.01 18.36 9.19
N TYR A 982 50.29 18.16 9.49
CA TYR A 982 50.77 16.99 10.21
C TYR A 982 50.05 16.83 11.56
N GLN A 983 49.99 17.89 12.37
CA GLN A 983 49.30 17.84 13.67
C GLN A 983 47.78 17.67 13.52
N SER A 984 47.19 18.27 12.49
CA SER A 984 45.76 18.12 12.18
C SER A 984 45.40 16.67 11.83
N VAL A 985 46.20 16.02 10.99
CA VAL A 985 46.02 14.61 10.61
C VAL A 985 46.13 13.69 11.83
N ILE A 986 47.16 13.89 12.65
CA ILE A 986 47.34 13.12 13.90
C ILE A 986 46.16 13.35 14.86
N GLY A 987 45.69 14.58 15.00
CA GLY A 987 44.52 14.92 15.83
C GLY A 987 43.26 14.21 15.37
N VAL A 988 43.00 14.18 14.06
CA VAL A 988 41.83 13.49 13.50
C VAL A 988 41.91 11.97 13.72
N TRP A 989 43.07 11.32 13.54
CA TRP A 989 43.20 9.89 13.90
C TRP A 989 43.00 9.64 15.39
N ARG A 990 43.58 10.49 16.26
CA ARG A 990 43.38 10.39 17.72
C ARG A 990 41.91 10.51 18.13
N SER A 991 41.07 11.20 17.35
CA SER A 991 39.63 11.29 17.62
C SER A 991 38.94 9.92 17.65
N TRP A 992 39.48 8.91 16.94
CA TRP A 992 38.99 7.52 17.01
C TRP A 992 39.07 6.95 18.42
N SER A 993 40.11 7.31 19.17
CA SER A 993 40.35 6.85 20.53
C SER A 993 39.86 7.82 21.60
N SER A 994 39.08 8.84 21.23
CA SER A 994 38.46 9.76 22.19
C SER A 994 37.39 9.05 23.02
N GLU A 995 37.17 9.52 24.26
CA GLU A 995 36.17 8.95 25.17
C GLU A 995 34.76 8.95 24.57
N LYS A 996 34.39 10.02 23.84
CA LYS A 996 33.12 10.10 23.10
C LYS A 996 33.00 9.01 22.03
N ALA A 997 34.07 8.76 21.27
CA ALA A 997 34.08 7.78 20.19
C ALA A 997 34.05 6.34 20.73
N ILE A 998 34.82 6.06 21.78
CA ILE A 998 34.79 4.77 22.48
C ILE A 998 33.40 4.50 23.06
N SER A 999 32.81 5.49 23.75
CA SER A 999 31.47 5.36 24.34
C SER A 999 30.41 5.14 23.27
N TYR A 1000 30.45 5.90 22.17
CA TYR A 1000 29.55 5.71 21.04
C TYR A 1000 29.67 4.30 20.44
N ARG A 1001 30.90 3.83 20.17
CA ARG A 1001 31.12 2.48 19.63
C ARG A 1001 30.60 1.39 20.56
N ARG A 1002 30.82 1.51 21.87
CA ARG A 1002 30.29 0.56 22.86
C ARG A 1002 28.76 0.52 22.87
N VAL A 1003 28.10 1.67 22.79
CA VAL A 1003 26.63 1.73 22.76
C VAL A 1003 26.08 1.17 21.44
N MET A 1004 26.70 1.51 20.33
CA MET A 1004 26.27 1.08 19.00
C MET A 1004 26.79 -0.31 18.60
N ASN A 1005 27.55 -0.97 19.49
CA ASN A 1005 28.23 -2.25 19.24
C ASN A 1005 29.05 -2.24 17.93
N ILE A 1006 29.86 -1.19 17.74
CA ILE A 1006 30.75 -1.01 16.59
C ILE A 1006 32.15 -1.49 16.98
N SER A 1007 32.79 -2.25 16.09
CA SER A 1007 34.15 -2.74 16.26
C SER A 1007 35.18 -1.62 16.38
N GLU A 1008 36.14 -1.79 17.29
CA GLU A 1008 37.26 -0.88 17.46
C GLU A 1008 38.35 -1.02 16.38
N HIS A 1009 38.37 -2.14 15.66
CA HIS A 1009 39.41 -2.49 14.69
C HIS A 1009 39.26 -1.79 13.33
N TRP A 1010 38.16 -1.06 13.10
CA TRP A 1010 37.93 -0.33 11.85
C TRP A 1010 38.86 0.86 11.65
N GLY A 1011 39.18 1.60 12.72
CA GLY A 1011 39.91 2.86 12.61
C GLY A 1011 39.13 3.95 11.86
N THR A 1012 39.82 5.05 11.54
CA THR A 1012 39.29 6.14 10.71
C THR A 1012 40.28 6.53 9.64
N ALA A 1013 39.85 6.55 8.38
CA ALA A 1013 40.59 7.21 7.32
C ALA A 1013 40.60 8.73 7.53
N VAL A 1014 41.56 9.41 6.91
CA VAL A 1014 41.63 10.87 6.86
C VAL A 1014 41.56 11.33 5.41
N ILE A 1015 40.57 12.16 5.09
CA ILE A 1015 40.34 12.70 3.75
C ILE A 1015 40.84 14.14 3.75
N LEU A 1016 41.90 14.39 2.98
CA LEU A 1016 42.42 15.71 2.66
C LEU A 1016 41.72 16.21 1.40
N MET A 1017 40.91 17.26 1.54
CA MET A 1017 40.11 17.79 0.44
C MET A 1017 40.23 19.32 0.38
N PRO A 1018 40.41 19.93 -0.82
CA PRO A 1018 40.42 21.38 -0.98
C PRO A 1018 39.15 22.04 -0.44
N MET A 1019 39.33 23.14 0.29
CA MET A 1019 38.22 23.94 0.81
C MET A 1019 37.48 24.64 -0.33
N VAL A 1020 36.15 24.59 -0.24
CA VAL A 1020 35.25 25.53 -0.92
C VAL A 1020 34.88 26.61 0.08
N ILE A 1021 35.32 27.85 -0.17
CA ILE A 1021 35.01 29.00 0.69
C ILE A 1021 33.55 29.40 0.47
N ALA A 1022 32.66 28.80 1.26
CA ALA A 1022 31.21 28.96 1.17
C ALA A 1022 30.66 30.11 2.05
N ASN A 1023 31.50 30.67 2.92
CA ASN A 1023 31.20 31.83 3.75
C ASN A 1023 31.42 33.18 3.04
N ALA A 1024 31.75 33.18 1.75
CA ALA A 1024 31.93 34.39 0.96
C ALA A 1024 30.60 34.87 0.33
N PRO A 1025 30.48 36.17 -0.01
CA PRO A 1025 29.34 36.68 -0.78
C PRO A 1025 29.10 35.90 -2.09
N GLY A 1026 27.85 35.56 -2.36
CA GLY A 1026 27.48 34.80 -3.57
C GLY A 1026 27.83 33.30 -3.50
N SER A 1027 28.05 32.78 -2.30
CA SER A 1027 28.28 31.35 -2.03
C SER A 1027 27.47 30.89 -0.81
N GLY A 1028 27.50 29.60 -0.54
CA GLY A 1028 26.82 29.03 0.62
C GLY A 1028 26.95 27.52 0.69
N ALA A 1029 26.26 26.92 1.65
CA ALA A 1029 26.25 25.48 1.89
C ALA A 1029 24.83 24.96 2.05
N SER A 1030 24.63 23.67 1.76
CA SER A 1030 23.36 22.98 1.94
C SER A 1030 23.59 21.57 2.47
N VAL A 1031 22.69 21.14 3.36
CA VAL A 1031 22.60 19.76 3.85
C VAL A 1031 21.16 19.31 3.64
N PHE A 1032 20.96 18.29 2.82
CA PHE A 1032 19.62 17.89 2.41
C PHE A 1032 19.51 16.43 2.03
N PHE A 1033 18.29 15.94 2.06
CA PHE A 1033 17.87 14.63 1.59
C PHE A 1033 17.39 14.74 0.15
N THR A 1034 17.70 13.76 -0.69
CA THR A 1034 17.27 13.73 -2.08
C THR A 1034 15.75 13.55 -2.26
N ARG A 1035 15.06 13.11 -1.20
CA ARG A 1035 13.60 13.01 -1.09
C ARG A 1035 13.08 13.62 0.20
N ASP A 1036 11.80 13.99 0.23
CA ASP A 1036 11.11 14.32 1.48
C ASP A 1036 11.09 13.08 2.40
N PRO A 1037 11.60 13.16 3.63
CA PRO A 1037 11.66 12.04 4.56
C PRO A 1037 10.29 11.53 5.04
N ARG A 1038 9.22 12.31 4.84
CA ARG A 1038 7.84 12.05 5.29
C ARG A 1038 6.99 11.51 4.14
N SER A 1039 6.95 12.23 3.01
CA SER A 1039 6.16 11.85 1.84
C SER A 1039 6.91 10.95 0.86
N PHE A 1040 8.25 10.92 0.95
CA PHE A 1040 9.14 10.20 0.03
C PHE A 1040 9.09 10.69 -1.42
N GLU A 1041 8.52 11.88 -1.64
CA GLU A 1041 8.52 12.55 -2.94
C GLU A 1041 9.95 12.94 -3.35
N VAL A 1042 10.24 12.90 -4.64
CA VAL A 1042 11.57 13.18 -5.22
C VAL A 1042 11.83 14.69 -5.31
N VAL A 1043 11.91 15.32 -4.14
CA VAL A 1043 12.21 16.75 -3.95
C VAL A 1043 13.32 16.89 -2.89
N PRO A 1044 14.26 17.84 -3.07
CA PRO A 1044 15.33 18.05 -2.11
C PRO A 1044 14.77 18.61 -0.80
N TYR A 1045 14.89 17.85 0.29
CA TYR A 1045 14.36 18.22 1.59
C TYR A 1045 15.49 18.48 2.58
N GLY A 1046 15.65 19.72 3.02
CA GLY A 1046 16.71 20.05 3.98
C GLY A 1046 16.90 21.54 4.21
N ASP A 1047 18.13 21.88 4.58
CA ASP A 1047 18.51 23.17 5.11
C ASP A 1047 19.63 23.79 4.24
N THR A 1048 19.56 25.09 3.99
CA THR A 1048 20.58 25.86 3.26
C THR A 1048 20.91 27.17 3.96
N LEU A 1049 22.14 27.64 3.82
CA LEU A 1049 22.58 28.95 4.30
C LEU A 1049 23.46 29.65 3.26
N PHE A 1050 23.13 30.90 2.96
CA PHE A 1050 23.99 31.80 2.21
C PHE A 1050 25.14 32.32 3.08
N ASN A 1051 26.28 32.61 2.46
CA ASN A 1051 27.47 33.18 3.08
C ASN A 1051 27.84 32.45 4.39
N SER A 1052 27.73 31.13 4.40
CA SER A 1052 27.98 30.28 5.57
C SER A 1052 28.54 28.92 5.13
N THR A 1053 29.23 28.26 6.04
CA THR A 1053 29.80 26.92 5.84
C THR A 1053 28.87 25.83 6.37
N GLY A 1054 29.06 24.58 5.93
CA GLY A 1054 28.18 23.47 6.32
C GLY A 1054 28.16 23.17 7.81
N ASP A 1055 29.25 23.47 8.53
CA ASP A 1055 29.31 23.35 9.99
C ASP A 1055 28.35 24.29 10.72
N ASP A 1056 27.98 25.44 10.15
CA ASP A 1056 26.99 26.35 10.73
C ASP A 1056 25.57 25.77 10.70
N ILE A 1057 25.26 24.99 9.66
CA ILE A 1057 23.98 24.29 9.49
C ILE A 1057 23.88 23.15 10.51
N VAL A 1058 24.90 22.29 10.55
CA VAL A 1058 24.90 21.08 11.41
C VAL A 1058 24.99 21.43 12.89
N SER A 1059 25.76 22.47 13.25
CA SER A 1059 25.91 22.91 14.65
C SER A 1059 24.70 23.71 15.15
N GLY A 1060 23.79 24.14 14.28
CA GLY A 1060 22.65 24.98 14.63
C GLY A 1060 23.02 26.41 15.05
N ARG A 1061 24.20 26.92 14.68
CA ARG A 1061 24.67 28.27 15.08
C ARG A 1061 23.84 29.40 14.46
N LYS A 1062 23.26 29.15 13.30
CA LYS A 1062 22.39 30.07 12.56
C LYS A 1062 21.09 29.34 12.20
N THR A 1063 19.98 30.05 12.16
CA THR A 1063 18.71 29.51 11.67
C THR A 1063 18.80 29.30 10.16
N PRO A 1064 18.68 28.07 9.64
CA PRO A 1064 18.79 27.80 8.21
C PRO A 1064 17.51 28.12 7.44
N ILE A 1065 17.67 28.39 6.14
CA ILE A 1065 16.57 28.52 5.18
C ILE A 1065 16.18 27.12 4.70
N LYS A 1066 14.89 26.84 4.55
CA LYS A 1066 14.40 25.56 4.03
C LYS A 1066 14.56 25.49 2.52
N ILE A 1067 14.89 24.32 1.97
CA ILE A 1067 15.16 24.19 0.54
C ILE A 1067 13.88 24.17 -0.30
N SER A 1068 12.92 23.32 0.06
CA SER A 1068 11.65 23.17 -0.68
C SER A 1068 10.50 23.85 0.05
N LYS A 1069 9.51 24.32 -0.72
CA LYS A 1069 8.28 24.92 -0.17
C LYS A 1069 7.42 23.96 0.66
N SER A 1070 7.51 22.65 0.39
CA SER A 1070 6.84 21.61 1.20
C SER A 1070 7.34 21.53 2.66
N GLN A 1071 8.42 22.24 2.99
CA GLN A 1071 9.01 22.33 4.32
C GLN A 1071 8.52 23.53 5.12
N THR A 1072 7.95 24.55 4.46
CA THR A 1072 7.61 25.83 5.08
C THR A 1072 6.13 25.92 5.42
N THR A 1073 5.80 26.82 6.35
CA THR A 1073 4.42 27.27 6.57
C THR A 1073 4.12 28.48 5.68
N GLU A 1074 2.86 28.91 5.58
CA GLU A 1074 2.47 30.02 4.68
C GLU A 1074 3.21 31.35 4.93
N GLN A 1075 3.88 31.51 6.07
CA GLN A 1075 4.59 32.73 6.48
C GLN A 1075 6.11 32.68 6.28
N GLU A 1076 6.69 31.57 5.84
CA GLU A 1076 8.14 31.37 5.70
C GLU A 1076 8.55 31.20 4.21
N GLU A 1077 9.54 31.96 3.77
CA GLU A 1077 10.11 31.82 2.42
C GLU A 1077 11.16 30.69 2.36
N SER A 1078 11.07 29.85 1.31
CA SER A 1078 12.02 28.78 1.04
C SER A 1078 13.08 29.18 0.00
N LEU A 1079 14.12 28.37 -0.19
CA LEU A 1079 15.09 28.55 -1.29
C LEU A 1079 14.40 28.50 -2.66
N GLU A 1080 13.36 27.66 -2.79
CA GLU A 1080 12.53 27.57 -3.98
C GLU A 1080 11.87 28.91 -4.32
N ASP A 1081 11.49 29.71 -3.32
CA ASP A 1081 10.92 31.05 -3.49
C ASP A 1081 12.03 32.11 -3.71
N ILE A 1082 13.09 32.08 -2.89
CA ILE A 1082 14.14 33.12 -2.85
C ILE A 1082 15.08 33.06 -4.06
N GLU A 1083 15.51 31.86 -4.47
CA GLU A 1083 16.47 31.66 -5.57
C GLU A 1083 16.14 30.39 -6.39
N PRO A 1084 15.12 30.47 -7.28
CA PRO A 1084 14.62 29.31 -8.04
C PRO A 1084 15.66 28.65 -8.95
N ALA A 1085 16.69 29.38 -9.40
CA ALA A 1085 17.75 28.81 -10.23
C ALA A 1085 18.67 27.88 -9.41
N LEU A 1086 18.99 28.26 -8.16
CA LEU A 1086 19.75 27.41 -7.24
C LEU A 1086 18.92 26.20 -6.80
N TYR A 1087 17.63 26.37 -6.52
CA TYR A 1087 16.73 25.26 -6.23
C TYR A 1087 16.69 24.22 -7.36
N ARG A 1088 16.53 24.64 -8.62
CA ARG A 1088 16.57 23.73 -9.78
C ARG A 1088 17.90 22.98 -9.91
N ALA A 1089 19.01 23.62 -9.56
CA ALA A 1089 20.31 22.96 -9.52
C ALA A 1089 20.38 21.86 -8.43
N HIS A 1090 19.79 22.10 -7.25
CA HIS A 1090 19.63 21.08 -6.21
C HIS A 1090 18.81 19.89 -6.68
N CYS A 1091 17.65 20.13 -7.31
CA CYS A 1091 16.81 19.06 -7.88
C CYS A 1091 17.57 18.20 -8.89
N LYS A 1092 18.37 18.83 -9.76
CA LYS A 1092 19.18 18.12 -10.75
C LYS A 1092 20.26 17.24 -10.08
N ILE A 1093 20.98 17.78 -9.09
CA ILE A 1093 21.99 17.01 -8.36
C ILE A 1093 21.36 15.87 -7.56
N ALA A 1094 20.23 16.12 -6.87
CA ALA A 1094 19.53 15.11 -6.08
C ALA A 1094 19.18 13.88 -6.92
N ARG A 1095 18.57 14.10 -8.10
CA ARG A 1095 18.20 13.03 -9.04
C ARG A 1095 19.42 12.29 -9.58
N ALA A 1096 20.47 13.01 -9.95
CA ALA A 1096 21.69 12.40 -10.48
C ALA A 1096 22.41 11.54 -9.43
N ILE A 1097 22.47 12.00 -8.18
CA ILE A 1097 23.03 11.23 -7.07
C ILE A 1097 22.21 9.95 -6.85
N GLU A 1098 20.88 10.03 -6.73
CA GLU A 1098 20.06 8.83 -6.55
C GLU A 1098 20.24 7.84 -7.70
N GLN A 1099 20.29 8.31 -8.94
CA GLN A 1099 20.50 7.44 -10.09
C GLN A 1099 21.85 6.72 -10.05
N ILE A 1100 22.91 7.41 -9.64
CA ILE A 1100 24.26 6.82 -9.49
C ILE A 1100 24.32 5.84 -8.30
N MET A 1101 23.54 6.11 -7.26
CA MET A 1101 23.45 5.28 -6.06
C MET A 1101 22.32 4.23 -6.18
N ASP A 1102 22.07 3.72 -7.39
CA ASP A 1102 21.11 2.65 -7.72
C ASP A 1102 19.67 2.89 -7.19
N GLY A 1103 19.23 4.15 -7.19
CA GLY A 1103 17.88 4.56 -6.81
C GLY A 1103 17.65 4.75 -5.31
N PHE A 1104 18.67 4.56 -4.48
CA PHE A 1104 18.57 4.75 -3.03
C PHE A 1104 18.59 6.24 -2.65
N PRO A 1105 17.62 6.74 -1.86
CA PRO A 1105 17.65 8.11 -1.37
C PRO A 1105 18.90 8.39 -0.54
N GLN A 1106 19.46 9.57 -0.72
CA GLN A 1106 20.70 9.99 -0.08
C GLN A 1106 20.50 11.23 0.79
N GLU A 1107 21.32 11.35 1.82
CA GLU A 1107 21.68 12.61 2.45
C GLU A 1107 22.93 13.16 1.77
N VAL A 1108 22.94 14.46 1.50
CA VAL A 1108 23.95 15.14 0.71
C VAL A 1108 24.39 16.39 1.44
N GLU A 1109 25.71 16.55 1.60
CA GLU A 1109 26.33 17.82 1.98
C GLU A 1109 27.00 18.42 0.76
N LEU A 1110 26.67 19.67 0.45
CA LEU A 1110 27.28 20.40 -0.67
C LEU A 1110 27.58 21.85 -0.32
N ALA A 1111 28.51 22.42 -1.08
CA ALA A 1111 28.74 23.86 -1.14
C ALA A 1111 28.40 24.38 -2.53
N TYR A 1112 27.99 25.64 -2.63
CA TYR A 1112 27.68 26.28 -3.90
C TYR A 1112 28.32 27.65 -4.01
N LYS A 1113 28.68 28.04 -5.24
CA LYS A 1113 29.22 29.36 -5.56
C LYS A 1113 28.64 29.85 -6.87
N ARG A 1114 28.30 31.14 -6.93
CA ARG A 1114 27.84 31.80 -8.14
C ARG A 1114 29.02 32.17 -9.04
N LYS A 1115 28.93 31.85 -10.33
CA LYS A 1115 29.86 32.33 -11.36
C LYS A 1115 29.03 32.94 -12.50
N GLY A 1116 29.06 34.28 -12.59
CA GLY A 1116 28.15 35.02 -13.48
C GLY A 1116 26.69 34.78 -13.09
N THR A 1117 25.88 34.29 -14.02
CA THR A 1117 24.46 33.97 -13.79
C THR A 1117 24.23 32.52 -13.32
N ALA A 1118 25.24 31.65 -13.36
CA ALA A 1118 25.08 30.23 -13.08
C ALA A 1118 25.58 29.83 -11.68
N TRP A 1119 24.85 28.91 -11.04
CA TRP A 1119 25.23 28.29 -9.78
C TRP A 1119 26.07 27.03 -10.03
N HIS A 1120 27.24 26.98 -9.39
CA HIS A 1120 28.10 25.80 -9.40
C HIS A 1120 28.02 25.13 -8.03
N LEU A 1121 27.53 23.89 -8.00
CA LEU A 1121 27.38 23.09 -6.79
C LEU A 1121 28.55 22.10 -6.73
N THR A 1122 29.07 21.86 -5.53
CA THR A 1122 30.20 20.99 -5.26
C THR A 1122 29.82 20.04 -4.13
N ILE A 1123 29.78 18.74 -4.41
CA ILE A 1123 29.36 17.71 -3.47
C ILE A 1123 30.54 17.37 -2.56
N LEU A 1124 30.30 17.46 -1.26
CA LEU A 1124 31.33 17.28 -0.22
C LEU A 1124 31.15 15.99 0.56
N GLN A 1125 29.93 15.43 0.57
CA GLN A 1125 29.61 14.16 1.19
C GLN A 1125 28.28 13.62 0.65
N THR A 1126 28.14 12.30 0.58
CA THR A 1126 26.83 11.65 0.46
C THR A 1126 26.78 10.35 1.26
N ARG A 1127 25.60 9.98 1.73
CA ARG A 1127 25.33 8.70 2.41
C ARG A 1127 23.87 8.29 2.24
N ASN A 1128 23.58 7.00 2.38
CA ASN A 1128 22.21 6.50 2.38
C ASN A 1128 21.38 7.20 3.45
N LEU A 1129 20.18 7.61 3.07
CA LEU A 1129 19.22 8.20 3.98
C LEU A 1129 18.60 7.13 4.87
N GLU A 1130 18.75 7.29 6.17
CA GLU A 1130 18.22 6.33 7.15
C GLU A 1130 16.78 6.69 7.53
N PHE A 1131 15.89 5.72 7.36
CA PHE A 1131 14.47 5.82 7.71
C PHE A 1131 14.07 4.64 8.59
N SER A 1132 13.24 4.89 9.60
CA SER A 1132 12.55 3.85 10.35
C SER A 1132 11.07 4.20 10.46
N ARG A 1133 10.19 3.27 10.08
CA ARG A 1133 8.78 3.31 10.48
C ARG A 1133 8.69 2.75 11.89
N THR A 1134 8.27 3.58 12.83
CA THR A 1134 8.07 3.18 14.22
C THR A 1134 6.70 3.62 14.64
N LEU A 1135 5.93 2.72 15.25
CA LEU A 1135 4.71 3.10 15.98
C LEU A 1135 5.08 4.18 16.99
N ILE A 1136 4.50 5.37 16.82
CA ILE A 1136 4.68 6.49 17.72
C ILE A 1136 3.40 6.72 18.51
N ASP A 1137 3.54 7.08 19.78
CA ASP A 1137 2.39 7.46 20.60
C ASP A 1137 1.82 8.81 20.15
N ARG A 1138 0.51 9.06 20.37
CA ARG A 1138 -0.11 10.38 20.17
C ARG A 1138 -0.78 10.89 21.44
N PHE A 1139 -0.71 12.20 21.65
CA PHE A 1139 -1.47 12.87 22.70
C PHE A 1139 -2.96 12.89 22.38
N HIS A 1140 -3.77 12.85 23.44
CA HIS A 1140 -5.21 13.00 23.37
C HIS A 1140 -5.59 14.37 22.79
N GLU A 1141 -6.70 14.48 22.05
CA GLU A 1141 -7.10 15.74 21.38
C GLU A 1141 -7.25 16.91 22.36
N SER A 1142 -7.67 16.63 23.59
CA SER A 1142 -7.74 17.62 24.69
C SER A 1142 -6.39 18.31 24.99
N CYS A 1143 -5.26 17.67 24.66
CA CYS A 1143 -3.93 18.25 24.82
C CYS A 1143 -3.59 19.25 23.71
N ARG A 1144 -4.21 19.13 22.53
CA ARG A 1144 -3.93 19.97 21.35
C ARG A 1144 -4.60 21.35 21.39
N MET A 1145 -5.27 21.69 22.50
CA MET A 1145 -5.78 23.04 22.72
C MET A 1145 -4.62 24.05 22.72
N ALA A 1146 -4.79 25.17 22.01
CA ALA A 1146 -3.76 26.20 21.86
C ALA A 1146 -3.19 26.70 23.20
N SER A 1147 -4.00 26.71 24.26
CA SER A 1147 -3.59 27.11 25.61
C SER A 1147 -2.53 26.21 26.27
N ASN A 1148 -2.36 24.97 25.78
CA ASN A 1148 -1.39 24.01 26.32
C ASN A 1148 -0.08 24.01 25.54
N ILE A 1149 -0.04 24.58 24.34
CA ILE A 1149 1.16 24.64 23.50
C ILE A 1149 2.03 25.78 24.04
N LEU A 1150 3.24 25.43 24.49
CA LEU A 1150 4.22 26.40 24.96
C LEU A 1150 4.97 27.05 23.80
N THR A 1151 5.42 26.24 22.85
CA THR A 1151 6.11 26.71 21.63
C THR A 1151 6.12 25.61 20.56
N ARG A 1152 6.57 25.97 19.36
CA ARG A 1152 6.77 25.08 18.23
C ARG A 1152 8.22 25.13 17.76
N GLY A 1153 8.77 23.96 17.49
CA GLY A 1153 10.01 23.77 16.76
C GLY A 1153 9.79 22.81 15.59
N VAL A 1154 10.86 22.09 15.25
CA VAL A 1154 10.92 21.08 14.21
C VAL A 1154 10.84 19.70 14.86
N GLY A 1155 9.81 18.93 14.51
CA GLY A 1155 9.71 17.52 14.88
C GLY A 1155 10.75 16.68 14.17
N VAL A 1156 11.49 15.85 14.92
CA VAL A 1156 12.62 15.08 14.39
C VAL A 1156 12.39 13.57 14.44
N ASN A 1157 12.04 13.07 15.62
CA ASN A 1157 12.00 11.64 15.92
C ASN A 1157 11.03 11.39 17.06
N GLY A 1158 10.39 10.21 17.08
CA GLY A 1158 9.38 9.84 18.08
C GLY A 1158 8.05 10.58 17.91
N GLY A 1159 7.08 10.25 18.78
CA GLY A 1159 5.78 10.93 18.83
C GLY A 1159 5.56 11.62 20.16
N ALA A 1160 4.38 11.44 20.73
CA ALA A 1160 4.00 12.00 22.01
C ALA A 1160 4.80 11.38 23.17
N LEU A 1161 5.49 12.22 23.93
CA LEU A 1161 6.22 11.86 25.14
C LEU A 1161 5.91 12.85 26.26
N SER A 1162 5.33 12.35 27.36
CA SER A 1162 5.16 13.11 28.60
C SER A 1162 6.25 12.69 29.59
N GLY A 1163 7.00 13.66 30.12
CA GLY A 1163 8.14 13.39 30.99
C GLY A 1163 8.52 14.57 31.87
N LEU A 1164 9.66 14.44 32.54
CA LEU A 1164 10.22 15.47 33.41
C LEU A 1164 11.36 16.20 32.69
N ALA A 1165 11.34 17.52 32.71
CA ALA A 1165 12.43 18.35 32.18
C ALA A 1165 13.71 18.14 33.01
N THR A 1166 14.84 17.93 32.34
CA THR A 1166 16.16 17.88 32.97
C THR A 1166 17.17 18.71 32.20
N PHE A 1167 18.09 19.33 32.93
CA PHE A 1167 19.23 20.11 32.43
C PHE A 1167 20.56 19.49 32.87
N GLU A 1168 20.54 18.31 33.52
CA GLU A 1168 21.72 17.61 34.02
C GLU A 1168 22.61 17.08 32.87
N THR A 1169 23.92 17.24 33.03
CA THR A 1169 24.93 16.90 32.02
C THR A 1169 25.83 15.75 32.46
N ARG A 1170 25.60 15.18 33.65
CA ARG A 1170 26.35 14.02 34.15
C ARG A 1170 25.60 12.70 33.96
N PRO A 1171 26.22 11.71 33.30
CA PRO A 1171 25.59 10.40 33.01
C PRO A 1171 25.16 9.62 34.25
N ASP A 1172 25.99 9.61 35.29
CA ASP A 1172 25.74 8.86 36.53
C ASP A 1172 24.52 9.40 37.27
N ARG A 1173 24.31 10.72 37.23
CA ARG A 1173 23.12 11.36 37.80
C ARG A 1173 21.88 11.13 36.95
N LEU A 1174 21.95 11.29 35.63
CA LEU A 1174 20.82 10.98 34.75
C LEU A 1174 20.38 9.52 34.90
N LYS A 1175 21.34 8.58 34.99
CA LYS A 1175 21.05 7.17 35.27
C LYS A 1175 20.28 6.99 36.59
N ARG A 1176 20.76 7.60 37.68
CA ARG A 1176 20.08 7.52 38.99
C ARG A 1176 18.69 8.16 38.96
N LEU A 1177 18.54 9.32 38.30
CA LEU A 1177 17.26 10.00 38.16
C LEU A 1177 16.27 9.13 37.41
N LYS A 1178 16.69 8.53 36.29
CA LYS A 1178 15.87 7.61 35.49
C LYS A 1178 15.46 6.37 36.28
N GLU A 1179 16.39 5.77 37.03
CA GLU A 1179 16.12 4.60 37.89
C GLU A 1179 15.20 4.94 39.08
N THR A 1180 15.24 6.17 39.60
CA THR A 1180 14.49 6.56 40.81
C THR A 1180 13.09 7.09 40.51
N LEU A 1181 12.93 7.88 39.44
CA LEU A 1181 11.69 8.63 39.17
C LEU A 1181 10.63 7.82 38.41
N ASN A 1182 11.04 6.72 37.75
CA ASN A 1182 10.17 5.87 36.93
C ASN A 1182 9.27 6.67 35.94
N MET A 1183 9.78 7.80 35.44
CA MET A 1183 9.15 8.64 34.44
C MET A 1183 10.17 8.98 33.34
N PRO A 1184 9.71 9.21 32.09
CA PRO A 1184 10.60 9.62 31.01
C PRO A 1184 11.33 10.94 31.33
N LEU A 1185 12.61 11.04 30.97
CA LEU A 1185 13.39 12.27 31.15
C LEU A 1185 13.53 13.01 29.81
N ILE A 1186 13.25 14.31 29.81
CA ILE A 1186 13.32 15.18 28.64
C ILE A 1186 14.46 16.18 28.84
N LEU A 1187 15.54 16.02 28.08
CA LEU A 1187 16.73 16.86 28.17
C LEU A 1187 16.53 18.20 27.45
N PHE A 1188 16.78 19.30 28.14
CA PHE A 1188 16.74 20.65 27.58
C PHE A 1188 18.17 21.17 27.36
N ARG A 1189 18.50 21.51 26.10
CA ARG A 1189 19.81 22.07 25.73
C ARG A 1189 19.63 23.26 24.82
N THR A 1190 20.44 24.30 24.94
CA THR A 1190 20.39 25.43 23.99
C THR A 1190 20.65 24.95 22.56
N GLN A 1191 21.71 24.14 22.43
CA GLN A 1191 22.12 23.40 21.25
C GLN A 1191 22.75 22.10 21.76
N THR A 1192 22.62 21.00 21.03
CA THR A 1192 23.42 19.81 21.35
C THR A 1192 24.76 19.86 20.65
N SER A 1193 25.72 19.17 21.25
CA SER A 1193 27.00 18.86 20.67
C SER A 1193 27.18 17.35 20.59
N THR A 1194 28.28 16.95 19.99
CA THR A 1194 28.61 15.53 19.79
C THR A 1194 29.08 14.89 21.09
N GLU A 1195 29.37 15.70 22.11
CA GLU A 1195 29.60 15.24 23.48
C GLU A 1195 28.30 14.75 24.10
N ASP A 1196 27.15 15.36 23.82
CA ASP A 1196 25.88 14.95 24.45
C ASP A 1196 25.46 13.52 24.08
N ALA A 1197 26.11 12.89 23.08
CA ALA A 1197 25.87 11.51 22.67
C ALA A 1197 25.89 10.50 23.82
N HIS A 1198 26.78 10.67 24.81
CA HIS A 1198 26.86 9.76 25.95
C HIS A 1198 25.73 9.96 26.97
N LEU A 1199 25.04 11.10 26.93
CA LEU A 1199 23.85 11.40 27.75
C LEU A 1199 22.59 10.76 27.17
N MET A 1200 22.51 10.63 25.84
CA MET A 1200 21.31 10.18 25.12
C MET A 1200 20.78 8.82 25.59
N ARG A 1201 21.64 7.94 26.13
CA ARG A 1201 21.24 6.64 26.69
C ARG A 1201 20.36 6.75 27.94
N TYR A 1202 20.45 7.87 28.64
CA TYR A 1202 19.82 8.06 29.95
C TYR A 1202 18.61 9.01 29.90
N VAL A 1203 18.22 9.45 28.70
CA VAL A 1203 17.07 10.34 28.48
C VAL A 1203 16.14 9.72 27.46
N ASP A 1204 14.90 10.16 27.44
CA ASP A 1204 13.83 9.64 26.57
C ASP A 1204 13.35 10.73 25.58
N GLY A 1205 13.54 12.00 25.95
CA GLY A 1205 13.23 13.15 25.11
C GLY A 1205 14.36 14.18 25.00
N LEU A 1206 14.36 14.98 23.94
CA LEU A 1206 15.30 16.07 23.70
C LEU A 1206 14.58 17.33 23.16
N VAL A 1207 14.83 18.48 23.79
CA VAL A 1207 14.36 19.80 23.35
C VAL A 1207 15.54 20.74 23.16
N THR A 1208 15.59 21.42 22.01
CA THR A 1208 16.61 22.45 21.75
C THR A 1208 16.06 23.77 21.24
N THR A 1209 16.74 24.87 21.56
CA THR A 1209 16.35 26.22 21.09
C THR A 1209 16.73 26.48 19.64
N THR A 1210 17.80 25.84 19.16
CA THR A 1210 18.36 26.03 17.82
C THR A 1210 18.58 24.68 17.13
N GLY A 1211 18.68 24.69 15.80
CA GLY A 1211 18.91 23.50 14.98
C GLY A 1211 17.75 23.14 14.05
N GLY A 1212 18.08 22.65 12.85
CA GLY A 1212 17.13 22.14 11.86
C GLY A 1212 17.05 20.60 11.86
N VAL A 1213 16.34 20.04 10.88
CA VAL A 1213 16.15 18.58 10.68
C VAL A 1213 17.47 17.82 10.45
N THR A 1214 18.53 18.55 10.11
CA THR A 1214 19.89 18.04 9.83
C THR A 1214 20.89 18.35 10.96
N SER A 1215 20.44 18.90 12.09
CA SER A 1215 21.31 19.29 13.21
C SER A 1215 21.90 18.09 13.97
N HIS A 1216 22.93 18.31 14.79
CA HIS A 1216 23.45 17.28 15.72
C HIS A 1216 22.37 16.70 16.63
N ALA A 1217 21.46 17.55 17.12
CA ALA A 1217 20.32 17.14 17.94
C ALA A 1217 19.45 16.14 17.18
N SER A 1218 19.17 16.45 15.91
CA SER A 1218 18.36 15.60 15.06
C SER A 1218 18.99 14.25 14.77
N ILE A 1219 20.30 14.24 14.49
CA ILE A 1219 21.07 13.04 14.21
C ILE A 1219 21.13 12.15 15.45
N LEU A 1220 21.44 12.71 16.62
CA LEU A 1220 21.50 11.95 17.88
C LEU A 1220 20.12 11.38 18.22
N ALA A 1221 19.06 12.18 18.10
CA ALA A 1221 17.72 11.74 18.44
C ALA A 1221 17.29 10.49 17.66
N LYS A 1222 17.49 10.50 16.33
CA LYS A 1222 17.21 9.35 15.45
C LYS A 1222 18.09 8.14 15.77
N LYS A 1223 19.39 8.35 16.03
CA LYS A 1223 20.34 7.26 16.31
C LYS A 1223 20.06 6.54 17.64
N PHE A 1224 19.64 7.29 18.65
CA PHE A 1224 19.35 6.76 19.99
C PHE A 1224 17.86 6.43 20.20
N GLY A 1225 16.99 6.70 19.21
CA GLY A 1225 15.57 6.40 19.29
C GLY A 1225 14.79 7.24 20.31
N ILE A 1226 15.27 8.45 20.61
CA ILE A 1226 14.65 9.36 21.60
C ILE A 1226 13.70 10.36 20.91
N THR A 1227 12.61 10.73 21.59
CA THR A 1227 11.66 11.71 21.05
C THR A 1227 12.28 13.11 21.04
N ALA A 1228 12.24 13.83 19.92
CA ALA A 1228 12.93 15.11 19.84
C ALA A 1228 12.18 16.21 19.07
N VAL A 1229 12.24 17.41 19.65
CA VAL A 1229 11.80 18.68 19.07
C VAL A 1229 12.97 19.66 19.09
N VAL A 1230 13.38 20.17 17.93
CA VAL A 1230 14.57 21.03 17.80
C VAL A 1230 14.22 22.39 17.24
N GLY A 1231 15.05 23.41 17.48
CA GLY A 1231 14.81 24.74 16.91
C GLY A 1231 13.62 25.48 17.50
N CYS A 1232 13.31 25.29 18.79
CA CYS A 1232 12.28 26.05 19.52
C CYS A 1232 12.78 27.48 19.80
N GLY A 1233 12.74 28.36 18.80
CA GLY A 1233 13.37 29.69 18.86
C GLY A 1233 12.82 30.64 19.94
N GLU A 1234 11.60 30.43 20.42
CA GLU A 1234 10.98 31.23 21.50
C GLU A 1234 11.47 30.83 22.90
N LEU A 1235 12.09 29.65 23.03
CA LEU A 1235 12.54 29.09 24.28
C LEU A 1235 13.92 29.67 24.66
N LYS A 1236 14.05 30.18 25.89
CA LYS A 1236 15.32 30.63 26.47
C LYS A 1236 15.75 29.64 27.54
N ILE A 1237 16.79 28.85 27.26
CA ILE A 1237 17.33 27.86 28.19
C ILE A 1237 18.51 28.46 28.97
N MET A 1238 18.47 28.39 30.29
CA MET A 1238 19.53 28.81 31.21
C MET A 1238 20.10 27.56 31.90
N GLU A 1239 21.02 26.87 31.22
CA GLU A 1239 21.52 25.55 31.63
C GLU A 1239 22.15 25.56 33.03
N HIS A 1240 22.93 26.59 33.36
CA HIS A 1240 23.56 26.74 34.68
C HIS A 1240 22.56 26.95 35.82
N GLU A 1241 21.38 27.48 35.50
CA GLU A 1241 20.30 27.73 36.47
C GLU A 1241 19.29 26.59 36.48
N HIS A 1242 19.50 25.54 35.68
CA HIS A 1242 18.61 24.39 35.54
C HIS A 1242 17.14 24.78 35.26
N ARG A 1243 16.94 25.79 34.39
CA ARG A 1243 15.61 26.28 34.00
C ARG A 1243 15.53 26.76 32.55
N ALA A 1244 14.32 26.78 32.00
CA ALA A 1244 13.98 27.36 30.71
C ALA A 1244 12.76 28.26 30.81
N VAL A 1245 12.65 29.25 29.92
CA VAL A 1245 11.55 30.21 29.89
C VAL A 1245 10.99 30.34 28.48
N VAL A 1246 9.66 30.39 28.36
CA VAL A 1246 8.93 30.62 27.11
C VAL A 1246 7.73 31.52 27.39
N GLY A 1247 7.76 32.74 26.86
CA GLY A 1247 6.83 33.81 27.28
C GLY A 1247 6.89 34.01 28.79
N ASP A 1248 5.74 33.86 29.46
CA ASP A 1248 5.61 33.98 30.93
C ASP A 1248 5.77 32.63 31.66
N PHE A 1249 6.00 31.52 30.95
CA PHE A 1249 6.08 30.19 31.55
C PHE A 1249 7.52 29.79 31.86
N VAL A 1250 7.75 29.31 33.09
CA VAL A 1250 9.05 28.83 33.58
C VAL A 1250 9.02 27.31 33.73
N ILE A 1251 10.01 26.64 33.15
CA ILE A 1251 10.25 25.19 33.24
C ILE A 1251 11.49 25.00 34.10
N GLU A 1252 11.34 24.43 35.29
CA GLU A 1252 12.44 24.09 36.21
C GLU A 1252 12.83 22.61 36.10
N GLU A 1253 14.01 22.23 36.60
CA GLU A 1253 14.41 20.82 36.74
C GLU A 1253 13.31 19.99 37.43
N GLY A 1254 12.93 18.88 36.83
CA GLY A 1254 11.85 18.02 37.31
C GLY A 1254 10.43 18.49 36.94
N SER A 1255 10.28 19.59 36.20
CA SER A 1255 8.95 20.06 35.77
C SER A 1255 8.31 19.10 34.77
N PRO A 1256 7.02 18.76 34.92
CA PRO A 1256 6.33 17.96 33.92
C PRO A 1256 6.13 18.76 32.64
N VAL A 1257 6.58 18.18 31.53
CA VAL A 1257 6.43 18.74 30.18
C VAL A 1257 6.10 17.61 29.21
N SER A 1258 5.48 17.96 28.10
CA SER A 1258 5.16 16.98 27.06
C SER A 1258 5.66 17.47 25.71
N ILE A 1259 6.24 16.58 24.92
CA ILE A 1259 6.75 16.90 23.57
C ILE A 1259 6.16 15.95 22.56
N ASP A 1260 5.92 16.44 21.35
CA ASP A 1260 5.51 15.61 20.22
C ASP A 1260 6.56 15.71 19.12
N GLY A 1261 7.37 14.66 19.00
CA GLY A 1261 8.45 14.56 18.03
C GLY A 1261 7.98 14.48 16.57
N ALA A 1262 6.69 14.19 16.31
CA ALA A 1262 6.13 14.14 14.97
C ALA A 1262 5.60 15.49 14.52
N THR A 1263 5.00 16.26 15.43
CA THR A 1263 4.45 17.60 15.11
C THR A 1263 5.40 18.74 15.43
N GLY A 1264 6.44 18.51 16.23
CA GLY A 1264 7.38 19.53 16.67
C GLY A 1264 6.84 20.44 17.77
N LEU A 1265 5.84 20.01 18.53
CA LEU A 1265 5.18 20.82 19.55
C LEU A 1265 5.71 20.50 20.95
N LEU A 1266 5.91 21.54 21.76
CA LEU A 1266 6.19 21.46 23.19
C LEU A 1266 4.95 21.94 23.97
N TYR A 1267 4.50 21.15 24.94
CA TYR A 1267 3.30 21.39 25.73
C TYR A 1267 3.61 21.54 27.21
N ARG A 1268 2.74 22.28 27.89
CA ARG A 1268 2.74 22.45 29.34
C ARG A 1268 2.22 21.20 30.05
N GLY A 1269 2.92 20.78 31.11
CA GLY A 1269 2.46 19.70 31.98
C GLY A 1269 2.52 18.33 31.31
N THR A 1270 1.82 17.36 31.90
CA THR A 1270 1.68 16.00 31.36
C THR A 1270 0.43 15.87 30.49
N CYS A 1271 0.61 15.40 29.27
CA CYS A 1271 -0.48 15.14 28.33
C CYS A 1271 -0.83 13.64 28.31
N PRO A 1272 -2.11 13.23 28.47
CA PRO A 1272 -2.53 11.85 28.29
C PRO A 1272 -2.32 11.36 26.85
N LEU A 1273 -1.96 10.08 26.70
CA LEU A 1273 -1.79 9.38 25.43
C LEU A 1273 -3.11 8.72 25.00
N LEU A 1274 -3.41 8.70 23.69
CA LEU A 1274 -4.68 8.19 23.14
C LEU A 1274 -4.50 6.79 22.52
N VAL A 1275 -3.68 6.66 21.46
CA VAL A 1275 -3.38 5.41 20.72
C VAL A 1275 -2.00 5.54 20.02
N LYS A 1276 -1.38 4.40 19.66
CA LYS A 1276 -0.16 4.30 18.82
C LYS A 1276 -0.51 4.44 17.33
N GLU A 1277 0.21 5.28 16.59
CA GLU A 1277 0.07 5.47 15.13
C GLU A 1277 1.35 5.07 14.41
N ARG A 1278 1.25 4.47 13.23
CA ARG A 1278 2.39 3.89 12.48
C ARG A 1278 3.26 4.91 11.77
#